data_AF-A0A2P2E441-F1
#
_entry.id   AF-A0A2P2E441-F1
#
_cell.length_a   1.000
_cell.length_b   1.000
_cell.length_c   1.000
_cell.angle_alpha   90.00
_cell.angle_beta   90.00
_cell.angle_gamma   90.00
#
_symmetry.space_group_name_H-M   'P 1'
#
loop_
_entity.id
_entity.type
_entity.pdbx_description
1 polymer ?
#
loop_
_entity_poly.entity_id
_entity_poly.type
_entity_poly.pdbx_seq_one_letter_code
_entity_poly.pdbx_strand_id
1 'polypeptide(L)'
;MKNLANFTNLYSLQKTLRFELKPIGKTLDWIIKKDLLKQDEILAEDYKIVKKIIDRYHKDFIDLAFESAYLQKKSSDSFTAIMEASIQSYSELYFIKEKSDRDKKAMEEISGIMRKEIVECFTGKYSEVVKKKFGNLFKKELIKEDLLNFCEPDELPIIQKFADFTTYFTGFHENRENMYSNEEKATAIANRLIRENLPRYLDNLRIIRSIQGRYKDFGWKDLESNLKRIDKNLQYSDFLTENGFVYTFSQKGIDRYNLILGGQSVESGEKIQGLNELINLYRQKNQLDRRQLPNLKELYKQILSDRTRHSFVPEKFSSDKALLRSLLDFHKEVIQNKNLFEEKQVSLLQAIRETLTDLKSFDLDRIYLTNDTSLTQISNFVFGDWSKVKTILAIYFDENIANPKDRQRQSNSYLKAKENWLKKNYYSIHELNEAISVYGKHSDEELPNTKIEDYFSGLQTKDETKKPIDVLDAIVSKYADLESLLTKEYPEDKNLKSDKGSIEKIKNYLDSIKLLQNFLKPLKPKKVQDEKDLGFYNDLELYLESLESANSLYNKVRNYLTGKEYSDEKIKLNFKNSTLLDGWDENKETSNLSVIFRDTNNYYLGILDKQNNRIFESIPEIQSGEETIQKMVYKLLPGANNMLPKVFFSEKGLLKFNPSDEITSLYSEGRFKKGDKFSINSLHTLIDFYKKSLAVHEDWSVFNFKFDETSHYEDISQFYRQVESQGYKITFKPISKKYIDTLVEDGKLYLFQIYNKDFSQNKKGGGKPNLHTIYFKSLFEKENLKDVIVKLNGQAEVFFRKKSIHYDENITRYGHHSELLKGRFSYPILKDKRFTEDKFQFHFPITLNFKSGEIKQFNARVNSYLKHNKDVKIIGIDRGERHLLYLSLIDQDGKILRQESLNLIKNDQNFKAINYQEKLHKKEIERDQARKSWGSIENIKELKEGYLSQVVHTISKLMVEHNAIVVLEDLNFGFKRGRQKVERQVYQKFEKMLIEKLNFLVFKDKEMDEPGGILKAYQLTDNFVSFEKMGKQTGFVFYVPAWNTSKIDPKTGFVNFLHLNYENVNQAKELIGKFDQIRYNQDRDWFEFQVTTDQFFTKENAPDTRTWIICSTPTKRFYSKRTVNGSVSTIEIDVNQKLKELFNDCNYQDGEDLVDRILEKDSKDFFSKLIAYLRILTSLRQNNGEQGFEERDFILSPVVGSDGKFFNSLDASSQEPKDADANGAYHIALKGLMNLHVINETDDESLGKPSWKISNKDWLNFVWQRPSLKA
;
A
#
# COMPACT_ATOMS: atom_id res chain seq x y z
N MET A 1 43.62 0.19 -1.33
CA MET A 1 42.55 0.08 -0.32
C MET A 1 41.20 0.16 -1.00
N LYS A 2 40.25 -0.71 -0.62
CA LYS A 2 38.87 -0.64 -1.11
C LYS A 2 38.17 0.50 -0.35
N ASN A 3 37.79 1.58 -1.04
CA ASN A 3 37.19 2.77 -0.42
C ASN A 3 35.76 2.98 -0.94
N LEU A 4 34.81 3.30 -0.04
CA LEU A 4 33.43 3.67 -0.37
C LEU A 4 33.34 4.85 -1.34
N ALA A 5 34.35 5.73 -1.40
CA ALA A 5 34.45 6.83 -2.36
C ALA A 5 34.38 6.37 -3.83
N ASN A 6 34.64 5.09 -4.13
CA ASN A 6 34.52 4.53 -5.47
C ASN A 6 33.06 4.31 -5.93
N PHE A 7 32.09 4.56 -5.05
CA PHE A 7 30.66 4.44 -5.30
C PHE A 7 29.99 5.82 -5.44
N THR A 8 30.55 6.66 -6.31
CA THR A 8 30.00 7.99 -6.68
C THR A 8 29.95 8.11 -8.20
N ASN A 9 29.06 8.95 -8.75
CA ASN A 9 28.96 9.21 -10.20
C ASN A 9 28.79 7.93 -11.05
N LEU A 10 28.03 6.97 -10.53
CA LEU A 10 27.79 5.66 -11.09
C LEU A 10 26.65 5.66 -12.11
N TYR A 11 25.49 6.24 -11.76
CA TYR A 11 24.33 6.34 -12.65
C TYR A 11 23.53 7.62 -12.38
N SER A 12 22.80 8.08 -13.39
CA SER A 12 22.00 9.31 -13.33
C SER A 12 20.62 9.11 -12.69
N LEU A 13 20.10 10.17 -12.07
CA LEU A 13 18.82 10.18 -11.36
C LEU A 13 18.08 11.49 -11.58
N GLN A 14 16.77 11.43 -11.78
CA GLN A 14 15.94 12.63 -11.86
C GLN A 14 15.26 12.95 -10.51
N LYS A 15 15.18 14.23 -10.16
CA LYS A 15 14.42 14.72 -9.00
C LYS A 15 13.66 15.99 -9.34
N THR A 16 12.51 16.20 -8.71
CA THR A 16 11.75 17.46 -8.82
C THR A 16 11.94 18.32 -7.59
N LEU A 17 12.39 19.56 -7.78
CA LEU A 17 12.47 20.57 -6.73
C LEU A 17 11.19 21.40 -6.69
N ARG A 18 10.81 21.89 -5.50
CA ARG A 18 9.54 22.59 -5.27
C ARG A 18 9.77 23.83 -4.42
N PHE A 19 9.26 24.97 -4.88
CA PHE A 19 9.41 26.29 -4.24
C PHE A 19 8.08 27.05 -4.23
N GLU A 20 7.96 28.01 -3.31
CA GLU A 20 6.95 29.08 -3.39
C GLU A 20 7.41 30.08 -4.45
N LEU A 21 6.47 30.66 -5.20
CA LEU A 21 6.72 31.82 -6.04
C LEU A 21 6.07 33.04 -5.39
N LYS A 22 6.87 34.07 -5.10
CA LYS A 22 6.36 35.34 -4.56
C LYS A 22 6.31 36.38 -5.68
N PRO A 23 5.13 36.88 -6.08
CA PRO A 23 5.05 37.92 -7.11
C PRO A 23 5.76 39.20 -6.66
N ILE A 24 6.47 39.86 -7.58
CA ILE A 24 7.23 41.09 -7.33
C ILE A 24 6.61 42.26 -8.11
N GLY A 25 6.59 43.45 -7.49
CA GLY A 25 6.02 44.66 -8.09
C GLY A 25 4.53 44.48 -8.46
N LYS A 26 4.12 45.00 -9.62
CA LYS A 26 2.76 44.90 -10.15
C LYS A 26 2.38 43.54 -10.76
N THR A 27 3.23 42.51 -10.60
CA THR A 27 2.99 41.17 -11.18
C THR A 27 1.61 40.62 -10.82
N LEU A 28 1.23 40.67 -9.53
CA LEU A 28 -0.06 40.14 -9.08
C LEU A 28 -1.23 40.96 -9.62
N ASP A 29 -1.10 42.29 -9.62
CA ASP A 29 -2.14 43.21 -10.13
C ASP A 29 -2.43 42.92 -11.61
N TRP A 30 -1.40 42.68 -12.42
CA TRP A 30 -1.56 42.33 -13.83
C TRP A 30 -2.18 40.95 -14.04
N ILE A 31 -1.83 39.96 -13.21
CA ILE A 31 -2.45 38.62 -13.24
C ILE A 31 -3.95 38.71 -12.96
N ILE A 32 -4.35 39.52 -11.98
CA ILE A 32 -5.75 39.77 -11.63
C ILE A 32 -6.44 40.54 -12.76
N LYS A 33 -5.84 41.64 -13.24
CA LYS A 33 -6.40 42.50 -14.29
C LYS A 33 -6.61 41.77 -15.61
N LYS A 34 -5.75 40.81 -15.96
CA LYS A 34 -5.84 39.99 -17.18
C LYS A 34 -6.68 38.70 -16.98
N ASP A 35 -7.25 38.52 -15.80
CA ASP A 35 -8.11 37.39 -15.40
C ASP A 35 -7.48 36.01 -15.67
N LEU A 36 -6.16 35.91 -15.50
CA LEU A 36 -5.40 34.71 -15.88
C LEU A 36 -5.75 33.52 -14.98
N LEU A 37 -5.95 33.76 -13.69
CA LEU A 37 -6.27 32.71 -12.72
C LEU A 37 -7.63 32.06 -13.00
N LYS A 38 -8.65 32.86 -13.33
CA LYS A 38 -10.00 32.35 -13.63
C LYS A 38 -10.01 31.54 -14.91
N GLN A 39 -9.26 31.96 -15.92
CA GLN A 39 -9.13 31.22 -17.18
C GLN A 39 -8.45 29.86 -16.95
N ASP A 40 -7.34 29.83 -16.20
CA ASP A 40 -6.65 28.57 -15.88
C ASP A 40 -7.49 27.67 -14.94
N GLU A 41 -8.32 28.24 -14.06
CA GLU A 41 -9.27 27.48 -13.24
C GLU A 41 -10.35 26.80 -14.07
N ILE A 42 -10.99 27.53 -14.99
CA ILE A 42 -11.99 26.96 -15.92
C ILE A 42 -11.34 25.84 -16.75
N LEU A 43 -10.14 26.09 -17.28
CA LEU A 43 -9.42 25.10 -18.08
C LEU A 43 -9.07 23.85 -17.24
N ALA A 44 -8.71 23.99 -15.97
CA ALA A 44 -8.41 22.87 -15.09
C ALA A 44 -9.65 22.01 -14.77
N GLU A 45 -10.83 22.61 -14.60
CA GLU A 45 -12.09 21.86 -14.42
C GLU A 45 -12.52 21.17 -15.71
N ASP A 46 -12.51 21.89 -16.83
CA ASP A 46 -12.82 21.34 -18.15
C ASP A 46 -11.88 20.17 -18.51
N TYR A 47 -10.60 20.27 -18.14
CA TYR A 47 -9.62 19.19 -18.34
C TYR A 47 -10.00 17.90 -17.60
N LYS A 48 -10.58 17.98 -16.40
CA LYS A 48 -11.06 16.80 -15.67
C LYS A 48 -12.21 16.13 -16.41
N ILE A 49 -13.10 16.90 -17.04
CA ILE A 49 -14.22 16.40 -17.83
C ILE A 49 -13.67 15.73 -19.09
N VAL A 50 -12.83 16.39 -19.87
CA VAL A 50 -12.27 15.84 -21.12
C VAL A 50 -11.47 14.56 -20.88
N LYS A 51 -10.72 14.45 -19.78
CA LYS A 51 -10.05 13.18 -19.42
C LYS A 51 -11.03 12.02 -19.24
N LYS A 52 -12.20 12.25 -18.64
CA LYS A 52 -13.22 11.20 -18.49
C LYS A 52 -13.78 10.78 -19.84
N ILE A 53 -13.98 11.73 -20.75
CA ILE A 53 -14.43 11.45 -22.12
C ILE A 53 -13.37 10.64 -22.88
N ILE A 54 -12.09 11.02 -22.79
CA ILE A 54 -10.98 10.24 -23.36
C ILE A 54 -10.92 8.83 -22.76
N ASP A 55 -11.11 8.70 -21.45
CA ASP A 55 -11.14 7.39 -20.79
C ASP A 55 -12.32 6.52 -21.25
N ARG A 56 -13.48 7.12 -21.49
CA ARG A 56 -14.65 6.45 -22.10
C ARG A 56 -14.31 5.98 -23.52
N TYR A 57 -13.67 6.84 -24.32
CA TYR A 57 -13.21 6.50 -25.66
C TYR A 57 -12.20 5.34 -25.67
N HIS A 58 -11.22 5.33 -24.76
CA HIS A 58 -10.26 4.23 -24.64
C HIS A 58 -10.93 2.90 -24.28
N LYS A 59 -11.93 2.90 -23.38
CA LYS A 59 -12.69 1.69 -23.01
C LYS A 59 -13.42 1.12 -24.21
N ASP A 60 -14.14 1.97 -24.95
CA ASP A 60 -14.88 1.56 -26.14
C ASP A 60 -13.94 1.08 -27.25
N PHE A 61 -12.79 1.71 -27.40
CA PHE A 61 -11.74 1.27 -28.32
C PHE A 61 -11.20 -0.13 -27.96
N ILE A 62 -10.94 -0.40 -26.68
CA ILE A 62 -10.42 -1.71 -26.23
C ILE A 62 -11.45 -2.81 -26.52
N ASP A 63 -12.72 -2.57 -26.21
CA ASP A 63 -13.80 -3.52 -26.49
C ASP A 63 -13.92 -3.78 -28.00
N LEU A 64 -13.94 -2.72 -28.82
CA LEU A 64 -13.98 -2.82 -30.28
C LEU A 64 -12.80 -3.63 -30.85
N ALA A 65 -11.59 -3.43 -30.31
CA ALA A 65 -10.39 -4.12 -30.78
C ALA A 65 -10.47 -5.65 -30.52
N PHE A 66 -10.91 -6.06 -29.34
CA PHE A 66 -11.09 -7.47 -29.02
C PHE A 66 -12.26 -8.09 -29.80
N GLU A 67 -13.41 -7.42 -29.87
CA GLU A 67 -14.57 -7.89 -30.66
C GLU A 67 -14.20 -8.09 -32.13
N SER A 68 -13.46 -7.14 -32.73
CA SER A 68 -12.97 -7.27 -34.11
C SER A 68 -12.05 -8.48 -34.29
N ALA A 69 -11.18 -8.76 -33.30
CA ALA A 69 -10.29 -9.91 -33.33
C ALA A 69 -11.06 -11.25 -33.19
N TYR A 70 -12.11 -11.30 -32.38
CA TYR A 70 -12.95 -12.49 -32.19
C TYR A 70 -13.82 -12.83 -33.40
N LEU A 71 -14.23 -11.82 -34.18
CA LEU A 71 -15.07 -12.00 -35.37
C LEU A 71 -14.32 -12.56 -36.58
N GLN A 72 -13.00 -12.72 -36.50
CA GLN A 72 -12.22 -13.33 -37.57
C GLN A 72 -12.66 -14.78 -37.83
N LYS A 73 -12.70 -15.18 -39.10
CA LYS A 73 -12.94 -16.58 -39.46
C LYS A 73 -11.84 -17.45 -38.83
N LYS A 74 -12.24 -18.54 -38.18
CA LYS A 74 -11.29 -19.49 -37.57
C LYS A 74 -10.33 -20.03 -38.64
N SER A 75 -9.06 -19.72 -38.48
CA SER A 75 -7.91 -20.28 -39.20
C SER A 75 -6.77 -20.50 -38.20
N SER A 76 -5.72 -21.25 -38.57
CA SER A 76 -4.54 -21.46 -37.72
C SER A 76 -3.90 -20.14 -37.26
N ASP A 77 -4.01 -19.10 -38.09
CA ASP A 77 -3.38 -17.80 -37.88
C ASP A 77 -4.35 -16.77 -37.29
N SER A 78 -5.59 -17.20 -36.98
CA SER A 78 -6.58 -16.34 -36.32
C SER A 78 -6.19 -16.07 -34.87
N PHE A 79 -6.55 -14.88 -34.38
CA PHE A 79 -6.30 -14.48 -32.98
C PHE A 79 -6.71 -15.56 -31.98
N THR A 80 -7.94 -16.07 -32.11
CA THR A 80 -8.50 -17.07 -31.20
C THR A 80 -7.69 -18.37 -31.22
N ALA A 81 -7.28 -18.86 -32.39
CA ALA A 81 -6.51 -20.10 -32.49
C ALA A 81 -5.13 -19.98 -31.83
N ILE A 82 -4.43 -18.86 -32.08
CA ILE A 82 -3.11 -18.58 -31.49
C ILE A 82 -3.23 -18.48 -29.96
N MET A 83 -4.26 -17.78 -29.46
CA MET A 83 -4.48 -17.62 -28.03
C MET A 83 -4.85 -18.93 -27.34
N GLU A 84 -5.76 -19.73 -27.92
CA GLU A 84 -6.14 -21.04 -27.39
C GLU A 84 -4.93 -21.98 -27.29
N ALA A 85 -4.12 -22.09 -28.36
CA ALA A 85 -2.91 -22.91 -28.37
C ALA A 85 -1.87 -22.45 -27.33
N SER A 86 -1.71 -21.13 -27.18
CA SER A 86 -0.77 -20.55 -26.22
C SER A 86 -1.22 -20.74 -24.77
N ILE A 87 -2.53 -20.59 -24.49
CA ILE A 87 -3.11 -20.82 -23.16
C ILE A 87 -2.96 -22.29 -22.77
N GLN A 88 -3.24 -23.22 -23.68
CA GLN A 88 -3.07 -24.65 -23.46
C GLN A 88 -1.61 -24.98 -23.12
N SER A 89 -0.65 -24.52 -23.94
CA SER A 89 0.78 -24.75 -23.71
C SER A 89 1.26 -24.14 -22.37
N TYR A 90 0.78 -22.93 -22.05
CA TYR A 90 1.08 -22.28 -20.78
C TYR A 90 0.50 -23.06 -19.59
N SER A 91 -0.73 -23.54 -19.70
CA SER A 91 -1.45 -24.31 -18.68
C SER A 91 -0.71 -25.60 -18.32
N GLU A 92 -0.25 -26.35 -19.33
CA GLU A 92 0.54 -27.57 -19.15
C GLU A 92 1.81 -27.30 -18.34
N LEU A 93 2.59 -26.28 -18.73
CA LEU A 93 3.79 -25.86 -17.99
C LEU A 93 3.44 -25.34 -16.59
N TYR A 94 2.33 -24.61 -16.44
CA TYR A 94 1.90 -24.01 -15.17
C TYR A 94 1.68 -25.06 -14.10
N PHE A 95 1.07 -26.20 -14.45
CA PHE A 95 0.76 -27.27 -13.50
C PHE A 95 1.94 -28.21 -13.16
N ILE A 96 3.10 -28.06 -13.80
CA ILE A 96 4.34 -28.78 -13.40
C ILE A 96 4.76 -28.35 -11.98
N LYS A 97 4.95 -29.32 -11.08
CA LYS A 97 5.33 -29.09 -9.67
C LYS A 97 6.72 -28.48 -9.53
N GLU A 98 7.72 -29.05 -10.18
CA GLU A 98 9.12 -28.60 -10.16
C GLU A 98 9.53 -28.18 -11.56
N LYS A 99 9.68 -26.88 -11.78
CA LYS A 99 10.02 -26.31 -13.09
C LYS A 99 11.52 -26.19 -13.25
N SER A 100 12.06 -26.79 -14.31
CA SER A 100 13.44 -26.55 -14.75
C SER A 100 13.60 -25.11 -15.28
N ASP A 101 14.84 -24.66 -15.47
CA ASP A 101 15.09 -23.35 -16.08
C ASP A 101 14.64 -23.31 -17.55
N ARG A 102 14.61 -24.47 -18.23
CA ARG A 102 14.00 -24.60 -19.56
C ARG A 102 12.49 -24.36 -19.53
N ASP A 103 11.78 -24.92 -18.54
CA ASP A 103 10.33 -24.74 -18.40
C ASP A 103 9.97 -23.28 -18.09
N LYS A 104 10.75 -22.62 -17.22
CA LYS A 104 10.58 -21.20 -16.92
C LYS A 104 10.78 -20.34 -18.17
N LYS A 105 11.84 -20.62 -18.94
CA LYS A 105 12.13 -19.90 -20.18
C LYS A 105 11.03 -20.11 -21.23
N ALA A 106 10.55 -21.34 -21.42
CA ALA A 106 9.44 -21.63 -22.33
C ALA A 106 8.15 -20.91 -21.90
N MET A 107 7.86 -20.87 -20.60
CA MET A 107 6.71 -20.13 -20.05
C MET A 107 6.83 -18.62 -20.29
N GLU A 108 8.03 -18.04 -20.13
CA GLU A 108 8.30 -16.64 -20.46
C GLU A 108 8.13 -16.35 -21.96
N GLU A 109 8.62 -17.23 -22.83
CA GLU A 109 8.48 -17.14 -24.28
C GLU A 109 6.99 -17.17 -24.71
N ILE A 110 6.21 -18.14 -24.21
CA ILE A 110 4.77 -18.24 -24.48
C ILE A 110 4.02 -17.00 -23.93
N SER A 111 4.41 -16.52 -22.76
CA SER A 111 3.85 -15.28 -22.21
C SER A 111 4.14 -14.07 -23.11
N GLY A 112 5.34 -14.00 -23.67
CA GLY A 112 5.74 -12.98 -24.64
C GLY A 112 4.89 -13.03 -25.92
N ILE A 113 4.64 -14.23 -26.45
CA ILE A 113 3.77 -14.46 -27.62
C ILE A 113 2.36 -13.96 -27.34
N MET A 114 1.73 -14.40 -26.25
CA MET A 114 0.38 -13.97 -25.88
C MET A 114 0.27 -12.46 -25.70
N ARG A 115 1.26 -11.83 -25.03
CA ARG A 115 1.26 -10.37 -24.86
C ARG A 115 1.39 -9.63 -26.18
N LYS A 116 2.22 -10.11 -27.09
CA LYS A 116 2.39 -9.53 -28.42
C LYS A 116 1.09 -9.64 -29.21
N GLU A 117 0.46 -10.81 -29.24
CA GLU A 117 -0.78 -11.04 -29.98
C GLU A 117 -1.93 -10.15 -29.46
N ILE A 118 -2.06 -9.98 -28.14
CA ILE A 118 -3.02 -9.05 -27.53
C ILE A 118 -2.76 -7.60 -27.98
N VAL A 119 -1.51 -7.17 -28.06
CA VAL A 119 -1.18 -5.80 -28.51
C VAL A 119 -1.47 -5.61 -29.99
N GLU A 120 -1.25 -6.64 -30.80
CA GLU A 120 -1.58 -6.61 -32.23
C GLU A 120 -3.08 -6.41 -32.51
N CYS A 121 -3.96 -6.82 -31.57
CA CYS A 121 -5.37 -6.44 -31.60
C CYS A 121 -5.54 -4.91 -31.62
N PHE A 122 -4.83 -4.20 -30.73
CA PHE A 122 -4.93 -2.75 -30.60
C PHE A 122 -4.27 -2.01 -31.75
N THR A 123 -3.15 -2.50 -32.28
CA THR A 123 -2.48 -1.86 -33.42
C THR A 123 -3.19 -2.12 -34.75
N GLY A 124 -4.30 -2.86 -34.74
CA GLY A 124 -5.19 -3.01 -35.88
C GLY A 124 -4.80 -4.11 -36.86
N LYS A 125 -4.09 -5.16 -36.42
CA LYS A 125 -3.78 -6.35 -37.25
C LYS A 125 -5.02 -6.99 -37.85
N TYR A 126 -6.14 -6.94 -37.13
CA TYR A 126 -7.38 -7.64 -37.49
C TYR A 126 -8.51 -6.73 -38.00
N SER A 127 -8.33 -5.40 -37.97
CA SER A 127 -9.35 -4.43 -38.38
C SER A 127 -8.73 -3.07 -38.75
N GLU A 128 -9.01 -2.61 -39.97
CA GLU A 128 -8.51 -1.30 -40.45
C GLU A 128 -9.16 -0.13 -39.69
N VAL A 129 -10.39 -0.31 -39.21
CA VAL A 129 -11.07 0.68 -38.35
C VAL A 129 -10.31 0.87 -37.04
N VAL A 130 -9.87 -0.23 -36.43
CA VAL A 130 -9.08 -0.21 -35.19
C VAL A 130 -7.73 0.44 -35.44
N LYS A 131 -7.05 0.10 -36.54
CA LYS A 131 -5.77 0.70 -36.94
C LYS A 131 -5.84 2.22 -37.07
N LYS A 132 -6.88 2.74 -37.73
CA LYS A 132 -7.10 4.19 -37.88
C LYS A 132 -7.29 4.86 -36.52
N LYS A 133 -8.18 4.34 -35.67
CA LYS A 133 -8.45 4.89 -34.33
C LYS A 133 -7.21 4.85 -33.43
N PHE A 134 -6.42 3.78 -33.47
CA PHE A 134 -5.19 3.66 -32.70
C PHE A 134 -4.14 4.71 -33.14
N GLY A 135 -4.03 4.96 -34.44
CA GLY A 135 -3.13 5.98 -35.00
C GLY A 135 -3.43 7.42 -34.54
N ASN A 136 -4.67 7.69 -34.14
CA ASN A 136 -5.14 8.99 -33.63
C ASN A 136 -5.09 9.11 -32.10
N LEU A 137 -5.14 7.98 -31.38
CA LEU A 137 -5.39 7.86 -29.93
C LEU A 137 -4.48 8.73 -29.03
N PHE A 138 -3.27 9.02 -29.48
CA PHE A 138 -2.27 9.76 -28.69
C PHE A 138 -1.82 11.06 -29.37
N LYS A 139 -2.58 11.53 -30.37
CA LYS A 139 -2.25 12.71 -31.16
C LYS A 139 -3.37 13.76 -31.09
N LYS A 140 -3.12 14.91 -31.71
CA LYS A 140 -4.08 16.03 -31.75
C LYS A 140 -5.41 15.63 -32.40
N GLU A 141 -5.39 14.68 -33.32
CA GLU A 141 -6.55 14.16 -34.05
C GLU A 141 -7.57 13.52 -33.10
N LEU A 142 -7.16 12.96 -31.96
CA LEU A 142 -8.09 12.48 -30.94
C LEU A 142 -9.05 13.60 -30.52
N ILE A 143 -8.52 14.77 -30.16
CA ILE A 143 -9.31 15.90 -29.68
C ILE A 143 -10.00 16.64 -30.83
N LYS A 144 -9.30 16.80 -31.95
CA LYS A 144 -9.78 17.61 -33.09
C LYS A 144 -10.78 16.89 -33.99
N GLU A 145 -10.85 15.57 -33.94
CA GLU A 145 -11.68 14.76 -34.86
C GLU A 145 -12.44 13.66 -34.12
N ASP A 146 -11.74 12.71 -33.49
CA ASP A 146 -12.36 11.48 -32.98
C ASP A 146 -13.37 11.77 -31.85
N LEU A 147 -12.98 12.60 -30.87
CA LEU A 147 -13.84 12.92 -29.72
C LEU A 147 -15.06 13.75 -30.11
N LEU A 148 -14.94 14.63 -31.11
CA LEU A 148 -16.08 15.44 -31.58
C LEU A 148 -17.21 14.57 -32.16
N ASN A 149 -16.87 13.40 -32.70
CA ASN A 149 -17.84 12.43 -33.23
C ASN A 149 -18.31 11.41 -32.18
N PHE A 150 -17.73 11.41 -30.99
CA PHE A 150 -17.98 10.42 -29.93
C PHE A 150 -18.68 11.01 -28.72
N CYS A 151 -18.48 12.29 -28.43
CA CYS A 151 -19.01 12.93 -27.25
C CYS A 151 -20.50 13.24 -27.36
N GLU A 152 -21.12 13.45 -26.20
CA GLU A 152 -22.51 13.91 -26.12
C GLU A 152 -22.61 15.39 -26.55
N PRO A 153 -23.78 15.87 -27.02
CA PRO A 153 -23.94 17.23 -27.54
C PRO A 153 -23.55 18.35 -26.54
N ASP A 154 -23.75 18.14 -25.24
CA ASP A 154 -23.40 19.06 -24.16
C ASP A 154 -21.89 19.06 -23.82
N GLU A 155 -21.16 18.00 -24.20
CA GLU A 155 -19.72 17.88 -24.02
C GLU A 155 -18.91 18.59 -25.13
N LEU A 156 -19.50 18.79 -26.32
CA LEU A 156 -18.86 19.41 -27.49
C LEU A 156 -18.19 20.77 -27.20
N PRO A 157 -18.86 21.75 -26.55
CA PRO A 157 -18.27 23.06 -26.30
C PRO A 157 -17.04 22.97 -25.40
N ILE A 158 -16.96 21.97 -24.52
CA ILE A 158 -15.84 21.76 -23.59
C ILE A 158 -14.62 21.23 -24.34
N ILE A 159 -14.81 20.26 -25.24
CA ILE A 159 -13.74 19.68 -26.04
C ILE A 159 -13.12 20.73 -26.98
N GLN A 160 -13.94 21.56 -27.60
CA GLN A 160 -13.49 22.60 -28.53
C GLN A 160 -12.51 23.61 -27.88
N LYS A 161 -12.64 23.89 -26.57
CA LYS A 161 -11.70 24.76 -25.85
C LYS A 161 -10.25 24.23 -25.87
N PHE A 162 -10.07 22.92 -26.05
CA PHE A 162 -8.75 22.28 -26.09
C PHE A 162 -8.18 22.11 -27.50
N ALA A 163 -8.86 22.57 -28.55
CA ALA A 163 -8.36 22.44 -29.93
C ALA A 163 -6.97 23.06 -30.11
N ASP A 164 -6.67 24.16 -29.42
CA ASP A 164 -5.35 24.82 -29.45
C ASP A 164 -4.46 24.46 -28.23
N PHE A 165 -4.93 23.57 -27.36
CA PHE A 165 -4.26 23.13 -26.13
C PHE A 165 -4.08 21.60 -26.09
N THR A 166 -3.98 20.92 -27.24
CA THR A 166 -3.84 19.46 -27.27
C THR A 166 -2.58 18.95 -26.54
N THR A 167 -1.49 19.73 -26.53
CA THR A 167 -0.26 19.41 -25.78
C THR A 167 -0.46 19.39 -24.26
N TYR A 168 -1.54 19.97 -23.75
CA TYR A 168 -1.92 19.89 -22.34
C TYR A 168 -2.22 18.44 -21.90
N PHE A 169 -2.47 17.53 -22.85
CA PHE A 169 -2.73 16.12 -22.62
C PHE A 169 -1.50 15.22 -22.84
N THR A 170 -0.31 15.72 -23.19
CA THR A 170 0.86 14.88 -23.52
C THR A 170 1.19 13.86 -22.43
N GLY A 171 1.38 14.31 -21.17
CA GLY A 171 1.63 13.38 -20.06
C GLY A 171 0.46 12.43 -19.78
N PHE A 172 -0.77 12.82 -20.13
CA PHE A 172 -1.93 11.94 -20.04
C PHE A 172 -1.93 10.87 -21.15
N HIS A 173 -1.56 11.24 -22.38
CA HIS A 173 -1.39 10.33 -23.50
C HIS A 173 -0.27 9.32 -23.24
N GLU A 174 0.89 9.75 -22.73
CA GLU A 174 1.97 8.83 -22.33
C GLU A 174 1.50 7.80 -21.29
N ASN A 175 0.72 8.25 -20.30
CA ASN A 175 0.13 7.35 -19.31
C ASN A 175 -0.85 6.34 -19.93
N ARG A 176 -1.59 6.73 -20.98
CA ARG A 176 -2.52 5.85 -21.72
C ARG A 176 -1.79 4.93 -22.68
N GLU A 177 -0.77 5.40 -23.37
CA GLU A 177 0.06 4.61 -24.29
C GLU A 177 0.70 3.42 -23.58
N ASN A 178 1.17 3.61 -22.34
CA ASN A 178 1.69 2.55 -21.48
C ASN A 178 0.71 1.38 -21.24
N MET A 179 -0.61 1.56 -21.46
CA MET A 179 -1.61 0.50 -21.36
C MET A 179 -1.51 -0.51 -22.51
N TYR A 180 -1.02 -0.08 -23.67
CA TYR A 180 -0.99 -0.84 -24.91
C TYR A 180 0.39 -1.45 -25.20
N SER A 181 1.28 -1.48 -24.21
CA SER A 181 2.62 -2.08 -24.32
C SER A 181 2.57 -3.61 -24.21
N ASN A 182 3.44 -4.31 -24.95
CA ASN A 182 3.66 -5.75 -24.84
C ASN A 182 4.70 -6.12 -23.77
N GLU A 183 5.35 -5.12 -23.17
CA GLU A 183 6.34 -5.29 -22.12
C GLU A 183 5.69 -5.72 -20.80
N GLU A 184 6.51 -6.25 -19.88
CA GLU A 184 6.08 -6.66 -18.53
C GLU A 184 5.92 -5.46 -17.59
N LYS A 185 5.05 -4.54 -17.97
CA LYS A 185 4.69 -3.33 -17.22
C LYS A 185 3.36 -3.56 -16.49
N ALA A 186 3.30 -3.26 -15.20
CA ALA A 186 2.08 -3.40 -14.40
C ALA A 186 0.90 -2.54 -14.89
N THR A 187 1.20 -1.50 -15.67
CA THR A 187 0.21 -0.61 -16.32
C THR A 187 -0.34 -1.16 -17.63
N ALA A 188 0.27 -2.20 -18.21
CA ALA A 188 -0.11 -2.73 -19.51
C ALA A 188 -1.25 -3.77 -19.41
N ILE A 189 -2.21 -3.68 -20.32
CA ILE A 189 -3.37 -4.58 -20.44
C ILE A 189 -2.90 -6.02 -20.68
N ALA A 190 -1.99 -6.20 -21.65
CA ALA A 190 -1.44 -7.51 -21.98
C ALA A 190 -0.77 -8.18 -20.76
N ASN A 191 -0.02 -7.40 -19.97
CA ASN A 191 0.60 -7.91 -18.75
C ASN A 191 -0.42 -8.22 -17.64
N ARG A 192 -1.46 -7.38 -17.44
CA ARG A 192 -2.57 -7.68 -16.50
C ARG A 192 -3.25 -9.00 -16.83
N LEU A 193 -3.52 -9.25 -18.11
CA LEU A 193 -4.15 -10.49 -18.56
C LEU A 193 -3.24 -11.70 -18.32
N ILE A 194 -2.01 -11.66 -18.84
CA ILE A 194 -1.15 -12.85 -18.88
C ILE A 194 -0.44 -13.12 -17.56
N ARG A 195 0.13 -12.09 -16.91
CA ARG A 195 0.93 -12.28 -15.69
C ARG A 195 0.08 -12.37 -14.42
N GLU A 196 -1.08 -11.72 -14.39
CA GLU A 196 -1.91 -11.64 -13.18
C GLU A 196 -3.20 -12.48 -13.26
N ASN A 197 -4.01 -12.29 -14.30
CA ASN A 197 -5.34 -12.91 -14.39
C ASN A 197 -5.28 -14.38 -14.85
N LEU A 198 -4.43 -14.74 -15.83
CA LEU A 198 -4.31 -16.12 -16.31
C LEU A 198 -3.91 -17.11 -15.20
N PRO A 199 -2.86 -16.87 -14.38
CA PRO A 199 -2.53 -17.77 -13.26
C PRO A 199 -3.67 -17.92 -12.24
N ARG A 200 -4.39 -16.82 -11.94
CA ARG A 200 -5.56 -16.85 -11.05
C ARG A 200 -6.69 -17.69 -11.63
N TYR A 201 -6.94 -17.54 -12.92
CA TYR A 201 -7.94 -18.30 -13.66
C TYR A 201 -7.61 -19.80 -13.65
N LEU A 202 -6.35 -20.18 -13.94
CA LEU A 202 -5.89 -21.57 -13.91
C LEU A 202 -5.95 -22.19 -12.51
N ASP A 203 -5.57 -21.43 -11.46
CA ASP A 203 -5.75 -21.86 -10.06
C ASP A 203 -7.22 -22.18 -9.76
N ASN A 204 -8.15 -21.32 -10.21
CA ASN A 204 -9.58 -21.54 -10.02
C ASN A 204 -10.06 -22.79 -10.77
N LEU A 205 -9.64 -22.99 -12.03
CA LEU A 205 -9.98 -24.20 -12.78
C LEU A 205 -9.50 -25.47 -12.07
N ARG A 206 -8.30 -25.45 -11.49
CA ARG A 206 -7.78 -26.58 -10.70
C ARG A 206 -8.66 -26.87 -9.47
N ILE A 207 -9.13 -25.83 -8.79
CA ILE A 207 -10.05 -25.98 -7.65
C ILE A 207 -11.40 -26.53 -8.14
N ILE A 208 -11.97 -25.97 -9.21
CA ILE A 208 -13.24 -26.41 -9.80
C ILE A 208 -13.19 -27.89 -10.22
N ARG A 209 -12.14 -28.30 -10.94
CA ARG A 209 -11.90 -29.71 -11.31
C ARG A 209 -11.82 -30.61 -10.08
N SER A 210 -11.15 -30.13 -9.02
CA SER A 210 -11.12 -30.85 -7.74
C SER A 210 -12.50 -30.97 -7.10
N ILE A 211 -13.36 -29.96 -7.21
CA ILE A 211 -14.72 -30.02 -6.68
C ILE A 211 -15.56 -31.03 -7.47
N GLN A 212 -15.52 -30.94 -8.80
CA GLN A 212 -16.24 -31.85 -9.69
C GLN A 212 -15.83 -33.32 -9.47
N GLY A 213 -14.55 -33.58 -9.19
CA GLY A 213 -14.04 -34.93 -8.93
C GLY A 213 -14.35 -35.47 -7.53
N ARG A 214 -14.32 -34.62 -6.49
CA ARG A 214 -14.42 -35.07 -5.08
C ARG A 214 -15.80 -34.91 -4.45
N TYR A 215 -16.60 -33.94 -4.90
CA TYR A 215 -17.85 -33.54 -4.25
C TYR A 215 -19.01 -33.60 -5.25
N LYS A 216 -19.49 -34.82 -5.54
CA LYS A 216 -20.54 -35.07 -6.56
C LYS A 216 -21.90 -34.45 -6.22
N ASP A 217 -22.18 -34.22 -4.95
CA ASP A 217 -23.39 -33.59 -4.42
C ASP A 217 -23.29 -32.06 -4.28
N PHE A 218 -22.23 -31.45 -4.82
CA PHE A 218 -22.08 -29.99 -4.82
C PHE A 218 -23.19 -29.31 -5.63
N GLY A 219 -23.68 -28.16 -5.16
CA GLY A 219 -24.85 -27.44 -5.67
C GLY A 219 -24.68 -26.77 -7.04
N TRP A 220 -24.26 -27.49 -8.08
CA TRP A 220 -24.08 -26.95 -9.44
C TRP A 220 -25.40 -26.52 -10.09
N LYS A 221 -26.50 -27.22 -9.80
CA LYS A 221 -27.85 -26.85 -10.26
C LYS A 221 -28.33 -25.54 -9.61
N ASP A 222 -28.00 -25.34 -8.34
CA ASP A 222 -28.34 -24.11 -7.60
C ASP A 222 -27.60 -22.91 -8.20
N LEU A 223 -26.32 -23.09 -8.57
CA LEU A 223 -25.56 -22.07 -9.30
C LEU A 223 -26.24 -21.71 -10.62
N GLU A 224 -26.61 -22.70 -11.44
CA GLU A 224 -27.25 -22.45 -12.73
C GLU A 224 -28.58 -21.70 -12.58
N SER A 225 -29.41 -22.09 -11.62
CA SER A 225 -30.66 -21.39 -11.31
C SER A 225 -30.40 -19.95 -10.86
N ASN A 226 -29.45 -19.74 -9.94
CA ASN A 226 -29.10 -18.42 -9.43
C ASN A 226 -28.58 -17.49 -10.55
N LEU A 227 -27.73 -17.97 -11.44
CA LEU A 227 -27.17 -17.16 -12.52
C LEU A 227 -28.23 -16.80 -13.57
N LYS A 228 -29.17 -17.70 -13.89
CA LYS A 228 -30.30 -17.40 -14.80
C LYS A 228 -31.25 -16.34 -14.24
N ARG A 229 -31.33 -16.18 -12.92
CA ARG A 229 -32.07 -15.07 -12.28
C ARG A 229 -31.40 -13.71 -12.51
N ILE A 230 -30.08 -13.70 -12.74
CA ILE A 230 -29.30 -12.47 -12.98
C ILE A 230 -29.30 -12.13 -14.47
N ASP A 231 -28.88 -13.08 -15.30
CA ASP A 231 -28.81 -12.95 -16.75
C ASP A 231 -29.19 -14.28 -17.38
N LYS A 232 -30.35 -14.31 -18.05
CA LYS A 232 -30.89 -15.51 -18.69
C LYS A 232 -29.96 -16.08 -19.78
N ASN A 233 -29.09 -15.24 -20.34
CA ASN A 233 -28.17 -15.61 -21.41
C ASN A 233 -26.78 -16.01 -20.89
N LEU A 234 -26.53 -15.94 -19.58
CA LEU A 234 -25.23 -16.25 -19.00
C LEU A 234 -25.01 -17.77 -18.89
N GLN A 235 -24.16 -18.32 -19.76
CA GLN A 235 -23.69 -19.70 -19.65
C GLN A 235 -22.35 -19.77 -18.93
N TYR A 236 -22.36 -20.22 -17.68
CA TYR A 236 -21.13 -20.28 -16.88
C TYR A 236 -20.13 -21.32 -17.40
N SER A 237 -20.58 -22.38 -18.07
CA SER A 237 -19.73 -23.43 -18.63
C SER A 237 -18.66 -22.88 -19.57
N ASP A 238 -18.99 -21.87 -20.36
CA ASP A 238 -18.08 -21.26 -21.32
C ASP A 238 -16.89 -20.58 -20.64
N PHE A 239 -17.11 -20.07 -19.42
CA PHE A 239 -16.12 -19.41 -18.58
C PHE A 239 -15.34 -20.36 -17.67
N LEU A 240 -15.69 -21.65 -17.60
CA LEU A 240 -15.03 -22.63 -16.72
C LEU A 240 -14.20 -23.66 -17.50
N THR A 241 -13.61 -23.24 -18.61
CA THR A 241 -12.69 -24.04 -19.45
C THR A 241 -11.36 -23.31 -19.64
N GLU A 242 -10.28 -23.97 -20.08
CA GLU A 242 -8.98 -23.29 -20.29
C GLU A 242 -9.12 -22.18 -21.35
N ASN A 243 -9.76 -22.47 -22.48
CA ASN A 243 -10.00 -21.51 -23.56
C ASN A 243 -11.01 -20.41 -23.19
N GLY A 244 -11.90 -20.68 -22.22
CA GLY A 244 -12.83 -19.69 -21.68
C GLY A 244 -12.18 -18.43 -21.12
N PHE A 245 -10.85 -18.47 -20.85
CA PHE A 245 -10.10 -17.31 -20.39
C PHE A 245 -10.15 -16.15 -21.39
N VAL A 246 -10.23 -16.45 -22.69
CA VAL A 246 -10.31 -15.46 -23.76
C VAL A 246 -11.53 -14.54 -23.58
N TYR A 247 -12.64 -15.06 -23.06
CA TYR A 247 -13.84 -14.26 -22.76
C TYR A 247 -13.70 -13.31 -21.57
N THR A 248 -12.54 -13.30 -20.89
CA THR A 248 -12.24 -12.44 -19.73
C THR A 248 -11.23 -11.34 -20.05
N PHE A 249 -11.01 -11.03 -21.34
CA PHE A 249 -10.02 -10.00 -21.72
C PHE A 249 -10.54 -8.57 -21.52
N SER A 250 -11.83 -8.34 -21.77
CA SER A 250 -12.49 -7.06 -21.50
C SER A 250 -12.96 -6.97 -20.04
N GLN A 251 -13.23 -5.75 -19.58
CA GLN A 251 -13.82 -5.55 -18.25
C GLN A 251 -15.21 -6.23 -18.14
N LYS A 252 -16.02 -6.16 -19.20
CA LYS A 252 -17.33 -6.83 -19.27
C LYS A 252 -17.20 -8.34 -19.06
N GLY A 253 -16.19 -8.96 -19.67
CA GLY A 253 -15.87 -10.37 -19.50
C GLY A 253 -15.44 -10.75 -18.08
N ILE A 254 -14.56 -9.93 -17.49
CA ILE A 254 -14.09 -10.10 -16.10
C ILE A 254 -15.25 -9.96 -15.12
N ASP A 255 -16.14 -9.01 -15.33
CA ASP A 255 -17.31 -8.78 -14.47
C ASP A 255 -18.27 -9.97 -14.53
N ARG A 256 -18.53 -10.53 -15.71
CA ARG A 256 -19.30 -11.79 -15.85
C ARG A 256 -18.64 -12.97 -15.14
N TYR A 257 -17.32 -13.13 -15.27
CA TYR A 257 -16.59 -14.18 -14.56
C TYR A 257 -16.66 -14.01 -13.04
N ASN A 258 -16.40 -12.81 -12.53
CA ASN A 258 -16.44 -12.52 -11.10
C ASN A 258 -17.87 -12.61 -10.54
N LEU A 259 -18.89 -12.28 -11.34
CA LEU A 259 -20.30 -12.51 -11.02
C LEU A 259 -20.60 -14.01 -10.84
N ILE A 260 -20.08 -14.88 -11.71
CA ILE A 260 -20.20 -16.34 -11.53
C ILE A 260 -19.57 -16.77 -10.20
N LEU A 261 -18.46 -16.15 -9.80
CA LEU A 261 -17.77 -16.49 -8.55
C LEU A 261 -18.46 -15.96 -7.29
N GLY A 262 -18.94 -14.72 -7.28
CA GLY A 262 -19.39 -14.02 -6.07
C GLY A 262 -20.86 -13.60 -6.06
N GLY A 263 -21.61 -13.88 -7.13
CA GLY A 263 -23.03 -13.52 -7.27
C GLY A 263 -23.32 -12.02 -7.19
N GLN A 264 -24.59 -11.64 -7.03
CA GLN A 264 -25.03 -10.24 -7.04
C GLN A 264 -25.99 -9.95 -5.88
N SER A 265 -25.82 -8.79 -5.24
CA SER A 265 -26.85 -8.24 -4.36
C SER A 265 -27.79 -7.42 -5.22
N VAL A 266 -29.09 -7.71 -5.17
CA VAL A 266 -30.12 -6.92 -5.85
C VAL A 266 -30.62 -5.78 -4.95
N GLU A 267 -31.34 -4.81 -5.53
CA GLU A 267 -31.81 -3.61 -4.83
C GLU A 267 -32.67 -3.92 -3.59
N SER A 268 -33.43 -5.01 -3.61
CA SER A 268 -34.22 -5.49 -2.46
C SER A 268 -33.39 -6.00 -1.27
N GLY A 269 -32.06 -5.96 -1.35
CA GLY A 269 -31.14 -6.48 -0.34
C GLY A 269 -30.94 -8.00 -0.37
N GLU A 270 -31.65 -8.73 -1.23
CA GLU A 270 -31.41 -10.16 -1.47
C GLU A 270 -30.02 -10.36 -2.12
N LYS A 271 -29.26 -11.34 -1.64
CA LYS A 271 -27.98 -11.75 -2.23
C LYS A 271 -28.19 -13.03 -3.03
N ILE A 272 -28.16 -12.91 -4.37
CA ILE A 272 -28.06 -14.04 -5.28
C ILE A 272 -26.63 -14.61 -5.17
N GLN A 273 -26.53 -15.91 -4.89
CA GLN A 273 -25.28 -16.59 -4.52
C GLN A 273 -24.48 -17.03 -5.74
N GLY A 274 -23.16 -16.81 -5.71
CA GLY A 274 -22.21 -17.38 -6.68
C GLY A 274 -21.50 -18.62 -6.13
N LEU A 275 -20.49 -19.08 -6.86
CA LEU A 275 -19.71 -20.28 -6.50
C LEU A 275 -19.06 -20.20 -5.12
N ASN A 276 -18.53 -19.04 -4.72
CA ASN A 276 -17.84 -18.88 -3.44
C ASN A 276 -18.77 -18.98 -2.24
N GLU A 277 -20.00 -18.45 -2.36
CA GLU A 277 -21.04 -18.62 -1.35
C GLU A 277 -21.44 -20.09 -1.25
N LEU A 278 -21.66 -20.78 -2.38
CA LEU A 278 -21.99 -22.21 -2.41
C LEU A 278 -20.86 -23.07 -1.81
N ILE A 279 -19.60 -22.77 -2.13
CA ILE A 279 -18.42 -23.39 -1.51
C ILE A 279 -18.42 -23.19 0.00
N ASN A 280 -18.70 -21.98 0.47
CA ASN A 280 -18.72 -21.70 1.90
C ASN A 280 -19.86 -22.44 2.62
N LEU A 281 -21.05 -22.50 2.02
CA LEU A 281 -22.19 -23.24 2.56
C LEU A 281 -21.91 -24.75 2.59
N TYR A 282 -21.38 -25.31 1.51
CA TYR A 282 -21.00 -26.72 1.44
C TYR A 282 -19.93 -27.07 2.49
N ARG A 283 -18.95 -26.19 2.66
CA ARG A 283 -17.90 -26.33 3.69
C ARG A 283 -18.48 -26.34 5.10
N GLN A 284 -19.41 -25.43 5.41
CA GLN A 284 -20.07 -25.37 6.72
C GLN A 284 -20.96 -26.59 6.97
N LYS A 285 -21.72 -27.03 5.96
CA LYS A 285 -22.59 -28.21 6.04
C LYS A 285 -21.81 -29.50 6.29
N ASN A 286 -20.64 -29.65 5.68
CA ASN A 286 -19.82 -30.87 5.74
C ASN A 286 -18.63 -30.79 6.71
N GLN A 287 -18.55 -29.74 7.54
CA GLN A 287 -17.49 -29.51 8.52
C GLN A 287 -16.06 -29.60 7.93
N LEU A 288 -15.90 -29.15 6.68
CA LEU A 288 -14.61 -29.14 6.00
C LEU A 288 -13.81 -27.90 6.39
N ASP A 289 -12.49 -28.01 6.40
CA ASP A 289 -11.62 -26.85 6.55
C ASP A 289 -11.38 -26.13 5.21
N ARG A 290 -10.79 -24.93 5.28
CA ARG A 290 -10.47 -24.12 4.08
C ARG A 290 -9.34 -24.70 3.22
N ARG A 291 -8.51 -25.59 3.76
CA ARG A 291 -7.40 -26.24 3.03
C ARG A 291 -7.94 -27.39 2.18
N GLN A 292 -8.93 -28.11 2.70
CA GLN A 292 -9.66 -29.18 2.01
C GLN A 292 -10.51 -28.63 0.88
N LEU A 293 -11.24 -27.52 1.12
CA LEU A 293 -12.07 -26.85 0.12
C LEU A 293 -11.85 -25.32 0.14
N PRO A 294 -10.89 -24.81 -0.67
CA PRO A 294 -10.57 -23.39 -0.75
C PRO A 294 -11.59 -22.60 -1.58
N ASN A 295 -11.69 -21.29 -1.33
CA ASN A 295 -12.47 -20.37 -2.15
C ASN A 295 -11.75 -20.06 -3.48
N LEU A 296 -12.53 -19.73 -4.51
CA LEU A 296 -12.08 -19.23 -5.80
C LEU A 296 -11.68 -17.76 -5.70
N LYS A 297 -10.70 -17.37 -6.51
CA LYS A 297 -10.12 -16.02 -6.55
C LYS A 297 -10.75 -15.21 -7.68
N GLU A 298 -11.34 -14.07 -7.36
CA GLU A 298 -11.74 -13.11 -8.39
C GLU A 298 -10.55 -12.68 -9.26
N LEU A 299 -10.83 -12.45 -10.54
CA LEU A 299 -9.90 -11.82 -11.47
C LEU A 299 -9.78 -10.34 -11.13
N TYR A 300 -8.59 -9.79 -11.30
CA TYR A 300 -8.41 -8.37 -11.18
C TYR A 300 -9.13 -7.67 -12.32
N LYS A 301 -9.71 -6.51 -12.02
CA LYS A 301 -10.29 -5.63 -13.02
C LYS A 301 -9.29 -5.28 -14.12
N GLN A 302 -9.78 -5.01 -15.32
CA GLN A 302 -8.96 -4.54 -16.44
C GLN A 302 -8.42 -3.13 -16.15
N ILE A 303 -7.27 -2.79 -16.75
CA ILE A 303 -6.71 -1.44 -16.73
C ILE A 303 -7.75 -0.44 -17.26
N LEU A 304 -7.81 0.75 -16.65
CA LEU A 304 -8.74 1.84 -16.96
C LEU A 304 -10.22 1.59 -16.61
N SER A 305 -10.61 0.39 -16.17
CA SER A 305 -11.98 0.14 -15.71
C SER A 305 -12.34 1.02 -14.51
N ASP A 306 -13.56 1.57 -14.54
CA ASP A 306 -14.06 2.28 -13.38
C ASP A 306 -14.26 1.30 -12.23
N ARG A 307 -14.18 1.81 -11.01
CA ARG A 307 -14.75 1.10 -9.86
C ARG A 307 -16.28 1.19 -9.89
N THR A 308 -16.91 0.87 -11.02
CA THR A 308 -18.29 0.39 -11.01
C THR A 308 -18.24 -0.92 -10.23
N ARG A 309 -18.65 -0.84 -8.96
CA ARG A 309 -19.03 -2.05 -8.24
C ARG A 309 -20.44 -2.35 -8.72
N HIS A 310 -20.76 -3.62 -8.96
CA HIS A 310 -22.17 -4.03 -9.07
C HIS A 310 -22.97 -3.68 -7.81
N SER A 311 -22.29 -3.30 -6.72
CA SER A 311 -22.87 -2.74 -5.50
C SER A 311 -22.79 -1.21 -5.49
N PHE A 312 -23.93 -0.55 -5.26
CA PHE A 312 -24.07 0.89 -5.07
C PHE A 312 -23.03 1.46 -4.09
N VAL A 313 -22.31 2.51 -4.50
CA VAL A 313 -21.47 3.35 -3.63
C VAL A 313 -22.15 4.71 -3.51
N PRO A 314 -22.51 5.15 -2.29
CA PRO A 314 -23.18 6.44 -2.11
C PRO A 314 -22.27 7.61 -2.53
N GLU A 315 -22.79 8.54 -3.33
CA GLU A 315 -22.10 9.78 -3.72
C GLU A 315 -21.72 10.64 -2.50
N LYS A 316 -20.74 11.53 -2.67
CA LYS A 316 -20.37 12.53 -1.66
C LYS A 316 -21.09 13.84 -1.95
N PHE A 317 -21.53 14.57 -0.91
CA PHE A 317 -22.01 15.95 -1.08
C PHE A 317 -20.91 16.89 -1.61
N SER A 318 -21.30 17.96 -2.30
CA SER A 318 -20.39 18.97 -2.83
C SER A 318 -20.15 20.14 -1.84
N SER A 319 -21.11 20.45 -0.97
CA SER A 319 -21.05 21.60 -0.05
C SER A 319 -21.77 21.35 1.29
N ASP A 320 -21.45 22.16 2.30
CA ASP A 320 -22.14 22.18 3.60
C ASP A 320 -23.64 22.46 3.44
N LYS A 321 -24.00 23.43 2.59
CA LYS A 321 -25.40 23.80 2.29
C LYS A 321 -26.19 22.62 1.72
N ALA A 322 -25.62 21.89 0.75
CA ALA A 322 -26.28 20.73 0.15
C ALA A 322 -26.54 19.62 1.19
N LEU A 323 -25.57 19.38 2.07
CA LEU A 323 -25.68 18.39 3.15
C LEU A 323 -26.78 18.75 4.16
N LEU A 324 -26.75 19.98 4.69
CA LEU A 324 -27.71 20.43 5.71
C LEU A 324 -29.14 20.43 5.15
N ARG A 325 -29.33 20.84 3.90
CA ARG A 325 -30.63 20.81 3.23
C ARG A 325 -31.17 19.39 3.11
N SER A 326 -30.36 18.43 2.63
CA SER A 326 -30.79 17.03 2.53
C SER A 326 -31.15 16.39 3.88
N LEU A 327 -30.51 16.81 4.98
CA LEU A 327 -30.89 16.37 6.34
C LEU A 327 -32.27 16.92 6.75
N LEU A 328 -32.52 18.20 6.46
CA LEU A 328 -33.79 18.86 6.76
C LEU A 328 -34.93 18.24 5.95
N ASP A 329 -34.73 18.06 4.65
CA ASP A 329 -35.72 17.49 3.73
C ASP A 329 -36.09 16.06 4.18
N PHE A 330 -35.10 15.21 4.50
CA PHE A 330 -35.36 13.88 5.04
C PHE A 330 -36.21 13.90 6.33
N HIS A 331 -35.90 14.80 7.28
CA HIS A 331 -36.68 14.88 8.51
C HIS A 331 -38.14 15.29 8.25
N LYS A 332 -38.35 16.28 7.39
CA LYS A 332 -39.70 16.77 7.06
C LYS A 332 -40.51 15.76 6.27
N GLU A 333 -39.92 15.16 5.25
CA GLU A 333 -40.62 14.32 4.28
C GLU A 333 -40.81 12.88 4.75
N VAL A 334 -39.92 12.36 5.61
CA VAL A 334 -39.94 10.96 6.07
C VAL A 334 -40.36 10.83 7.54
N ILE A 335 -39.80 11.65 8.43
CA ILE A 335 -40.02 11.49 9.88
C ILE A 335 -41.30 12.21 10.33
N GLN A 336 -41.52 13.46 9.90
CA GLN A 336 -42.64 14.30 10.34
C GLN A 336 -43.88 14.27 9.42
N ASN A 337 -43.76 13.76 8.20
CA ASN A 337 -44.84 13.80 7.22
C ASN A 337 -46.05 12.95 7.68
N LYS A 338 -47.16 13.63 7.98
CA LYS A 338 -48.40 12.99 8.44
C LYS A 338 -49.23 12.39 7.31
N ASN A 339 -48.93 12.75 6.06
CA ASN A 339 -49.65 12.28 4.88
C ASN A 339 -49.03 11.00 4.28
N LEU A 340 -47.98 10.44 4.90
CA LEU A 340 -47.37 9.17 4.47
C LEU A 340 -48.32 7.98 4.60
N PHE A 341 -49.28 8.05 5.53
CA PHE A 341 -50.24 6.99 5.80
C PHE A 341 -51.65 7.58 5.66
N GLU A 342 -52.19 7.53 4.43
CA GLU A 342 -53.42 8.23 3.99
C GLU A 342 -54.63 8.02 4.91
N GLU A 343 -54.72 6.87 5.60
CA GLU A 343 -55.83 6.52 6.48
C GLU A 343 -55.68 7.00 7.94
N LYS A 344 -54.45 7.20 8.45
CA LYS A 344 -54.18 7.46 9.88
C LYS A 344 -53.78 8.91 10.21
N GLN A 345 -53.30 9.69 9.24
CA GLN A 345 -52.81 11.08 9.42
C GLN A 345 -51.78 11.27 10.57
N VAL A 346 -50.95 10.26 10.84
CA VAL A 346 -49.91 10.27 11.88
C VAL A 346 -48.51 10.30 11.27
N SER A 347 -47.52 10.81 12.00
CA SER A 347 -46.11 10.72 11.61
C SER A 347 -45.58 9.29 11.71
N LEU A 348 -44.48 8.97 11.01
CA LEU A 348 -43.85 7.64 11.04
C LEU A 348 -43.54 7.14 12.46
N LEU A 349 -42.98 8.00 13.32
CA LEU A 349 -42.64 7.61 14.70
C LEU A 349 -43.88 7.26 15.52
N GLN A 350 -44.97 8.01 15.33
CA GLN A 350 -46.24 7.78 16.02
C GLN A 350 -46.89 6.47 15.55
N ALA A 351 -46.89 6.21 14.23
CA ALA A 351 -47.39 4.96 13.67
C ALA A 351 -46.63 3.74 14.23
N ILE A 352 -45.29 3.80 14.28
CA ILE A 352 -44.47 2.73 14.86
C ILE A 352 -44.77 2.55 16.35
N ARG A 353 -44.93 3.65 17.11
CA ARG A 353 -45.24 3.61 18.54
C ARG A 353 -46.58 2.89 18.79
N GLU A 354 -47.63 3.26 18.06
CA GLU A 354 -48.95 2.63 18.15
C GLU A 354 -48.89 1.14 17.84
N THR A 355 -48.28 0.75 16.72
CA THR A 355 -48.19 -0.65 16.29
C THR A 355 -47.38 -1.52 17.26
N LEU A 356 -46.27 -1.03 17.81
CA LEU A 356 -45.44 -1.81 18.73
C LEU A 356 -45.97 -1.86 20.16
N THR A 357 -46.59 -0.78 20.65
CA THR A 357 -47.21 -0.79 21.98
C THR A 357 -48.42 -1.72 22.04
N ASP A 358 -49.15 -1.86 20.93
CA ASP A 358 -50.26 -2.80 20.78
C ASP A 358 -49.82 -4.18 20.25
N LEU A 359 -48.52 -4.52 20.27
CA LEU A 359 -48.01 -5.79 19.73
C LEU A 359 -48.71 -7.04 20.31
N LYS A 360 -49.25 -6.94 21.53
CA LYS A 360 -49.98 -8.01 22.22
C LYS A 360 -51.37 -8.31 21.64
N SER A 361 -51.96 -7.38 20.88
CA SER A 361 -53.28 -7.58 20.25
C SER A 361 -53.19 -8.40 18.96
N PHE A 362 -52.00 -8.49 18.36
CA PHE A 362 -51.71 -9.30 17.18
C PHE A 362 -51.42 -10.77 17.51
N ASP A 363 -51.47 -11.62 16.49
CA ASP A 363 -51.23 -13.06 16.65
C ASP A 363 -49.73 -13.36 16.81
N LEU A 364 -49.27 -13.51 18.06
CA LEU A 364 -47.87 -13.78 18.41
C LEU A 364 -47.36 -15.15 17.92
N ASP A 365 -48.25 -16.09 17.58
CA ASP A 365 -47.87 -17.35 16.92
C ASP A 365 -47.46 -17.12 15.46
N ARG A 366 -47.96 -16.03 14.87
CA ARG A 366 -47.74 -15.63 13.48
C ARG A 366 -46.81 -14.43 13.31
N ILE A 367 -46.18 -13.95 14.40
CA ILE A 367 -45.11 -12.95 14.39
C ILE A 367 -43.77 -13.63 14.70
N TYR A 368 -42.78 -13.42 13.84
CA TYR A 368 -41.56 -14.22 13.82
C TYR A 368 -40.32 -13.36 14.00
N LEU A 369 -39.36 -13.86 14.79
CA LEU A 369 -38.04 -13.29 14.93
C LEU A 369 -37.00 -14.10 14.16
N THR A 370 -36.12 -13.41 13.44
CA THR A 370 -35.02 -14.05 12.71
C THR A 370 -33.98 -14.63 13.68
N ASN A 371 -33.62 -15.91 13.50
CA ASN A 371 -32.57 -16.60 14.27
C ASN A 371 -31.17 -16.23 13.76
N ASP A 372 -30.75 -14.99 14.02
CA ASP A 372 -29.42 -14.50 13.70
C ASP A 372 -28.79 -13.69 14.86
N THR A 373 -27.81 -12.84 14.54
CA THR A 373 -27.16 -11.96 15.52
C THR A 373 -28.15 -11.04 16.25
N SER A 374 -29.31 -10.76 15.68
CA SER A 374 -30.32 -9.89 16.29
C SER A 374 -31.01 -10.59 17.47
N LEU A 375 -31.30 -11.89 17.36
CA LEU A 375 -31.80 -12.68 18.49
C LEU A 375 -30.76 -12.80 19.63
N THR A 376 -29.48 -12.84 19.26
CA THR A 376 -28.35 -12.80 20.21
C THR A 376 -28.31 -11.47 20.97
N GLN A 377 -28.62 -10.35 20.31
CA GLN A 377 -28.70 -9.02 20.95
C GLN A 377 -29.90 -8.92 21.90
N ILE A 378 -31.06 -9.43 21.48
CA ILE A 378 -32.26 -9.52 22.34
C ILE A 378 -31.96 -10.38 23.58
N SER A 379 -31.31 -11.54 23.38
CA SER A 379 -30.85 -12.41 24.48
C SER A 379 -29.99 -11.66 25.49
N ASN A 380 -29.01 -10.88 25.01
CA ASN A 380 -28.13 -10.11 25.88
C ASN A 380 -28.85 -8.93 26.55
N PHE A 381 -29.86 -8.33 25.91
CA PHE A 381 -30.65 -7.26 26.51
C PHE A 381 -31.52 -7.80 27.64
N VAL A 382 -32.31 -8.84 27.35
CA VAL A 382 -33.29 -9.43 28.28
C VAL A 382 -32.59 -10.20 29.40
N PHE A 383 -31.56 -11.02 29.09
CA PHE A 383 -30.94 -11.94 30.05
C PHE A 383 -29.50 -11.60 30.46
N GLY A 384 -28.86 -10.61 29.83
CA GLY A 384 -27.45 -10.27 30.12
C GLY A 384 -26.40 -11.23 29.53
N ASP A 385 -26.83 -12.25 28.78
CA ASP A 385 -25.96 -13.21 28.11
C ASP A 385 -26.43 -13.47 26.66
N TRP A 386 -25.49 -13.31 25.73
CA TRP A 386 -25.68 -13.49 24.29
C TRP A 386 -26.03 -14.94 23.90
N SER A 387 -25.63 -15.92 24.70
CA SER A 387 -25.84 -17.35 24.45
C SER A 387 -27.10 -17.92 25.11
N LYS A 388 -27.75 -17.13 25.98
CA LYS A 388 -28.82 -17.60 26.87
C LYS A 388 -30.04 -18.16 26.12
N VAL A 389 -30.56 -17.43 25.14
CA VAL A 389 -31.71 -17.88 24.33
C VAL A 389 -31.41 -19.21 23.63
N LYS A 390 -30.17 -19.45 23.16
CA LYS A 390 -29.80 -20.74 22.56
C LYS A 390 -29.82 -21.88 23.59
N THR A 391 -29.40 -21.61 24.81
CA THR A 391 -29.45 -22.57 25.92
C THR A 391 -30.90 -22.89 26.30
N ILE A 392 -31.74 -21.87 26.43
CA ILE A 392 -33.18 -21.99 26.68
C ILE A 392 -33.85 -22.85 25.60
N LEU A 393 -33.60 -22.54 24.33
CA LEU A 393 -34.12 -23.29 23.18
C LEU A 393 -33.61 -24.73 23.15
N ALA A 394 -32.35 -24.97 23.53
CA ALA A 394 -31.79 -26.32 23.58
C ALA A 394 -32.47 -27.19 24.64
N ILE A 395 -32.90 -26.60 25.76
CA ILE A 395 -33.67 -27.29 26.81
C ILE A 395 -35.13 -27.45 26.39
N TYR A 396 -35.74 -26.44 25.78
CA TYR A 396 -37.09 -26.59 25.23
C TYR A 396 -37.18 -27.72 24.20
N PHE A 397 -36.17 -27.85 23.33
CA PHE A 397 -36.07 -29.00 22.43
C PHE A 397 -36.01 -30.33 23.21
N ASP A 398 -35.20 -30.39 24.26
CA ASP A 398 -34.99 -31.61 25.04
C ASP A 398 -36.23 -32.06 25.82
N GLU A 399 -37.03 -31.11 26.30
CA GLU A 399 -38.21 -31.38 27.14
C GLU A 399 -39.49 -31.55 26.33
N ASN A 400 -39.67 -30.76 25.26
CA ASN A 400 -40.96 -30.64 24.58
C ASN A 400 -40.97 -31.24 23.16
N ILE A 401 -39.80 -31.50 22.56
CA ILE A 401 -39.68 -31.87 21.13
C ILE A 401 -38.98 -33.22 20.96
N ALA A 402 -37.93 -33.47 21.73
CA ALA A 402 -37.13 -34.69 21.63
C ALA A 402 -37.91 -35.89 22.18
N ASN A 403 -37.77 -37.04 21.52
CA ASN A 403 -38.27 -38.30 22.08
C ASN A 403 -37.45 -38.66 23.35
N PRO A 404 -38.09 -38.92 24.50
CA PRO A 404 -37.39 -39.21 25.76
C PRO A 404 -36.37 -40.35 25.67
N LYS A 405 -36.63 -41.37 24.84
CA LYS A 405 -35.72 -42.53 24.66
C LYS A 405 -34.46 -42.17 23.87
N ASP A 406 -34.56 -41.27 22.90
CA ASP A 406 -33.43 -40.85 22.07
C ASP A 406 -32.55 -39.81 22.77
N ARG A 407 -33.16 -38.96 23.61
CA ARG A 407 -32.47 -38.02 24.50
C ARG A 407 -31.58 -38.75 25.51
N GLN A 408 -32.08 -39.78 26.18
CA GLN A 408 -31.29 -40.57 27.16
C GLN A 408 -30.07 -41.24 26.54
N ARG A 409 -30.17 -41.68 25.27
CA ARG A 409 -29.09 -42.39 24.57
C ARG A 409 -28.06 -41.47 23.90
N GLN A 410 -28.34 -40.16 23.84
CA GLN A 410 -27.57 -39.17 23.08
C GLN A 410 -27.08 -39.70 21.71
N SER A 411 -27.99 -40.30 20.95
CA SER A 411 -27.64 -40.89 19.64
C SER A 411 -27.24 -39.81 18.63
N ASN A 412 -26.43 -40.17 17.63
CA ASN A 412 -26.09 -39.26 16.53
C ASN A 412 -27.33 -38.70 15.80
N SER A 413 -28.43 -39.46 15.75
CA SER A 413 -29.70 -39.02 15.17
C SER A 413 -30.33 -37.89 16.00
N TYR A 414 -30.37 -38.05 17.33
CA TYR A 414 -30.84 -37.03 18.27
C TYR A 414 -29.99 -35.76 18.21
N LEU A 415 -28.65 -35.89 18.24
CA LEU A 415 -27.74 -34.74 18.16
C LEU A 415 -27.96 -33.95 16.86
N LYS A 416 -28.17 -34.66 15.73
CA LYS A 416 -28.44 -34.04 14.42
C LYS A 416 -29.83 -33.40 14.34
N ALA A 417 -30.85 -34.01 14.94
CA ALA A 417 -32.20 -33.44 15.02
C ALA A 417 -32.21 -32.16 15.88
N LYS A 418 -31.54 -32.19 17.04
CA LYS A 418 -31.37 -31.03 17.92
C LYS A 418 -30.62 -29.89 17.21
N GLU A 419 -29.52 -30.22 16.55
CA GLU A 419 -28.74 -29.23 15.80
C GLU A 419 -29.55 -28.60 14.65
N ASN A 420 -30.31 -29.41 13.90
CA ASN A 420 -31.17 -28.92 12.81
C ASN A 420 -32.29 -28.01 13.31
N TRP A 421 -32.95 -28.38 14.42
CA TRP A 421 -34.03 -27.60 14.99
C TRP A 421 -33.52 -26.25 15.52
N LEU A 422 -32.40 -26.25 16.26
CA LEU A 422 -31.78 -25.01 16.77
C LEU A 422 -31.29 -24.08 15.65
N LYS A 423 -31.03 -24.62 14.46
CA LYS A 423 -30.62 -23.89 13.26
C LYS A 423 -31.78 -23.44 12.35
N LYS A 424 -33.04 -23.62 12.75
CA LYS A 424 -34.16 -23.09 11.97
C LYS A 424 -34.07 -21.56 11.85
N ASN A 425 -34.63 -21.01 10.76
CA ASN A 425 -34.37 -19.62 10.38
C ASN A 425 -35.07 -18.59 11.27
N TYR A 426 -36.11 -18.99 12.00
CA TYR A 426 -36.96 -18.10 12.79
C TYR A 426 -37.67 -18.86 13.91
N TYR A 427 -38.11 -18.11 14.92
CA TYR A 427 -38.98 -18.56 16.00
C TYR A 427 -40.15 -17.59 16.12
N SER A 428 -41.36 -18.06 16.41
CA SER A 428 -42.45 -17.14 16.74
C SER A 428 -42.19 -16.51 18.12
N ILE A 429 -42.78 -15.34 18.37
CA ILE A 429 -42.69 -14.70 19.70
C ILE A 429 -43.32 -15.62 20.76
N HIS A 430 -44.45 -16.26 20.44
CA HIS A 430 -45.10 -17.22 21.32
C HIS A 430 -44.16 -18.37 21.70
N GLU A 431 -43.54 -19.02 20.71
CA GLU A 431 -42.64 -20.16 20.93
C GLU A 431 -41.43 -19.80 21.81
N LEU A 432 -40.87 -18.60 21.63
CA LEU A 432 -39.77 -18.14 22.48
C LEU A 432 -40.21 -17.95 23.93
N ASN A 433 -41.40 -17.39 24.16
CA ASN A 433 -41.96 -17.22 25.50
C ASN A 433 -42.27 -18.57 26.16
N GLU A 434 -42.79 -19.54 25.40
CA GLU A 434 -42.98 -20.90 25.90
C GLU A 434 -41.66 -21.55 26.29
N ALA A 435 -40.63 -21.43 25.45
CA ALA A 435 -39.30 -21.94 25.75
C ALA A 435 -38.71 -21.33 27.03
N ILE A 436 -38.89 -20.03 27.25
CA ILE A 436 -38.49 -19.33 28.48
C ILE A 436 -39.24 -19.89 29.71
N SER A 437 -40.55 -20.09 29.59
CA SER A 437 -41.39 -20.65 30.66
C SER A 437 -40.99 -22.08 31.02
N VAL A 438 -40.70 -22.92 30.02
CA VAL A 438 -40.20 -24.29 30.23
C VAL A 438 -38.85 -24.26 30.93
N TYR A 439 -37.91 -23.43 30.47
CA TYR A 439 -36.60 -23.33 31.11
C TYR A 439 -36.70 -22.92 32.59
N GLY A 440 -37.57 -21.96 32.93
CA GLY A 440 -37.80 -21.55 34.32
C GLY A 440 -38.39 -22.64 35.22
N LYS A 441 -39.03 -23.68 34.66
CA LYS A 441 -39.50 -24.86 35.41
C LYS A 441 -38.41 -25.92 35.63
N HIS A 442 -37.33 -25.88 34.85
CA HIS A 442 -36.26 -26.89 34.82
C HIS A 442 -34.89 -26.37 35.30
N SER A 443 -34.82 -25.10 35.69
CA SER A 443 -33.61 -24.45 36.19
C SER A 443 -33.92 -23.73 37.50
N ASP A 444 -33.03 -23.85 38.50
CA ASP A 444 -33.11 -23.07 39.75
C ASP A 444 -32.66 -21.61 39.56
N GLU A 445 -32.32 -21.21 38.33
CA GLU A 445 -31.85 -19.87 37.99
C GLU A 445 -33.02 -18.90 37.83
N GLU A 446 -33.05 -17.84 38.65
CA GLU A 446 -34.03 -16.76 38.54
C GLU A 446 -33.86 -16.00 37.21
N LEU A 447 -34.81 -16.20 36.29
CA LEU A 447 -34.89 -15.40 35.06
C LEU A 447 -35.70 -14.12 35.27
N PRO A 448 -35.38 -13.03 34.54
CA PRO A 448 -36.24 -11.85 34.48
C PRO A 448 -37.65 -12.22 34.00
N ASN A 449 -38.69 -11.74 34.68
CA ASN A 449 -40.09 -11.95 34.30
C ASN A 449 -40.52 -11.05 33.12
N THR A 450 -39.73 -11.05 32.05
CA THR A 450 -39.91 -10.19 30.86
C THR A 450 -40.17 -11.09 29.65
N LYS A 451 -41.31 -10.89 28.98
CA LYS A 451 -41.62 -11.60 27.74
C LYS A 451 -40.96 -10.92 26.54
N ILE A 452 -40.84 -11.64 25.43
CA ILE A 452 -40.16 -11.14 24.24
C ILE A 452 -40.92 -9.95 23.60
N GLU A 453 -42.25 -9.94 23.62
CA GLU A 453 -43.06 -8.80 23.16
C GLU A 453 -42.90 -7.57 24.06
N ASP A 454 -42.54 -7.72 25.33
CA ASP A 454 -42.29 -6.61 26.25
C ASP A 454 -41.03 -5.82 25.84
N TYR A 455 -40.06 -6.47 25.19
CA TYR A 455 -38.89 -5.80 24.61
C TYR A 455 -39.29 -4.81 23.51
N PHE A 456 -40.19 -5.21 22.61
CA PHE A 456 -40.62 -4.37 21.49
C PHE A 456 -41.64 -3.31 21.91
N SER A 457 -42.63 -3.68 22.74
CA SER A 457 -43.65 -2.75 23.24
C SER A 457 -43.09 -1.71 24.22
N GLY A 458 -42.04 -2.08 24.97
CA GLY A 458 -41.30 -1.14 25.79
C GLY A 458 -40.47 -0.12 25.00
N LEU A 459 -40.25 -0.34 23.69
CA LEU A 459 -39.45 0.52 22.80
C LEU A 459 -38.03 0.81 23.33
N GLN A 460 -37.54 -0.02 24.25
CA GLN A 460 -36.32 0.22 25.00
C GLN A 460 -35.15 -0.57 24.45
N THR A 461 -34.00 0.08 24.38
CA THR A 461 -32.71 -0.58 24.13
C THR A 461 -31.63 0.00 25.05
N LYS A 462 -30.44 -0.62 25.06
CA LYS A 462 -29.29 -0.13 25.83
C LYS A 462 -28.45 0.79 24.95
N ASP A 463 -28.19 1.99 25.44
CA ASP A 463 -27.22 2.90 24.82
C ASP A 463 -25.76 2.44 25.08
N GLU A 464 -24.78 3.20 24.59
CA GLU A 464 -23.35 2.91 24.83
C GLU A 464 -22.96 2.92 26.32
N THR A 465 -23.77 3.57 27.18
CA THR A 465 -23.60 3.61 28.64
C THR A 465 -24.37 2.50 29.38
N LYS A 466 -24.99 1.58 28.63
CA LYS A 466 -25.84 0.48 29.09
C LYS A 466 -27.11 0.92 29.82
N LYS A 467 -27.54 2.18 29.65
CA LYS A 467 -28.79 2.69 30.20
C LYS A 467 -29.96 2.41 29.25
N PRO A 468 -31.17 2.12 29.76
CA PRO A 468 -32.36 2.01 28.93
C PRO A 468 -32.69 3.35 28.28
N ILE A 469 -32.92 3.34 26.97
CA ILE A 469 -33.39 4.50 26.20
C ILE A 469 -34.58 4.08 25.33
N ASP A 470 -35.60 4.93 25.23
CA ASP A 470 -36.67 4.80 24.23
C ASP A 470 -36.10 5.20 22.86
N VAL A 471 -36.19 4.29 21.90
CA VAL A 471 -35.57 4.43 20.57
C VAL A 471 -36.20 5.56 19.75
N LEU A 472 -37.50 5.84 19.95
CA LEU A 472 -38.21 6.90 19.23
C LEU A 472 -37.98 8.26 19.87
N ASP A 473 -38.00 8.35 21.21
CA ASP A 473 -37.73 9.60 21.94
C ASP A 473 -36.28 10.06 21.72
N ALA A 474 -35.34 9.13 21.54
CA ALA A 474 -33.98 9.44 21.14
C ALA A 474 -33.93 10.24 19.83
N ILE A 475 -34.73 9.89 18.82
CA ILE A 475 -34.77 10.60 17.54
C ILE A 475 -35.29 12.02 17.73
N VAL A 476 -36.38 12.19 18.49
CA VAL A 476 -36.99 13.50 18.79
C VAL A 476 -35.99 14.39 19.53
N SER A 477 -35.36 13.87 20.59
CA SER A 477 -34.36 14.60 21.36
C SER A 477 -33.15 15.00 20.51
N LYS A 478 -32.59 14.08 19.71
CA LYS A 478 -31.40 14.38 18.89
C LYS A 478 -31.72 15.32 17.72
N TYR A 479 -32.95 15.32 17.21
CA TYR A 479 -33.37 16.33 16.25
C TYR A 479 -33.48 17.72 16.90
N ALA A 480 -34.05 17.83 18.09
CA ALA A 480 -34.16 19.11 18.80
C ALA A 480 -32.78 19.76 19.03
N ASP A 481 -31.75 18.96 19.34
CA ASP A 481 -30.36 19.43 19.47
C ASP A 481 -29.79 19.98 18.14
N LEU A 482 -30.27 19.46 17.01
CA LEU A 482 -29.80 19.69 15.63
C LEU A 482 -30.62 20.77 14.89
N GLU A 483 -31.88 20.99 15.25
CA GLU A 483 -32.87 21.81 14.52
C GLU A 483 -32.34 23.21 14.19
N SER A 484 -31.71 23.87 15.18
CA SER A 484 -31.14 25.21 15.01
C SER A 484 -30.03 25.30 13.94
N LEU A 485 -29.34 24.19 13.67
CA LEU A 485 -28.30 24.11 12.62
C LEU A 485 -28.92 23.91 11.24
N LEU A 486 -30.07 23.22 11.15
CA LEU A 486 -30.73 22.91 9.88
C LEU A 486 -31.64 24.04 9.39
N THR A 487 -32.19 24.83 10.31
CA THR A 487 -33.19 25.88 10.01
C THR A 487 -32.58 27.26 9.76
N LYS A 488 -31.33 27.49 10.17
CA LYS A 488 -30.60 28.75 9.97
C LYS A 488 -29.67 28.67 8.76
N GLU A 489 -29.44 29.79 8.09
CA GLU A 489 -28.47 29.85 7.00
C GLU A 489 -27.04 29.66 7.55
N TYR A 490 -26.32 28.67 7.01
CA TYR A 490 -24.96 28.37 7.44
C TYR A 490 -23.96 29.34 6.77
N PRO A 491 -23.11 30.06 7.54
CA PRO A 491 -22.21 31.08 6.97
C PRO A 491 -21.20 30.52 5.97
N GLU A 492 -20.93 31.25 4.89
CA GLU A 492 -19.99 30.80 3.83
C GLU A 492 -18.52 30.81 4.26
N ASP A 493 -18.19 31.57 5.31
CA ASP A 493 -16.86 31.66 5.92
C ASP A 493 -16.61 30.57 6.97
N LYS A 494 -17.65 29.80 7.35
CA LYS A 494 -17.53 28.65 8.25
C LYS A 494 -17.39 27.35 7.48
N ASN A 495 -16.68 26.39 8.08
CA ASN A 495 -16.47 25.07 7.52
C ASN A 495 -17.04 24.01 8.47
N LEU A 496 -18.12 23.34 8.07
CA LEU A 496 -18.82 22.33 8.89
C LEU A 496 -17.89 21.16 9.28
N LYS A 497 -16.84 20.87 8.49
CA LYS A 497 -15.84 19.83 8.80
C LYS A 497 -14.94 20.18 9.98
N SER A 498 -14.88 21.46 10.35
CA SER A 498 -14.10 21.95 11.50
C SER A 498 -14.94 22.14 12.77
N ASP A 499 -16.28 22.08 12.66
CA ASP A 499 -17.19 22.24 13.79
C ASP A 499 -17.56 20.88 14.40
N LYS A 500 -16.76 20.45 15.39
CA LYS A 500 -16.96 19.18 16.07
C LYS A 500 -18.33 19.05 16.74
N GLY A 501 -18.86 20.14 17.30
CA GLY A 501 -20.15 20.12 17.97
C GLY A 501 -21.30 19.89 16.98
N SER A 502 -21.26 20.57 15.83
CA SER A 502 -22.22 20.35 14.75
C SER A 502 -22.13 18.96 14.14
N ILE A 503 -20.93 18.42 13.93
CA ILE A 503 -20.73 17.04 13.44
C ILE A 503 -21.33 16.02 14.41
N GLU A 504 -21.08 16.19 15.70
CA GLU A 504 -21.60 15.30 16.74
C GLU A 504 -23.14 15.29 16.76
N LYS A 505 -23.77 16.47 16.68
CA LYS A 505 -25.24 16.60 16.60
C LYS A 505 -25.81 15.89 15.38
N ILE A 506 -25.23 16.11 14.19
CA ILE A 506 -25.64 15.47 12.94
C ILE A 506 -25.52 13.94 13.06
N LYS A 507 -24.38 13.47 13.58
CA LYS A 507 -24.12 12.04 13.75
C LYS A 507 -25.11 11.40 14.73
N ASN A 508 -25.31 12.00 15.90
CA ASN A 508 -26.19 11.46 16.93
C ASN A 508 -27.64 11.32 16.42
N TYR A 509 -28.12 12.30 15.66
CA TYR A 509 -29.41 12.21 14.98
C TYR A 509 -29.46 11.04 13.98
N LEU A 510 -28.48 10.93 13.09
CA LEU A 510 -28.43 9.84 12.10
C LEU A 510 -28.24 8.46 12.73
N ASP A 511 -27.48 8.34 13.81
CA ASP A 511 -27.29 7.11 14.57
C ASP A 511 -28.57 6.69 15.29
N SER A 512 -29.36 7.63 15.81
CA SER A 512 -30.67 7.32 16.42
C SER A 512 -31.65 6.71 15.41
N ILE A 513 -31.61 7.16 14.15
CA ILE A 513 -32.38 6.55 13.05
C ILE A 513 -31.87 5.14 12.73
N LYS A 514 -30.54 4.92 12.73
CA LYS A 514 -29.97 3.57 12.56
C LYS A 514 -30.32 2.64 13.70
N LEU A 515 -30.41 3.17 14.92
CA LEU A 515 -30.85 2.42 16.08
C LEU A 515 -32.27 1.91 15.88
N LEU A 516 -33.20 2.75 15.42
CA LEU A 516 -34.56 2.36 15.07
C LEU A 516 -34.59 1.27 13.98
N GLN A 517 -33.84 1.45 12.89
CA GLN A 517 -33.76 0.43 11.84
C GLN A 517 -33.28 -0.93 12.38
N ASN A 518 -32.26 -0.93 13.24
CA ASN A 518 -31.75 -2.14 13.86
C ASN A 518 -32.72 -2.75 14.89
N PHE A 519 -33.50 -1.92 15.57
CA PHE A 519 -34.52 -2.35 16.54
C PHE A 519 -35.69 -3.06 15.85
N LEU A 520 -36.14 -2.57 14.69
CA LEU A 520 -37.23 -3.16 13.91
C LEU A 520 -36.82 -4.38 13.09
N LYS A 521 -35.55 -4.43 12.65
CA LYS A 521 -35.00 -5.51 11.81
C LYS A 521 -35.29 -6.95 12.27
N PRO A 522 -35.23 -7.31 13.57
CA PRO A 522 -35.47 -8.68 14.03
C PRO A 522 -36.87 -9.19 13.67
N LEU A 523 -37.85 -8.27 13.60
CA LEU A 523 -39.26 -8.53 13.29
C LEU A 523 -39.51 -8.79 11.79
N LYS A 524 -38.54 -8.56 10.89
CA LYS A 524 -38.67 -8.86 9.46
C LYS A 524 -38.08 -10.24 9.13
N PRO A 525 -38.90 -11.29 8.89
CA PRO A 525 -38.40 -12.61 8.53
C PRO A 525 -37.75 -12.59 7.14
N LYS A 526 -36.63 -13.30 6.99
CA LYS A 526 -35.86 -13.34 5.72
C LYS A 526 -36.47 -14.21 4.61
N LYS A 527 -37.46 -15.05 4.92
CA LYS A 527 -38.16 -15.92 3.97
C LYS A 527 -39.67 -15.74 4.13
N VAL A 528 -40.39 -15.77 3.00
CA VAL A 528 -41.86 -15.72 2.95
C VAL A 528 -42.43 -16.82 3.84
N GLN A 529 -43.41 -16.47 4.68
CA GLN A 529 -44.17 -17.38 5.53
C GLN A 529 -45.59 -17.47 5.00
N ASP A 530 -46.11 -18.68 4.87
CA ASP A 530 -47.48 -18.92 4.42
C ASP A 530 -48.51 -18.54 5.51
N GLU A 531 -48.14 -18.66 6.80
CA GLU A 531 -48.97 -18.29 7.95
C GLU A 531 -48.31 -17.15 8.75
N LYS A 532 -48.69 -15.90 8.44
CA LYS A 532 -48.20 -14.68 9.10
C LYS A 532 -49.34 -13.70 9.42
N ASP A 533 -49.14 -12.84 10.41
CA ASP A 533 -50.10 -11.77 10.73
C ASP A 533 -50.03 -10.66 9.67
N LEU A 534 -50.98 -10.65 8.73
CA LEU A 534 -50.98 -9.72 7.60
C LEU A 534 -51.11 -8.26 8.02
N GLY A 535 -51.85 -7.97 9.10
CA GLY A 535 -52.04 -6.61 9.60
C GLY A 535 -50.73 -6.03 10.11
N PHE A 536 -50.03 -6.78 10.97
CA PHE A 536 -48.75 -6.37 11.52
C PHE A 536 -47.66 -6.22 10.43
N TYR A 537 -47.53 -7.19 9.54
CA TYR A 537 -46.44 -7.18 8.55
C TYR A 537 -46.61 -6.14 7.45
N ASN A 538 -47.85 -5.81 7.04
CA ASN A 538 -48.09 -4.74 6.07
C ASN A 538 -47.65 -3.37 6.65
N ASP A 539 -48.03 -3.09 7.90
CA ASP A 539 -47.61 -1.87 8.60
C ASP A 539 -46.08 -1.82 8.78
N LEU A 540 -45.47 -2.92 9.24
CA LEU A 540 -44.02 -3.01 9.43
C LEU A 540 -43.22 -2.83 8.13
N GLU A 541 -43.68 -3.38 7.01
CA GLU A 541 -43.01 -3.26 5.71
C GLU A 541 -43.00 -1.81 5.23
N LEU A 542 -44.15 -1.12 5.29
CA LEU A 542 -44.26 0.31 4.97
C LEU A 542 -43.32 1.18 5.83
N TYR A 543 -43.18 0.88 7.12
CA TYR A 543 -42.27 1.61 8.01
C TYR A 543 -40.80 1.39 7.63
N LEU A 544 -40.43 0.15 7.27
CA LEU A 544 -39.05 -0.19 6.89
C LEU A 544 -38.66 0.40 5.52
N GLU A 545 -39.58 0.41 4.56
CA GLU A 545 -39.41 1.06 3.25
C GLU A 545 -39.20 2.57 3.40
N SER A 546 -40.02 3.22 4.24
CA SER A 546 -39.88 4.66 4.53
C SER A 546 -38.49 5.02 5.09
N LEU A 547 -37.89 4.13 5.90
CA LEU A 547 -36.56 4.34 6.50
C LEU A 547 -35.40 4.00 5.56
N GLU A 548 -35.63 3.39 4.40
CA GLU A 548 -34.57 2.86 3.53
C GLU A 548 -33.61 3.96 3.04
N SER A 549 -34.15 5.13 2.67
CA SER A 549 -33.41 6.30 2.19
C SER A 549 -32.37 6.82 3.20
N ALA A 550 -32.56 6.54 4.50
CA ALA A 550 -31.60 6.89 5.55
C ALA A 550 -30.23 6.20 5.36
N ASN A 551 -30.16 5.03 4.70
CA ASN A 551 -28.89 4.36 4.37
C ASN A 551 -28.02 5.20 3.43
N SER A 552 -28.62 5.76 2.39
CA SER A 552 -27.92 6.61 1.43
C SER A 552 -27.45 7.89 2.10
N LEU A 553 -28.38 8.59 2.78
CA LEU A 553 -28.11 9.85 3.48
C LEU A 553 -26.97 9.71 4.50
N TYR A 554 -27.03 8.70 5.38
CA TYR A 554 -26.00 8.42 6.38
C TYR A 554 -24.61 8.31 5.77
N ASN A 555 -24.50 7.58 4.65
CA ASN A 555 -23.23 7.39 3.97
C ASN A 555 -22.75 8.67 3.26
N LYS A 556 -23.64 9.40 2.57
CA LYS A 556 -23.28 10.67 1.89
C LYS A 556 -22.77 11.71 2.90
N VAL A 557 -23.45 11.85 4.04
CA VAL A 557 -23.08 12.74 5.16
C VAL A 557 -21.72 12.34 5.74
N ARG A 558 -21.55 11.08 6.15
CA ARG A 558 -20.27 10.57 6.70
C ARG A 558 -19.11 10.81 5.74
N ASN A 559 -19.29 10.49 4.46
CA ASN A 559 -18.25 10.64 3.44
C ASN A 559 -17.85 12.11 3.22
N TYR A 560 -18.77 13.04 3.46
CA TYR A 560 -18.50 14.47 3.36
C TYR A 560 -17.74 15.01 4.59
N LEU A 561 -18.28 14.76 5.79
CA LEU A 561 -17.80 15.33 7.05
C LEU A 561 -16.43 14.77 7.49
N THR A 562 -16.11 13.53 7.13
CA THR A 562 -14.82 12.89 7.48
C THR A 562 -13.63 13.33 6.60
N GLY A 563 -13.84 14.29 5.68
CA GLY A 563 -12.79 14.85 4.83
C GLY A 563 -11.81 15.78 5.57
N LYS A 564 -10.66 16.09 4.95
CA LYS A 564 -9.68 17.05 5.49
C LYS A 564 -10.26 18.47 5.60
N GLU A 565 -9.82 19.20 6.61
CA GLU A 565 -10.17 20.61 6.85
C GLU A 565 -9.52 21.56 5.83
N TYR A 566 -8.28 21.28 5.42
CA TYR A 566 -7.53 22.06 4.44
C TYR A 566 -7.40 21.33 3.10
N SER A 567 -7.20 22.11 2.03
CA SER A 567 -7.04 21.59 0.67
C SER A 567 -5.61 21.82 0.15
N ASP A 568 -5.01 20.72 -0.33
CA ASP A 568 -3.75 20.74 -1.10
C ASP A 568 -4.03 20.89 -2.62
N GLU A 569 -5.30 20.98 -3.02
CA GLU A 569 -5.67 21.12 -4.43
C GLU A 569 -5.15 22.43 -5.00
N LYS A 570 -4.60 22.33 -6.20
CA LYS A 570 -3.99 23.43 -6.92
C LYS A 570 -4.26 23.29 -8.40
N ILE A 571 -4.35 24.42 -9.07
CA ILE A 571 -4.55 24.50 -10.51
C ILE A 571 -3.19 24.71 -11.19
N LYS A 572 -2.95 24.05 -12.33
CA LYS A 572 -1.79 24.32 -13.17
C LYS A 572 -2.04 25.64 -13.90
N LEU A 573 -1.05 26.53 -13.89
CA LEU A 573 -1.10 27.79 -14.60
C LEU A 573 -0.42 27.67 -15.96
N ASN A 574 -1.03 28.25 -16.99
CA ASN A 574 -0.53 28.19 -18.37
C ASN A 574 -0.27 29.57 -18.96
N PHE A 575 -0.81 30.65 -18.36
CA PHE A 575 -0.63 32.02 -18.88
C PHE A 575 -0.99 32.14 -20.38
N LYS A 576 -2.06 31.44 -20.80
CA LYS A 576 -2.52 31.33 -22.20
C LYS A 576 -1.53 30.66 -23.16
N ASN A 577 -0.54 29.91 -22.66
CA ASN A 577 0.44 29.21 -23.49
C ASN A 577 0.50 27.71 -23.14
N SER A 578 0.32 26.87 -24.16
CA SER A 578 0.31 25.42 -24.02
C SER A 578 1.71 24.78 -23.87
N THR A 579 2.77 25.57 -24.08
CA THR A 579 4.18 25.17 -23.97
C THR A 579 4.95 25.94 -22.90
N LEU A 580 4.21 26.59 -21.98
CA LEU A 580 4.80 27.35 -20.88
C LEU A 580 5.79 26.46 -20.10
N LEU A 581 7.03 26.92 -19.96
CA LEU A 581 8.09 26.26 -19.18
C LEU A 581 8.52 24.87 -19.69
N ASP A 582 8.20 24.51 -20.94
CA ASP A 582 8.59 23.22 -21.55
C ASP A 582 10.12 23.06 -21.65
N GLY A 583 10.86 24.16 -21.68
CA GLY A 583 12.32 24.15 -21.73
C GLY A 583 12.92 25.53 -21.57
N TRP A 584 14.23 25.57 -21.31
CA TRP A 584 14.97 26.79 -20.96
C TRP A 584 15.90 27.29 -22.07
N ASP A 585 15.96 26.62 -23.24
CA ASP A 585 16.87 27.04 -24.32
C ASP A 585 16.59 28.48 -24.74
N GLU A 586 17.65 29.29 -24.89
CA GLU A 586 17.55 30.69 -25.28
C GLU A 586 16.71 30.87 -26.56
N ASN A 587 16.86 29.96 -27.52
CA ASN A 587 16.13 29.98 -28.79
C ASN A 587 14.64 29.63 -28.64
N LYS A 588 14.21 29.23 -27.44
CA LYS A 588 12.84 28.84 -27.08
C LYS A 588 12.22 29.73 -26.02
N GLU A 589 12.88 30.79 -25.57
CA GLU A 589 12.30 31.72 -24.59
C GLU A 589 10.99 32.35 -25.08
N THR A 590 10.91 32.70 -26.36
CA THR A 590 9.71 33.31 -26.97
C THR A 590 8.54 32.32 -27.10
N SER A 591 8.82 31.03 -27.29
CA SER A 591 7.79 29.98 -27.36
C SER A 591 7.35 29.52 -25.98
N ASN A 592 8.29 29.35 -25.05
CA ASN A 592 8.05 28.77 -23.72
C ASN A 592 7.74 29.84 -22.67
N LEU A 593 7.88 31.12 -23.02
CA LEU A 593 7.59 32.30 -22.21
C LEU A 593 8.28 32.30 -20.84
N SER A 594 9.48 31.74 -20.73
CA SER A 594 10.13 31.52 -19.43
C SER A 594 11.60 31.89 -19.42
N VAL A 595 12.02 32.62 -18.39
CA VAL A 595 13.41 33.02 -18.12
C VAL A 595 13.72 32.93 -16.63
N ILE A 596 14.99 32.67 -16.27
CA ILE A 596 15.47 32.69 -14.88
C ILE A 596 16.46 33.84 -14.69
N PHE A 597 16.31 34.56 -13.59
CA PHE A 597 17.26 35.57 -13.15
C PHE A 597 17.87 35.22 -11.79
N ARG A 598 19.04 35.81 -11.51
CA ARG A 598 19.64 35.81 -10.18
C ARG A 598 20.27 37.16 -9.86
N ASP A 599 20.25 37.51 -8.59
CA ASP A 599 21.12 38.54 -8.01
C ASP A 599 22.04 37.92 -6.95
N THR A 600 22.70 38.74 -6.13
CA THR A 600 23.65 38.27 -5.11
C THR A 600 23.01 37.32 -4.08
N ASN A 601 21.72 37.50 -3.78
CA ASN A 601 21.04 36.82 -2.67
C ASN A 601 19.84 35.96 -3.11
N ASN A 602 19.27 36.21 -4.29
CA ASN A 602 17.96 35.70 -4.71
C ASN A 602 17.95 35.15 -6.14
N TYR A 603 16.92 34.35 -6.41
CA TYR A 603 16.63 33.79 -7.72
C TYR A 603 15.19 34.14 -8.09
N TYR A 604 14.94 34.34 -9.38
CA TYR A 604 13.66 34.77 -9.89
C TYR A 604 13.24 33.98 -11.12
N LEU A 605 11.95 33.72 -11.23
CA LEU A 605 11.29 33.21 -12.44
C LEU A 605 10.60 34.39 -13.11
N GLY A 606 10.95 34.68 -14.37
CA GLY A 606 10.22 35.59 -15.23
C GLY A 606 9.35 34.82 -16.20
N ILE A 607 8.06 35.17 -16.27
CA ILE A 607 7.12 34.68 -17.28
C ILE A 607 6.81 35.82 -18.24
N LEU A 608 7.10 35.64 -19.52
CA LEU A 608 6.87 36.67 -20.53
C LEU A 608 5.37 36.75 -20.85
N ASP A 609 4.85 37.96 -21.03
CA ASP A 609 3.51 38.13 -21.57
C ASP A 609 3.45 37.65 -23.02
N LYS A 610 2.41 36.87 -23.37
CA LYS A 610 2.29 36.22 -24.69
C LYS A 610 2.31 37.22 -25.85
N GLN A 611 1.79 38.43 -25.67
CA GLN A 611 1.77 39.47 -26.72
C GLN A 611 3.11 40.21 -26.82
N ASN A 612 3.94 40.13 -25.77
CA ASN A 612 5.21 40.84 -25.64
C ASN A 612 6.38 39.87 -25.46
N ASN A 613 6.33 38.71 -26.11
CA ASN A 613 7.28 37.61 -25.87
C ASN A 613 8.69 37.83 -26.44
N ARG A 614 8.93 38.93 -27.16
CA ARG A 614 10.22 39.27 -27.80
C ARG A 614 11.03 40.35 -27.06
N ILE A 615 10.66 40.68 -25.82
CA ILE A 615 11.29 41.73 -25.00
C ILE A 615 12.80 41.54 -24.71
N PHE A 616 13.36 40.36 -24.99
CA PHE A 616 14.79 40.07 -24.82
C PHE A 616 15.57 39.93 -26.14
N GLU A 617 14.94 40.13 -27.30
CA GLU A 617 15.64 40.16 -28.59
C GLU A 617 16.48 41.44 -28.75
N SER A 618 16.02 42.56 -28.16
CA SER A 618 16.74 43.84 -28.14
C SER A 618 16.78 44.39 -26.72
N ILE A 619 17.89 44.17 -26.01
CA ILE A 619 18.08 44.59 -24.62
C ILE A 619 18.86 45.93 -24.63
N PRO A 620 18.38 46.97 -23.91
CA PRO A 620 19.11 48.23 -23.79
C PRO A 620 20.53 48.07 -23.24
N GLU A 621 21.46 48.92 -23.67
CA GLU A 621 22.81 48.97 -23.10
C GLU A 621 22.77 49.38 -21.62
N ILE A 622 23.66 48.78 -20.83
CA ILE A 622 23.77 49.03 -19.39
C ILE A 622 24.53 50.33 -19.18
N GLN A 623 23.93 51.29 -18.47
CA GLN A 623 24.60 52.55 -18.16
C GLN A 623 25.62 52.37 -17.03
N SER A 624 26.69 53.18 -17.03
CA SER A 624 27.72 53.11 -15.98
C SER A 624 27.14 53.38 -14.60
N GLY A 625 27.38 52.49 -13.63
CA GLY A 625 26.87 52.58 -12.26
C GLY A 625 25.44 52.07 -12.05
N GLU A 626 24.76 51.57 -13.10
CA GLU A 626 23.41 51.03 -13.00
C GLU A 626 23.38 49.66 -12.29
N GLU A 627 22.38 49.43 -11.43
CA GLU A 627 22.19 48.11 -10.81
C GLU A 627 21.85 47.07 -11.88
N THR A 628 22.51 45.91 -11.81
CA THR A 628 22.30 44.82 -12.76
C THR A 628 21.74 43.58 -12.10
N ILE A 629 20.97 42.82 -12.87
CA ILE A 629 20.51 41.47 -12.55
C ILE A 629 21.05 40.51 -13.61
N GLN A 630 21.35 39.28 -13.22
CA GLN A 630 21.94 38.28 -14.13
C GLN A 630 20.84 37.41 -14.73
N LYS A 631 20.62 37.50 -16.04
CA LYS A 631 19.73 36.59 -16.80
C LYS A 631 20.49 35.31 -17.14
N MET A 632 19.87 34.16 -16.90
CA MET A 632 20.38 32.86 -17.32
C MET A 632 20.29 32.72 -18.85
N VAL A 633 21.39 32.33 -19.48
CA VAL A 633 21.43 31.86 -20.87
C VAL A 633 21.69 30.37 -20.84
N TYR A 634 20.70 29.59 -21.28
CA TYR A 634 20.73 28.13 -21.24
C TYR A 634 20.74 27.60 -22.67
N LYS A 635 21.62 26.64 -22.94
CA LYS A 635 21.71 25.92 -24.22
C LYS A 635 21.69 24.42 -23.99
N LEU A 636 20.88 23.71 -24.77
CA LEU A 636 20.78 22.24 -24.73
C LEU A 636 20.67 21.65 -26.14
N LEU A 637 21.45 20.61 -26.40
CA LEU A 637 21.24 19.68 -27.51
C LEU A 637 20.63 18.38 -26.93
N PRO A 638 19.30 18.24 -26.94
CA PRO A 638 18.65 17.07 -26.36
C PRO A 638 18.70 15.88 -27.33
N GLY A 639 18.94 14.65 -26.84
CA GLY A 639 18.77 13.41 -27.61
C GLY A 639 19.52 13.41 -28.94
N ALA A 640 20.85 13.29 -28.90
CA ALA A 640 21.71 13.44 -30.07
C ALA A 640 21.36 12.44 -31.18
N ASN A 641 20.95 11.23 -30.82
CA ASN A 641 20.52 10.18 -31.74
C ASN A 641 19.35 10.59 -32.64
N ASN A 642 18.48 11.49 -32.17
CA ASN A 642 17.30 11.97 -32.90
C ASN A 642 17.54 13.36 -33.48
N MET A 643 18.20 14.25 -32.74
CA MET A 643 18.38 15.65 -33.15
C MET A 643 19.43 15.83 -34.23
N LEU A 644 20.56 15.10 -34.17
CA LEU A 644 21.59 15.23 -35.20
C LEU A 644 21.04 14.83 -36.57
N PRO A 645 20.37 13.67 -36.73
CA PRO A 645 19.84 13.33 -38.04
C PRO A 645 18.70 14.26 -38.47
N LYS A 646 17.79 14.61 -37.54
CA LYS A 646 16.67 15.51 -37.82
C LYS A 646 17.12 16.87 -38.37
N VAL A 647 18.25 17.39 -37.89
CA VAL A 647 18.77 18.68 -38.33
C VAL A 647 19.61 18.51 -39.60
N PHE A 648 20.62 17.63 -39.57
CA PHE A 648 21.60 17.54 -40.65
C PHE A 648 21.08 16.87 -41.93
N PHE A 649 20.11 15.95 -41.82
CA PHE A 649 19.47 15.32 -42.98
C PHE A 649 18.07 15.87 -43.29
N SER A 650 17.67 17.01 -42.68
CA SER A 650 16.48 17.74 -43.14
C SER A 650 16.73 18.38 -44.51
N GLU A 651 15.67 18.75 -45.24
CA GLU A 651 15.80 19.48 -46.52
C GLU A 651 16.74 20.70 -46.41
N LYS A 652 16.60 21.50 -45.34
CA LYS A 652 17.49 22.64 -45.06
C LYS A 652 18.91 22.20 -44.68
N GLY A 653 19.03 21.10 -43.94
CA GLY A 653 20.31 20.53 -43.51
C GLY A 653 21.13 20.02 -44.69
N LEU A 654 20.51 19.27 -45.61
CA LEU A 654 21.15 18.76 -46.81
C LEU A 654 21.74 19.89 -47.66
N LEU A 655 21.02 21.01 -47.79
CA LEU A 655 21.52 22.20 -48.49
C LEU A 655 22.68 22.91 -47.76
N LYS A 656 22.63 23.00 -46.42
CA LYS A 656 23.62 23.76 -45.63
C LYS A 656 24.91 22.97 -45.37
N PHE A 657 24.79 21.69 -45.04
CA PHE A 657 25.92 20.85 -44.60
C PHE A 657 26.45 19.95 -45.72
N ASN A 658 25.71 19.82 -46.84
CA ASN A 658 26.10 19.12 -48.07
C ASN A 658 26.77 17.76 -47.83
N PRO A 659 26.09 16.78 -47.19
CA PRO A 659 26.62 15.43 -47.02
C PRO A 659 26.86 14.78 -48.39
N SER A 660 27.91 13.96 -48.50
CA SER A 660 28.17 13.20 -49.74
C SER A 660 27.06 12.15 -49.99
N ASP A 661 26.92 11.70 -51.24
CA ASP A 661 26.00 10.62 -51.60
C ASP A 661 26.29 9.34 -50.80
N GLU A 662 27.56 9.08 -50.49
CA GLU A 662 28.00 7.98 -49.63
C GLU A 662 27.38 8.08 -48.21
N ILE A 663 27.41 9.27 -47.59
CA ILE A 663 26.84 9.50 -46.25
C ILE A 663 25.32 9.34 -46.27
N THR A 664 24.66 9.78 -47.34
CA THR A 664 23.21 9.70 -47.48
C THR A 664 22.74 8.25 -47.68
N SER A 665 23.44 7.49 -48.53
CA SER A 665 23.20 6.05 -48.73
C SER A 665 23.47 5.25 -47.45
N LEU A 666 24.62 5.41 -46.80
CA LEU A 666 24.91 4.64 -45.58
C LEU A 666 23.93 4.92 -44.44
N TYR A 667 23.42 6.16 -44.33
CA TYR A 667 22.45 6.53 -43.30
C TYR A 667 21.08 5.90 -43.57
N SER A 668 20.58 6.02 -44.80
CA SER A 668 19.28 5.45 -45.21
C SER A 668 19.25 3.91 -45.12
N GLU A 669 20.36 3.24 -45.45
CA GLU A 669 20.50 1.79 -45.33
C GLU A 669 20.78 1.32 -43.89
N GLY A 670 21.10 2.23 -42.98
CA GLY A 670 21.37 1.93 -41.57
C GLY A 670 22.70 1.20 -41.31
N ARG A 671 23.69 1.32 -42.20
CA ARG A 671 24.98 0.59 -42.13
C ARG A 671 25.85 0.93 -40.91
N PHE A 672 25.55 2.03 -40.21
CA PHE A 672 26.21 2.45 -38.97
C PHE A 672 25.60 1.83 -37.70
N LYS A 673 24.41 1.19 -37.80
CA LYS A 673 23.74 0.55 -36.66
C LYS A 673 24.26 -0.87 -36.49
N LYS A 674 24.49 -1.30 -35.24
CA LYS A 674 24.83 -2.71 -34.94
C LYS A 674 23.73 -3.64 -35.49
N GLY A 675 24.13 -4.63 -36.28
CA GLY A 675 23.25 -5.57 -36.98
C GLY A 675 23.94 -6.19 -38.20
N ASP A 676 23.19 -6.94 -39.03
CA ASP A 676 23.75 -7.72 -40.16
C ASP A 676 24.45 -6.86 -41.24
N LYS A 677 24.05 -5.59 -41.36
CA LYS A 677 24.62 -4.61 -42.31
C LYS A 677 25.67 -3.68 -41.70
N PHE A 678 26.10 -3.94 -40.46
CA PHE A 678 27.01 -3.06 -39.73
C PHE A 678 28.37 -2.98 -40.40
N SER A 679 28.87 -1.76 -40.57
CA SER A 679 30.20 -1.44 -41.10
C SER A 679 30.86 -0.41 -40.20
N ILE A 680 32.00 -0.77 -39.61
CA ILE A 680 32.78 0.12 -38.75
C ILE A 680 33.27 1.36 -39.51
N ASN A 681 33.67 1.19 -40.79
CA ASN A 681 34.07 2.31 -41.64
C ASN A 681 32.90 3.27 -41.87
N SER A 682 31.71 2.74 -42.16
CA SER A 682 30.51 3.56 -42.35
C SER A 682 30.08 4.30 -41.07
N LEU A 683 30.31 3.67 -39.90
CA LEU A 683 30.14 4.32 -38.60
C LEU A 683 31.11 5.52 -38.46
N HIS A 684 32.39 5.30 -38.71
CA HIS A 684 33.43 6.32 -38.57
C HIS A 684 33.21 7.49 -39.54
N THR A 685 32.90 7.21 -40.81
CA THR A 685 32.54 8.24 -41.81
C THR A 685 31.36 9.10 -41.36
N LEU A 686 30.32 8.49 -40.79
CA LEU A 686 29.16 9.23 -40.27
C LEU A 686 29.52 10.11 -39.06
N ILE A 687 30.36 9.60 -38.16
CA ILE A 687 30.82 10.35 -36.98
C ILE A 687 31.63 11.57 -37.41
N ASP A 688 32.55 11.44 -38.36
CA ASP A 688 33.36 12.55 -38.85
C ASP A 688 32.50 13.64 -39.52
N PHE A 689 31.49 13.23 -40.29
CA PHE A 689 30.48 14.15 -40.82
C PHE A 689 29.75 14.91 -39.70
N TYR A 690 29.31 14.22 -38.65
CA TYR A 690 28.65 14.87 -37.52
C TYR A 690 29.59 15.81 -36.76
N LYS A 691 30.85 15.44 -36.53
CA LYS A 691 31.85 16.31 -35.90
C LYS A 691 32.05 17.60 -36.69
N LYS A 692 32.23 17.50 -38.01
CA LYS A 692 32.38 18.65 -38.90
C LYS A 692 31.14 19.54 -38.88
N SER A 693 29.95 18.93 -38.95
CA SER A 693 28.67 19.66 -38.96
C SER A 693 28.39 20.37 -37.63
N LEU A 694 28.73 19.75 -36.50
CA LEU A 694 28.60 20.35 -35.16
C LEU A 694 29.50 21.57 -34.97
N ALA A 695 30.71 21.56 -35.51
CA ALA A 695 31.67 22.66 -35.38
C ALA A 695 31.20 23.95 -36.06
N VAL A 696 30.44 23.84 -37.16
CA VAL A 696 29.96 24.99 -37.95
C VAL A 696 28.50 25.36 -37.67
N HIS A 697 27.77 24.57 -36.88
CA HIS A 697 26.38 24.85 -36.58
C HIS A 697 26.26 26.07 -35.63
N GLU A 698 25.56 27.11 -36.07
CA GLU A 698 25.40 28.40 -35.36
C GLU A 698 25.01 28.23 -33.88
N ASP A 699 23.99 27.41 -33.59
CA ASP A 699 23.52 27.23 -32.20
C ASP A 699 24.31 26.23 -31.35
N TRP A 700 25.13 25.36 -31.96
CA TRP A 700 25.76 24.22 -31.28
C TRP A 700 27.28 24.36 -31.16
N SER A 701 27.90 25.20 -31.99
CA SER A 701 29.33 25.56 -31.87
C SER A 701 29.69 26.13 -30.48
N VAL A 702 28.73 26.78 -29.81
CA VAL A 702 28.87 27.35 -28.46
C VAL A 702 29.25 26.34 -27.36
N PHE A 703 29.01 25.04 -27.58
CA PHE A 703 29.38 23.97 -26.65
C PHE A 703 30.88 23.66 -26.69
N ASN A 704 31.55 23.97 -27.80
CA ASN A 704 32.98 23.69 -28.02
C ASN A 704 33.34 22.22 -27.71
N PHE A 705 32.69 21.30 -28.42
CA PHE A 705 32.80 19.86 -28.20
C PHE A 705 34.24 19.35 -28.31
N LYS A 706 34.62 18.48 -27.38
CA LYS A 706 35.87 17.72 -27.35
C LYS A 706 35.54 16.24 -27.52
N PHE A 707 35.79 15.70 -28.69
CA PHE A 707 35.52 14.30 -29.00
C PHE A 707 36.79 13.47 -28.95
N ASP A 708 36.65 12.19 -28.62
CA ASP A 708 37.73 11.21 -28.78
C ASP A 708 38.06 11.01 -30.27
N GLU A 709 39.21 10.39 -30.56
CA GLU A 709 39.53 9.95 -31.91
C GLU A 709 38.44 9.03 -32.47
N THR A 710 38.05 9.25 -33.73
CA THR A 710 36.91 8.55 -34.32
C THR A 710 37.10 7.03 -34.35
N SER A 711 38.35 6.58 -34.48
CA SER A 711 38.78 5.18 -34.42
C SER A 711 38.39 4.46 -33.13
N HIS A 712 38.24 5.17 -32.01
CA HIS A 712 37.90 4.59 -30.71
C HIS A 712 36.41 4.25 -30.56
N TYR A 713 35.54 4.74 -31.46
CA TYR A 713 34.12 4.42 -31.38
C TYR A 713 33.83 3.06 -32.00
N GLU A 714 33.31 2.15 -31.17
CA GLU A 714 32.85 0.82 -31.62
C GLU A 714 31.37 0.83 -32.04
N ASP A 715 30.62 1.83 -31.57
CA ASP A 715 29.22 2.01 -31.90
C ASP A 715 28.80 3.48 -31.81
N ILE A 716 27.77 3.84 -32.57
CA ILE A 716 27.28 5.23 -32.65
C ILE A 716 26.76 5.76 -31.31
N SER A 717 26.33 4.89 -30.39
CA SER A 717 25.80 5.32 -29.09
C SER A 717 26.89 5.90 -28.19
N GLN A 718 28.15 5.46 -28.34
CA GLN A 718 29.29 6.04 -27.65
C GLN A 718 29.49 7.51 -28.06
N PHE A 719 29.45 7.80 -29.36
CA PHE A 719 29.51 9.17 -29.89
C PHE A 719 28.32 10.01 -29.40
N TYR A 720 27.10 9.49 -29.51
CA TYR A 720 25.91 10.21 -29.03
C TYR A 720 25.96 10.54 -27.54
N ARG A 721 26.45 9.63 -26.69
CA ARG A 721 26.66 9.91 -25.25
C ARG A 721 27.65 11.05 -25.03
N GLN A 722 28.74 11.13 -25.81
CA GLN A 722 29.69 12.23 -25.70
C GLN A 722 29.06 13.57 -26.11
N VAL A 723 28.31 13.60 -27.21
CA VAL A 723 27.55 14.78 -27.64
C VAL A 723 26.58 15.21 -26.52
N GLU A 724 25.81 14.29 -25.96
CA GLU A 724 24.84 14.61 -24.92
C GLU A 724 25.50 15.12 -23.62
N SER A 725 26.61 14.51 -23.20
CA SER A 725 27.34 14.90 -22.00
C SER A 725 27.97 16.31 -22.06
N GLN A 726 28.17 16.83 -23.27
CA GLN A 726 28.78 18.13 -23.55
C GLN A 726 27.78 19.16 -24.10
N GLY A 727 26.66 18.69 -24.66
CA GLY A 727 25.60 19.49 -25.28
C GLY A 727 24.69 20.20 -24.27
N TYR A 728 25.25 20.65 -23.14
CA TYR A 728 24.55 21.37 -22.10
C TYR A 728 25.44 22.49 -21.54
N LYS A 729 24.93 23.71 -21.52
CA LYS A 729 25.68 24.88 -21.05
C LYS A 729 24.75 25.91 -20.43
N ILE A 730 25.14 26.43 -19.26
CA ILE A 730 24.52 27.58 -18.63
C ILE A 730 25.57 28.68 -18.49
N THR A 731 25.21 29.89 -18.91
CA THR A 731 25.97 31.13 -18.67
C THR A 731 25.03 32.21 -18.17
N PHE A 732 25.57 33.36 -17.79
CA PHE A 732 24.77 34.48 -17.28
C PHE A 732 25.15 35.78 -17.99
N LYS A 733 24.13 36.53 -18.40
CA LYS A 733 24.28 37.85 -19.04
C LYS A 733 23.74 38.93 -18.09
N PRO A 734 24.51 39.99 -17.78
CA PRO A 734 24.01 41.12 -17.01
C PRO A 734 22.92 41.87 -17.80
N ILE A 735 21.89 42.34 -17.10
CA ILE A 735 20.81 43.18 -17.62
C ILE A 735 20.53 44.29 -16.61
N SER A 736 20.18 45.49 -17.08
CA SER A 736 19.69 46.58 -16.21
C SER A 736 18.49 46.12 -15.37
N LYS A 737 18.59 46.29 -14.05
CA LYS A 737 17.47 46.01 -13.13
C LYS A 737 16.30 46.96 -13.38
N LYS A 738 16.60 48.24 -13.67
CA LYS A 738 15.58 49.25 -14.02
C LYS A 738 14.77 48.85 -15.26
N TYR A 739 15.41 48.24 -16.27
CA TYR A 739 14.71 47.71 -17.43
C TYR A 739 13.73 46.59 -17.03
N ILE A 740 14.17 45.63 -16.20
CA ILE A 740 13.31 44.56 -15.70
C ILE A 740 12.14 45.11 -14.87
N ASP A 741 12.39 46.05 -13.96
CA ASP A 741 11.35 46.67 -13.14
C ASP A 741 10.31 47.39 -14.01
N THR A 742 10.74 48.07 -15.09
CA THR A 742 9.85 48.72 -16.06
C THR A 742 8.98 47.69 -16.79
N LEU A 743 9.54 46.55 -17.22
CA LEU A 743 8.77 45.49 -17.87
C LEU A 743 7.72 44.87 -16.95
N VAL A 744 8.01 44.78 -15.64
CA VAL A 744 7.06 44.31 -14.63
C VAL A 744 5.95 45.35 -14.40
N GLU A 745 6.32 46.62 -14.31
CA GLU A 745 5.40 47.74 -14.14
C GLU A 745 4.40 47.83 -15.33
N ASP A 746 4.89 47.65 -16.55
CA ASP A 746 4.13 47.63 -17.79
C ASP A 746 3.29 46.35 -18.00
N GLY A 747 3.47 45.32 -17.18
CA GLY A 747 2.77 44.04 -17.34
C GLY A 747 3.22 43.22 -18.56
N LYS A 748 4.44 43.48 -19.06
CA LYS A 748 5.10 42.73 -20.14
C LYS A 748 5.89 41.53 -19.60
N LEU A 749 6.27 41.57 -18.33
CA LEU A 749 6.96 40.49 -17.61
C LEU A 749 6.28 40.24 -16.26
N TYR A 750 5.93 38.99 -15.97
CA TYR A 750 5.49 38.58 -14.63
C TYR A 750 6.71 38.04 -13.88
N LEU A 751 7.14 38.73 -12.82
CA LEU A 751 8.36 38.37 -12.09
C LEU A 751 8.01 37.79 -10.72
N PHE A 752 8.56 36.62 -10.44
CA PHE A 752 8.38 35.92 -9.17
C PHE A 752 9.72 35.60 -8.52
N GLN A 753 9.87 35.87 -7.22
CA GLN A 753 10.99 35.34 -6.45
C GLN A 753 10.78 33.83 -6.21
N ILE A 754 11.78 33.03 -6.55
CA ILE A 754 11.82 31.59 -6.23
C ILE A 754 12.22 31.46 -4.76
N TYR A 755 11.28 31.05 -3.91
CA TYR A 755 11.42 31.16 -2.47
C TYR A 755 11.19 29.85 -1.71
N ASN A 756 11.97 29.66 -0.66
CA ASN A 756 11.66 28.79 0.46
C ASN A 756 12.25 29.41 1.74
N LYS A 757 12.01 28.80 2.90
CA LYS A 757 12.46 29.34 4.19
C LYS A 757 13.98 29.59 4.29
N ASP A 758 14.80 28.91 3.48
CA ASP A 758 16.26 29.04 3.51
C ASP A 758 16.76 30.33 2.85
N PHE A 759 15.89 31.03 2.10
CA PHE A 759 16.14 32.34 1.50
C PHE A 759 15.57 33.50 2.35
N SER A 760 15.04 33.20 3.53
CA SER A 760 14.59 34.24 4.47
C SER A 760 15.77 35.06 4.98
N GLN A 761 15.63 36.39 5.01
CA GLN A 761 16.60 37.28 5.66
C GLN A 761 16.73 36.99 7.17
N ASN A 762 15.67 36.42 7.78
CA ASN A 762 15.64 36.04 9.20
C ASN A 762 16.23 34.63 9.46
N LYS A 763 16.87 34.01 8.47
CA LYS A 763 17.52 32.71 8.66
C LYS A 763 18.72 32.88 9.60
N LYS A 764 18.75 32.14 10.70
CA LYS A 764 19.90 32.12 11.62
C LYS A 764 21.16 31.63 10.90
N GLY A 765 22.30 32.31 11.10
CA GLY A 765 23.57 32.02 10.43
C GLY A 765 24.07 30.58 10.57
N GLY A 766 23.78 29.89 11.69
CA GLY A 766 24.11 28.47 11.89
C GLY A 766 23.10 27.45 11.32
N GLY A 767 22.04 27.90 10.64
CA GLY A 767 20.99 27.03 10.11
C GLY A 767 21.40 26.32 8.82
N LYS A 768 21.59 24.99 8.87
CA LYS A 768 21.86 24.19 7.67
C LYS A 768 20.67 24.23 6.68
N PRO A 769 20.91 24.48 5.38
CA PRO A 769 19.83 24.52 4.40
C PRO A 769 19.15 23.16 4.21
N ASN A 770 17.97 23.17 3.59
CA ASN A 770 17.35 21.95 3.08
C ASN A 770 18.22 21.35 1.97
N LEU A 771 18.18 20.04 1.82
CA LEU A 771 18.97 19.35 0.79
C LEU A 771 18.57 19.80 -0.63
N HIS A 772 17.28 20.05 -0.85
CA HIS A 772 16.79 20.59 -2.13
C HIS A 772 17.26 22.03 -2.41
N THR A 773 17.55 22.82 -1.37
CA THR A 773 18.16 24.14 -1.54
C THR A 773 19.62 24.01 -1.96
N ILE A 774 20.35 23.03 -1.40
CA ILE A 774 21.72 22.71 -1.84
C ILE A 774 21.70 22.29 -3.31
N TYR A 775 20.78 21.40 -3.71
CA TYR A 775 20.64 20.95 -5.10
C TYR A 775 20.35 22.12 -6.04
N PHE A 776 19.43 23.00 -5.66
CA PHE A 776 19.07 24.16 -6.48
C PHE A 776 20.24 25.13 -6.65
N LYS A 777 20.95 25.49 -5.57
CA LYS A 777 22.13 26.36 -5.66
C LYS A 777 23.21 25.73 -6.54
N SER A 778 23.46 24.44 -6.36
CA SER A 778 24.47 23.68 -7.12
C SER A 778 24.29 23.75 -8.63
N LEU A 779 23.06 23.94 -9.14
CA LEU A 779 22.81 24.13 -10.58
C LEU A 779 23.62 25.29 -11.18
N PHE A 780 23.89 26.33 -10.37
CA PHE A 780 24.45 27.59 -10.83
C PHE A 780 25.83 27.91 -10.23
N GLU A 781 26.39 26.98 -9.45
CA GLU A 781 27.73 27.10 -8.86
C GLU A 781 28.82 26.88 -9.91
N LYS A 782 29.93 27.61 -9.78
CA LYS A 782 31.03 27.57 -10.76
C LYS A 782 31.63 26.17 -10.87
N GLU A 783 31.74 25.47 -9.75
CA GLU A 783 32.29 24.12 -9.65
C GLU A 783 31.47 23.11 -10.47
N ASN A 784 30.13 23.18 -10.37
CA ASN A 784 29.25 22.36 -11.18
C ASN A 784 29.26 22.77 -12.66
N LEU A 785 29.32 24.08 -12.97
CA LEU A 785 29.32 24.53 -14.36
C LEU A 785 30.62 24.20 -15.13
N LYS A 786 31.73 23.95 -14.43
CA LYS A 786 32.98 23.44 -15.02
C LYS A 786 32.85 21.98 -15.48
N ASP A 787 32.25 21.14 -14.64
CA ASP A 787 32.00 19.72 -14.92
C ASP A 787 30.62 19.32 -14.40
N VAL A 788 29.62 19.37 -15.28
CA VAL A 788 28.21 19.30 -14.88
C VAL A 788 27.84 17.92 -14.33
N ILE A 789 27.56 17.91 -13.03
CA ILE A 789 26.98 16.77 -12.31
C ILE A 789 25.47 16.98 -12.10
N VAL A 790 25.07 18.20 -11.75
CA VAL A 790 23.66 18.58 -11.51
C VAL A 790 23.18 19.44 -12.67
N LYS A 791 22.24 18.92 -13.45
CA LYS A 791 21.65 19.56 -14.63
C LYS A 791 20.22 20.03 -14.38
N LEU A 792 19.91 21.25 -14.81
CA LEU A 792 18.53 21.75 -14.88
C LEU A 792 17.81 21.12 -16.08
N ASN A 793 16.59 20.63 -15.88
CA ASN A 793 15.75 20.09 -16.95
C ASN A 793 14.60 21.05 -17.30
N GLY A 794 14.05 20.91 -18.52
CA GLY A 794 12.81 21.57 -18.95
C GLY A 794 11.57 20.96 -18.30
N GLN A 795 10.39 21.20 -18.88
CA GLN A 795 9.10 20.70 -18.40
C GLN A 795 8.82 21.09 -16.94
N ALA A 796 9.12 22.33 -16.59
CA ALA A 796 8.76 22.87 -15.29
C ALA A 796 7.27 23.28 -15.29
N GLU A 797 6.68 23.37 -14.10
CA GLU A 797 5.27 23.67 -13.93
C GLU A 797 5.06 24.69 -12.82
N VAL A 798 4.11 25.59 -13.05
CA VAL A 798 3.64 26.56 -12.04
C VAL A 798 2.21 26.22 -11.66
N PHE A 799 1.92 26.35 -10.37
CA PHE A 799 0.61 26.08 -9.82
C PHE A 799 0.12 27.23 -8.96
N PHE A 800 -1.21 27.38 -8.88
CA PHE A 800 -1.87 28.25 -7.93
C PHE A 800 -2.70 27.42 -6.95
N ARG A 801 -2.47 27.64 -5.64
CA ARG A 801 -3.20 27.00 -4.55
C ARG A 801 -3.99 28.07 -3.80
N LYS A 802 -5.32 28.03 -3.91
CA LYS A 802 -6.21 28.90 -3.15
C LYS A 802 -6.08 28.65 -1.64
N LYS A 803 -6.29 29.67 -0.82
CA LYS A 803 -6.46 29.51 0.63
C LYS A 803 -7.61 28.54 0.91
N SER A 804 -7.47 27.76 1.97
CA SER A 804 -8.47 26.77 2.39
C SER A 804 -8.79 26.81 3.88
N ILE A 805 -8.04 27.60 4.66
CA ILE A 805 -8.27 27.81 6.08
C ILE A 805 -8.61 29.28 6.31
N HIS A 806 -9.68 29.52 7.05
CA HIS A 806 -10.10 30.83 7.51
C HIS A 806 -10.07 30.83 9.04
N TYR A 807 -9.32 31.76 9.63
CA TYR A 807 -9.29 31.99 11.07
C TYR A 807 -10.07 33.26 11.40
N ASP A 808 -10.69 33.29 12.58
CA ASP A 808 -11.29 34.51 13.11
C ASP A 808 -10.23 35.59 13.39
N GLU A 809 -10.69 36.82 13.61
CA GLU A 809 -9.81 37.97 13.86
C GLU A 809 -8.96 37.81 15.12
N ASN A 810 -9.48 37.11 16.14
CA ASN A 810 -8.79 36.92 17.42
C ASN A 810 -7.56 36.03 17.24
N ILE A 811 -7.72 34.86 16.62
CA ILE A 811 -6.62 33.96 16.28
C ILE A 811 -5.63 34.65 15.33
N THR A 812 -6.12 35.43 14.36
CA THR A 812 -5.26 36.16 13.42
C THR A 812 -4.38 37.20 14.13
N ARG A 813 -4.94 37.89 15.12
CA ARG A 813 -4.24 38.96 15.87
C ARG A 813 -3.28 38.42 16.93
N TYR A 814 -3.70 37.43 17.72
CA TYR A 814 -2.92 36.95 18.87
C TYR A 814 -2.16 35.65 18.62
N GLY A 815 -2.53 34.91 17.57
CA GLY A 815 -1.93 33.62 17.25
C GLY A 815 -2.55 32.44 18.00
N HIS A 816 -2.21 31.23 17.57
CA HIS A 816 -2.57 30.02 18.30
C HIS A 816 -1.70 29.90 19.54
N HIS A 817 -2.28 29.48 20.66
CA HIS A 817 -1.59 29.30 21.94
C HIS A 817 -0.92 30.59 22.47
N SER A 818 -1.56 31.74 22.24
CA SER A 818 -1.05 33.08 22.62
C SER A 818 -0.64 33.16 24.10
N GLU A 819 -1.37 32.51 25.01
CA GLU A 819 -1.04 32.44 26.44
C GLU A 819 0.26 31.68 26.71
N LEU A 820 0.43 30.49 26.10
CA LEU A 820 1.63 29.64 26.25
C LEU A 820 2.88 30.29 25.64
N LEU A 821 2.69 31.15 24.63
CA LEU A 821 3.77 31.81 23.89
C LEU A 821 3.99 33.27 24.30
N LYS A 822 3.26 33.76 25.30
CA LYS A 822 3.33 35.14 25.76
C LYS A 822 4.76 35.53 26.12
N GLY A 823 5.25 36.62 25.55
CA GLY A 823 6.61 37.14 25.76
C GLY A 823 7.75 36.34 25.09
N ARG A 824 7.46 35.22 24.40
CA ARG A 824 8.48 34.42 23.69
C ARG A 824 8.70 34.86 22.23
N PHE A 825 7.68 35.43 21.60
CA PHE A 825 7.73 35.89 20.21
C PHE A 825 7.09 37.27 20.11
N SER A 826 7.64 38.15 19.26
CA SER A 826 7.11 39.48 18.98
C SER A 826 6.00 39.50 17.92
N TYR A 827 5.59 38.32 17.43
CA TYR A 827 4.61 38.14 16.37
C TYR A 827 3.75 36.90 16.62
N PRO A 828 2.50 36.87 16.12
CA PRO A 828 1.61 35.73 16.32
C PRO A 828 2.09 34.49 15.57
N ILE A 829 1.94 33.33 16.20
CA ILE A 829 2.22 32.03 15.58
C ILE A 829 0.90 31.42 15.11
N LEU A 830 0.70 31.38 13.80
CA LEU A 830 -0.49 30.80 13.19
C LEU A 830 -0.22 29.35 12.79
N LYS A 831 -1.03 28.42 13.34
CA LYS A 831 -1.05 27.04 12.85
C LYS A 831 -1.38 27.05 11.37
N ASP A 832 -0.67 26.25 10.58
CA ASP A 832 -0.96 26.04 9.16
C ASP A 832 -1.11 27.32 8.30
N LYS A 833 -0.45 28.43 8.70
CA LYS A 833 -0.43 29.73 8.01
C LYS A 833 -0.31 29.64 6.48
N ARG A 834 0.51 28.71 5.99
CA ARG A 834 0.72 28.52 4.55
C ARG A 834 -0.55 28.20 3.76
N PHE A 835 -1.65 27.80 4.42
CA PHE A 835 -2.97 27.51 3.84
C PHE A 835 -4.03 28.61 4.07
N THR A 836 -3.71 29.66 4.83
CA THR A 836 -4.59 30.82 5.06
C THR A 836 -4.45 31.89 3.99
N GLU A 837 -3.45 31.74 3.12
CA GLU A 837 -3.12 32.64 2.03
C GLU A 837 -3.11 31.87 0.70
N ASP A 838 -3.43 32.57 -0.38
CA ASP A 838 -3.22 32.09 -1.74
C ASP A 838 -1.71 31.98 -2.02
N LYS A 839 -1.30 30.92 -2.73
CA LYS A 839 0.12 30.66 -2.99
C LYS A 839 0.36 30.21 -4.43
N PHE A 840 1.39 30.79 -5.05
CA PHE A 840 1.98 30.26 -6.27
C PHE A 840 3.09 29.26 -5.92
N GLN A 841 3.18 28.18 -6.67
CA GLN A 841 4.17 27.11 -6.46
C GLN A 841 4.89 26.82 -7.76
N PHE A 842 6.20 26.59 -7.68
CA PHE A 842 7.05 26.24 -8.81
C PHE A 842 7.65 24.86 -8.62
N HIS A 843 7.47 24.00 -9.61
CA HIS A 843 7.97 22.65 -9.65
C HIS A 843 8.88 22.51 -10.88
N PHE A 844 10.12 22.08 -10.72
CA PHE A 844 10.99 21.83 -11.87
C PHE A 844 11.89 20.61 -11.66
N PRO A 845 12.11 19.80 -12.71
CA PRO A 845 12.97 18.65 -12.65
C PRO A 845 14.46 19.03 -12.79
N ILE A 846 15.32 18.21 -12.20
CA ILE A 846 16.77 18.23 -12.34
C ILE A 846 17.28 16.81 -12.58
N THR A 847 18.43 16.68 -13.23
CA THR A 847 19.18 15.41 -13.34
C THR A 847 20.44 15.50 -12.49
N LEU A 848 20.62 14.53 -11.61
CA LEU A 848 21.82 14.30 -10.81
C LEU A 848 22.71 13.27 -11.50
N ASN A 849 24.03 13.41 -11.37
CA ASN A 849 25.03 12.62 -12.09
C ASN A 849 24.77 12.61 -13.59
N PHE A 850 24.54 13.79 -14.16
CA PHE A 850 24.09 13.98 -15.54
C PHE A 850 24.93 13.22 -16.58
N LYS A 851 26.25 13.17 -16.40
CA LYS A 851 27.18 12.52 -17.34
C LYS A 851 27.27 10.99 -17.17
N SER A 852 26.70 10.43 -16.10
CA SER A 852 26.77 9.01 -15.81
C SER A 852 25.74 8.22 -16.64
N GLY A 853 26.22 7.18 -17.32
CA GLY A 853 25.37 6.24 -18.07
C GLY A 853 24.66 5.20 -17.18
N GLU A 854 23.96 4.26 -17.81
CA GLU A 854 23.39 3.11 -17.11
C GLU A 854 24.48 2.13 -16.67
N ILE A 855 24.38 1.62 -15.44
CA ILE A 855 25.21 0.51 -14.96
C ILE A 855 24.44 -0.79 -15.08
N LYS A 856 24.98 -1.74 -15.86
CA LYS A 856 24.37 -3.06 -16.05
C LYS A 856 24.68 -4.05 -14.91
N GLN A 857 25.74 -3.85 -14.13
CA GLN A 857 26.21 -4.82 -13.14
C GLN A 857 26.57 -4.17 -11.79
N PHE A 858 25.65 -3.40 -11.21
CA PHE A 858 25.89 -2.67 -9.96
C PHE A 858 26.27 -3.62 -8.81
N ASN A 859 25.50 -4.71 -8.63
CA ASN A 859 25.76 -5.69 -7.58
C ASN A 859 27.10 -6.40 -7.75
N ALA A 860 27.54 -6.70 -8.99
CA ALA A 860 28.85 -7.31 -9.23
C ALA A 860 30.00 -6.41 -8.74
N ARG A 861 29.89 -5.09 -8.96
CA ARG A 861 30.84 -4.11 -8.47
C ARG A 861 30.87 -4.03 -6.94
N VAL A 862 29.69 -4.10 -6.30
CA VAL A 862 29.61 -4.16 -4.83
C VAL A 862 30.20 -5.47 -4.30
N ASN A 863 29.88 -6.62 -4.90
CA ASN A 863 30.41 -7.92 -4.46
C ASN A 863 31.93 -8.00 -4.63
N SER A 864 32.47 -7.43 -5.72
CA SER A 864 33.91 -7.25 -5.91
C SER A 864 34.54 -6.39 -4.81
N TYR A 865 33.85 -5.35 -4.34
CA TYR A 865 34.28 -4.54 -3.20
C TYR A 865 34.24 -5.32 -1.87
N LEU A 866 33.22 -6.13 -1.66
CA LEU A 866 33.02 -6.88 -0.42
C LEU A 866 33.97 -8.09 -0.30
N LYS A 867 34.30 -8.76 -1.40
CA LYS A 867 35.14 -9.96 -1.44
C LYS A 867 36.48 -9.74 -0.71
N HIS A 868 36.75 -10.55 0.30
CA HIS A 868 37.93 -10.49 1.19
C HIS A 868 38.18 -9.14 1.90
N ASN A 869 37.16 -8.28 2.03
CA ASN A 869 37.28 -7.00 2.73
C ASN A 869 36.91 -7.15 4.22
N LYS A 870 37.93 -7.32 5.08
CA LYS A 870 37.75 -7.56 6.54
C LYS A 870 37.24 -6.33 7.31
N ASP A 871 37.36 -5.13 6.73
CA ASP A 871 36.94 -3.89 7.38
C ASP A 871 35.42 -3.68 7.34
N VAL A 872 34.71 -4.45 6.48
CA VAL A 872 33.26 -4.31 6.32
C VAL A 872 32.53 -4.80 7.56
N LYS A 873 31.64 -3.97 8.09
CA LYS A 873 30.74 -4.29 9.19
C LYS A 873 29.33 -4.60 8.68
N ILE A 874 28.45 -5.07 9.57
CA ILE A 874 27.12 -5.55 9.18
C ILE A 874 26.08 -4.97 10.12
N ILE A 875 25.09 -4.26 9.56
CA ILE A 875 23.93 -3.75 10.27
C ILE A 875 22.75 -4.68 10.00
N GLY A 876 22.36 -5.48 10.99
CA GLY A 876 21.09 -6.20 10.97
C GLY A 876 19.96 -5.33 11.49
N ILE A 877 18.83 -5.35 10.80
CA ILE A 877 17.63 -4.61 11.21
C ILE A 877 16.48 -5.58 11.35
N ASP A 878 16.02 -5.76 12.59
CA ASP A 878 14.80 -6.49 12.90
C ASP A 878 13.61 -5.56 13.06
N ARG A 879 12.43 -6.15 13.00
CA ARG A 879 11.16 -5.46 13.09
C ARG A 879 10.18 -6.19 14.00
N GLY A 880 9.57 -5.44 14.90
CA GLY A 880 8.62 -5.96 15.88
C GLY A 880 7.38 -5.08 16.02
N GLU A 881 6.41 -5.58 16.79
CA GLU A 881 5.25 -4.77 17.18
C GLU A 881 5.55 -3.88 18.39
N ARG A 882 6.51 -4.32 19.22
CA ARG A 882 7.07 -3.60 20.37
C ARG A 882 8.10 -2.56 19.91
N HIS A 883 9.11 -3.00 19.17
CA HIS A 883 10.08 -2.13 18.52
C HIS A 883 9.77 -1.99 17.03
N LEU A 884 9.44 -0.76 16.59
CA LEU A 884 9.14 -0.49 15.18
C LEU A 884 10.28 -0.97 14.28
N LEU A 885 11.52 -0.71 14.70
CA LEU A 885 12.76 -1.23 14.12
C LEU A 885 13.80 -1.37 15.25
N TYR A 886 14.58 -2.43 15.20
CA TYR A 886 15.71 -2.66 16.10
C TYR A 886 16.99 -2.84 15.28
N LEU A 887 18.06 -2.17 15.69
CA LEU A 887 19.34 -2.20 15.01
C LEU A 887 20.37 -3.00 15.80
N SER A 888 21.14 -3.85 15.12
CA SER A 888 22.36 -4.48 15.65
C SER A 888 23.50 -4.34 14.63
N LEU A 889 24.56 -3.62 14.99
CA LEU A 889 25.80 -3.49 14.23
C LEU A 889 26.83 -4.48 14.79
N ILE A 890 27.36 -5.34 13.91
CA ILE A 890 28.38 -6.34 14.23
C ILE A 890 29.60 -6.22 13.33
N ASP A 891 30.74 -6.74 13.78
CA ASP A 891 31.88 -7.05 12.92
C ASP A 891 31.80 -8.47 12.32
N GLN A 892 32.83 -8.87 11.57
CA GLN A 892 32.88 -10.18 10.91
C GLN A 892 33.19 -11.34 11.87
N ASP A 893 33.62 -11.06 13.10
CA ASP A 893 33.67 -12.05 14.19
C ASP A 893 32.28 -12.19 14.87
N GLY A 894 31.34 -11.35 14.43
CA GLY A 894 29.99 -11.17 14.91
C GLY A 894 29.92 -10.70 16.37
N LYS A 895 30.87 -9.88 16.79
CA LYS A 895 30.83 -9.13 18.04
C LYS A 895 29.90 -7.92 17.87
N ILE A 896 29.04 -7.65 18.86
CA ILE A 896 28.10 -6.52 18.81
C ILE A 896 28.83 -5.21 19.14
N LEU A 897 28.94 -4.32 18.15
CA LEU A 897 29.53 -3.00 18.31
C LEU A 897 28.51 -1.98 18.81
N ARG A 898 27.26 -2.10 18.37
CA ARG A 898 26.13 -1.25 18.77
C ARG A 898 24.82 -1.98 18.61
N GLN A 899 23.91 -1.82 19.56
CA GLN A 899 22.54 -2.33 19.47
C GLN A 899 21.58 -1.35 20.14
N GLU A 900 20.47 -1.04 19.49
CA GLU A 900 19.44 -0.14 20.05
C GLU A 900 18.10 -0.26 19.33
N SER A 901 17.02 0.04 20.07
CA SER A 901 15.71 0.30 19.47
C SER A 901 15.68 1.67 18.82
N LEU A 902 15.13 1.73 17.60
CA LEU A 902 14.91 2.99 16.91
C LEU A 902 13.55 3.63 17.25
N ASN A 903 12.82 3.13 18.25
CA ASN A 903 11.58 3.77 18.73
C ASN A 903 11.82 5.21 19.20
N LEU A 904 12.96 5.43 19.87
CA LEU A 904 13.40 6.71 20.40
C LEU A 904 14.47 7.29 19.48
N ILE A 905 14.15 8.39 18.83
CA ILE A 905 15.12 9.12 18.00
C ILE A 905 15.64 10.31 18.80
N LYS A 906 16.97 10.34 18.98
CA LYS A 906 17.70 11.51 19.45
C LYS A 906 18.18 12.30 18.23
N ASN A 907 18.07 13.62 18.28
CA ASN A 907 18.62 14.50 17.25
C ASN A 907 19.85 15.17 17.84
N ASP A 908 20.97 15.16 17.11
CA ASP A 908 22.25 15.75 17.49
C ASP A 908 22.14 17.23 17.94
N GLN A 909 21.05 17.92 17.57
CA GLN A 909 20.76 19.32 17.93
C GLN A 909 19.68 19.52 19.03
N ASN A 910 18.94 18.47 19.42
CA ASN A 910 17.88 18.56 20.44
C ASN A 910 18.24 17.73 21.68
N PHE A 911 18.15 18.33 22.86
CA PHE A 911 18.37 17.63 24.13
C PHE A 911 17.28 16.59 24.47
N LYS A 912 16.12 16.58 23.78
CA LYS A 912 14.98 15.70 24.09
C LYS A 912 14.78 14.61 23.02
N ALA A 913 14.86 13.35 23.43
CA ALA A 913 14.50 12.20 22.59
C ALA A 913 13.00 12.19 22.28
N ILE A 914 12.63 11.80 21.06
CA ILE A 914 11.23 11.67 20.63
C ILE A 914 10.89 10.19 20.51
N ASN A 915 9.89 9.74 21.26
CA ASN A 915 9.32 8.39 21.11
C ASN A 915 8.30 8.36 19.96
N TYR A 916 8.70 7.80 18.82
CA TYR A 916 7.82 7.68 17.65
C TYR A 916 6.87 6.50 17.75
N GLN A 917 7.21 5.46 18.52
CA GLN A 917 6.32 4.31 18.74
C GLN A 917 5.06 4.75 19.50
N GLU A 918 5.23 5.50 20.58
CA GLU A 918 4.10 6.06 21.34
C GLU A 918 3.26 7.01 20.49
N LYS A 919 3.91 7.89 19.71
CA LYS A 919 3.20 8.83 18.82
C LYS A 919 2.39 8.11 17.76
N LEU A 920 2.94 7.07 17.13
CA LEU A 920 2.23 6.27 16.12
C LEU A 920 1.09 5.48 16.74
N HIS A 921 1.29 4.91 17.93
CA HIS A 921 0.24 4.19 18.65
C HIS A 921 -0.90 5.12 19.08
N LYS A 922 -0.58 6.28 19.66
CA LYS A 922 -1.56 7.32 19.99
C LYS A 922 -2.33 7.74 18.73
N LYS A 923 -1.62 7.91 17.61
CA LYS A 923 -2.25 8.30 16.34
C LYS A 923 -3.20 7.26 15.79
N GLU A 924 -2.87 5.98 15.94
CA GLU A 924 -3.73 4.85 15.59
C GLU A 924 -5.02 4.85 16.42
N ILE A 925 -4.93 5.06 17.75
CA ILE A 925 -6.08 5.19 18.65
C ILE A 925 -6.94 6.41 18.28
N GLU A 926 -6.33 7.59 18.11
CA GLU A 926 -7.01 8.82 17.70
C GLU A 926 -7.76 8.64 16.37
N ARG A 927 -7.20 7.87 15.44
CA ARG A 927 -7.84 7.58 14.14
C ARG A 927 -9.00 6.62 14.25
N ASP A 928 -8.90 5.59 15.08
CA ASP A 928 -10.03 4.69 15.36
C ASP A 928 -11.18 5.46 16.02
N GLN A 929 -10.87 6.30 17.01
CA GLN A 929 -11.83 7.20 17.64
C GLN A 929 -12.45 8.17 16.62
N ALA A 930 -11.64 8.83 15.80
CA ALA A 930 -12.13 9.76 14.77
C ALA A 930 -13.02 9.06 13.73
N ARG A 931 -12.71 7.82 13.33
CA ARG A 931 -13.59 7.02 12.46
C ARG A 931 -14.94 6.77 13.10
N LYS A 932 -14.94 6.41 14.39
CA LYS A 932 -16.15 6.15 15.17
C LYS A 932 -16.95 7.41 15.46
N SER A 933 -16.32 8.57 15.59
CA SER A 933 -16.97 9.85 15.92
C SER A 933 -17.21 10.77 14.71
N TRP A 934 -16.86 10.32 13.50
CA TRP A 934 -16.80 11.14 12.27
C TRP A 934 -15.89 12.38 12.37
N GLY A 935 -14.89 12.32 13.25
CA GLY A 935 -13.89 13.37 13.35
C GLY A 935 -12.93 13.38 12.17
N SER A 936 -12.16 14.46 12.04
CA SER A 936 -11.09 14.59 11.06
C SER A 936 -10.06 13.46 11.24
N ILE A 937 -9.97 12.56 10.26
CA ILE A 937 -9.03 11.45 10.29
C ILE A 937 -7.66 11.96 9.84
N GLU A 938 -6.85 12.41 10.80
CA GLU A 938 -5.49 12.84 10.53
C GLU A 938 -4.64 11.70 9.95
N ASN A 939 -3.77 12.03 9.00
CA ASN A 939 -3.05 11.04 8.24
C ASN A 939 -1.82 10.52 9.03
N ILE A 940 -1.82 9.21 9.29
CA ILE A 940 -0.70 8.52 9.96
C ILE A 940 0.52 8.37 9.03
N LYS A 941 0.30 8.48 7.72
CA LYS A 941 1.31 8.26 6.68
C LYS A 941 2.49 9.23 6.79
N GLU A 942 2.23 10.49 7.06
CA GLU A 942 3.21 11.57 7.17
C GLU A 942 3.99 11.47 8.48
N LEU A 943 3.34 11.08 9.58
CA LEU A 943 4.04 10.80 10.83
C LEU A 943 5.02 9.63 10.68
N LYS A 944 4.63 8.58 9.95
CA LYS A 944 5.54 7.48 9.57
C LYS A 944 6.69 7.95 8.68
N GLU A 945 6.43 8.81 7.69
CA GLU A 945 7.50 9.39 6.84
C GLU A 945 8.48 10.22 7.67
N GLY A 946 7.96 11.02 8.61
CA GLY A 946 8.76 11.78 9.55
C GLY A 946 9.68 10.87 10.37
N TYR A 947 9.13 9.84 11.00
CA TYR A 947 9.88 8.81 11.73
C TYR A 947 10.96 8.16 10.84
N LEU A 948 10.55 7.61 9.70
CA LEU A 948 11.43 6.87 8.80
C LEU A 948 12.53 7.74 8.21
N SER A 949 12.29 9.03 7.99
CA SER A 949 13.34 9.96 7.53
C SER A 949 14.49 10.06 8.53
N GLN A 950 14.20 10.01 9.84
CA GLN A 950 15.21 10.03 10.89
C GLN A 950 15.95 8.71 11.00
N VAL A 951 15.22 7.60 10.89
CA VAL A 951 15.80 6.25 10.88
C VAL A 951 16.74 6.06 9.70
N VAL A 952 16.30 6.42 8.49
CA VAL A 952 17.12 6.35 7.27
C VAL A 952 18.37 7.21 7.42
N HIS A 953 18.26 8.42 7.97
CA HIS A 953 19.43 9.25 8.25
C HIS A 953 20.43 8.57 9.20
N THR A 954 19.93 7.99 10.31
CA THR A 954 20.74 7.29 11.31
C THR A 954 21.47 6.10 10.70
N ILE A 955 20.76 5.25 9.95
CA ILE A 955 21.33 4.07 9.31
C ILE A 955 22.33 4.46 8.22
N SER A 956 21.99 5.39 7.33
CA SER A 956 22.92 5.83 6.27
C SER A 956 24.20 6.45 6.83
N LYS A 957 24.13 7.15 7.96
CA LYS A 957 25.30 7.67 8.68
C LYS A 957 26.17 6.52 9.20
N LEU A 958 25.57 5.56 9.91
CA LEU A 958 26.27 4.37 10.41
C LEU A 958 26.91 3.53 9.29
N MET A 959 26.24 3.39 8.14
CA MET A 959 26.79 2.68 6.98
C MET A 959 28.12 3.28 6.51
N VAL A 960 28.19 4.62 6.43
CA VAL A 960 29.39 5.30 5.94
C VAL A 960 30.46 5.37 7.02
N GLU A 961 30.10 5.67 8.27
CA GLU A 961 31.04 5.75 9.40
C GLU A 961 31.72 4.42 9.73
N HIS A 962 30.99 3.30 9.60
CA HIS A 962 31.49 1.97 9.93
C HIS A 962 31.77 1.08 8.72
N ASN A 963 31.74 1.61 7.50
CA ASN A 963 31.88 0.83 6.26
C ASN A 963 30.99 -0.43 6.28
N ALA A 964 29.69 -0.25 6.47
CA ALA A 964 28.77 -1.34 6.76
C ALA A 964 27.77 -1.63 5.64
N ILE A 965 27.46 -2.92 5.46
CA ILE A 965 26.27 -3.37 4.71
C ILE A 965 25.04 -3.38 5.62
N VAL A 966 23.85 -3.28 5.03
CA VAL A 966 22.56 -3.43 5.74
C VAL A 966 21.90 -4.74 5.36
N VAL A 967 21.36 -5.44 6.34
CA VAL A 967 20.73 -6.74 6.16
C VAL A 967 19.32 -6.70 6.73
N LEU A 968 18.36 -7.05 5.89
CA LEU A 968 16.93 -7.03 6.18
C LEU A 968 16.34 -8.43 6.03
N GLU A 969 15.20 -8.65 6.67
CA GLU A 969 14.45 -9.89 6.50
C GLU A 969 13.69 -9.94 5.15
N ASP A 970 13.86 -11.05 4.44
CA ASP A 970 13.11 -11.41 3.25
C ASP A 970 11.71 -11.93 3.63
N LEU A 971 10.68 -11.10 3.42
CA LEU A 971 9.30 -11.52 3.62
C LEU A 971 8.57 -11.76 2.33
N ASN A 972 7.76 -12.81 2.36
CA ASN A 972 6.69 -12.97 1.40
C ASN A 972 5.65 -11.83 1.49
N PHE A 973 5.05 -11.49 0.35
CA PHE A 973 4.02 -10.45 0.25
C PHE A 973 2.77 -10.76 1.09
N GLY A 974 2.45 -12.04 1.32
CA GLY A 974 1.31 -12.47 2.14
C GLY A 974 1.43 -12.03 3.59
N PHE A 975 2.62 -12.17 4.19
CA PHE A 975 2.92 -11.72 5.55
C PHE A 975 2.84 -10.19 5.64
N LYS A 976 3.43 -9.46 4.67
CA LYS A 976 3.34 -7.99 4.62
C LYS A 976 1.86 -7.54 4.55
N ARG A 977 1.03 -8.20 3.75
CA ARG A 977 -0.43 -7.92 3.63
C ARG A 977 -1.21 -8.25 4.90
N GLY A 978 -0.92 -9.38 5.56
CA GLY A 978 -1.60 -9.77 6.80
C GLY A 978 -1.47 -8.73 7.92
N ARG A 979 -0.32 -8.04 7.98
CA ARG A 979 -0.04 -6.97 8.95
C ARG A 979 -0.43 -5.57 8.50
N GLN A 980 -0.99 -5.37 7.31
CA GLN A 980 -1.51 -4.05 6.88
C GLN A 980 -2.67 -3.56 7.75
N LYS A 981 -3.34 -4.48 8.47
CA LYS A 981 -4.39 -4.15 9.46
C LYS A 981 -3.84 -3.37 10.66
N VAL A 982 -2.55 -3.50 10.96
CA VAL A 982 -1.87 -2.76 12.02
C VAL A 982 -1.37 -1.45 11.44
N GLU A 983 -2.05 -0.35 11.78
CA GLU A 983 -1.81 0.93 11.11
C GLU A 983 -0.49 1.56 11.48
N ARG A 984 0.17 1.15 12.58
CA ARG A 984 1.51 1.63 12.93
C ARG A 984 2.65 0.98 12.12
N GLN A 985 2.40 -0.06 11.32
CA GLN A 985 3.45 -0.78 10.56
C GLN A 985 4.22 0.14 9.58
N VAL A 986 5.55 -0.01 9.50
CA VAL A 986 6.43 0.88 8.71
C VAL A 986 7.31 0.18 7.66
N TYR A 987 7.30 -1.15 7.59
CA TYR A 987 8.39 -1.95 6.99
C TYR A 987 8.63 -1.72 5.50
N GLN A 988 7.60 -1.89 4.66
CA GLN A 988 7.76 -1.74 3.21
C GLN A 988 8.17 -0.30 2.84
N LYS A 989 7.72 0.66 3.63
CA LYS A 989 8.05 2.07 3.42
C LYS A 989 9.47 2.40 3.87
N PHE A 990 9.93 1.79 4.96
CA PHE A 990 11.32 1.86 5.41
C PHE A 990 12.27 1.34 4.33
N GLU A 991 12.04 0.13 3.82
CA GLU A 991 12.83 -0.49 2.75
C GLU A 991 12.95 0.46 1.54
N LYS A 992 11.82 0.97 1.06
CA LYS A 992 11.78 1.90 -0.08
C LYS A 992 12.56 3.19 0.19
N MET A 993 12.30 3.86 1.32
CA MET A 993 12.94 5.13 1.66
C MET A 993 14.45 5.00 1.86
N LEU A 994 14.91 3.87 2.43
CA LEU A 994 16.33 3.58 2.57
C LEU A 994 16.98 3.42 1.19
N ILE A 995 16.43 2.58 0.32
CA ILE A 995 16.97 2.37 -1.03
C ILE A 995 16.99 3.67 -1.84
N GLU A 996 15.89 4.42 -1.86
CA GLU A 996 15.80 5.69 -2.60
C GLU A 996 16.79 6.75 -2.06
N LYS A 997 17.08 6.74 -0.75
CA LYS A 997 18.09 7.62 -0.17
C LYS A 997 19.51 7.18 -0.51
N LEU A 998 19.78 5.87 -0.54
CA LEU A 998 21.07 5.29 -0.91
C LEU A 998 21.35 5.36 -2.42
N ASN A 999 20.34 5.58 -3.27
CA ASN A 999 20.55 5.88 -4.68
C ASN A 999 21.32 7.19 -4.89
N PHE A 1000 21.14 8.17 -3.97
CA PHE A 1000 21.86 9.44 -3.97
C PHE A 1000 21.98 10.01 -2.55
N LEU A 1001 23.05 9.61 -1.85
CA LEU A 1001 23.31 9.94 -0.47
C LEU A 1001 24.28 11.11 -0.35
N VAL A 1002 23.71 12.27 0.01
CA VAL A 1002 24.43 13.49 0.38
C VAL A 1002 24.29 13.76 1.88
N PHE A 1003 25.40 14.14 2.51
CA PHE A 1003 25.49 14.69 3.86
C PHE A 1003 25.65 16.20 3.77
N LYS A 1004 24.90 16.94 4.59
CA LYS A 1004 24.77 18.42 4.45
C LYS A 1004 25.94 19.20 5.05
N ASP A 1005 26.77 18.52 5.83
CA ASP A 1005 27.96 18.97 6.50
C ASP A 1005 29.23 18.71 5.69
N LYS A 1006 29.08 18.05 4.54
CA LYS A 1006 30.16 17.77 3.62
C LYS A 1006 30.29 18.87 2.57
N GLU A 1007 31.52 19.22 2.22
CA GLU A 1007 31.87 20.12 1.12
C GLU A 1007 31.39 19.55 -0.23
N MET A 1008 31.28 20.40 -1.25
CA MET A 1008 30.61 20.01 -2.49
C MET A 1008 31.29 18.86 -3.23
N ASP A 1009 32.62 18.80 -3.22
CA ASP A 1009 33.46 17.90 -4.02
C ASP A 1009 34.12 16.77 -3.19
N GLU A 1010 33.86 16.67 -1.89
CA GLU A 1010 34.31 15.54 -1.08
C GLU A 1010 33.32 14.36 -1.16
N PRO A 1011 33.75 13.12 -0.89
CA PRO A 1011 32.85 11.97 -0.85
C PRO A 1011 31.68 12.19 0.12
N GLY A 1012 30.45 12.03 -0.39
CA GLY A 1012 29.22 12.35 0.34
C GLY A 1012 28.75 13.81 0.22
N GLY A 1013 29.52 14.66 -0.45
CA GLY A 1013 29.10 15.98 -0.94
C GLY A 1013 28.13 15.90 -2.12
N ILE A 1014 27.62 17.04 -2.59
CA ILE A 1014 26.62 17.08 -3.68
C ILE A 1014 27.20 16.67 -5.04
N LEU A 1015 28.45 17.00 -5.35
CA LEU A 1015 29.10 16.66 -6.63
C LEU A 1015 29.74 15.26 -6.60
N LYS A 1016 29.90 14.66 -5.41
CA LYS A 1016 30.38 13.28 -5.21
C LYS A 1016 29.51 12.52 -4.21
N ALA A 1017 28.20 12.54 -4.46
CA ALA A 1017 27.23 11.85 -3.62
C ALA A 1017 27.43 10.33 -3.72
N TYR A 1018 27.29 9.63 -2.59
CA TYR A 1018 27.36 8.16 -2.59
C TYR A 1018 26.14 7.55 -3.30
N GLN A 1019 26.37 6.48 -4.04
CA GLN A 1019 25.38 5.61 -4.64
C GLN A 1019 25.65 4.19 -4.16
N LEU A 1020 24.95 3.76 -3.10
CA LEU A 1020 25.19 2.49 -2.41
C LEU A 1020 24.14 1.42 -2.74
N THR A 1021 23.12 1.77 -3.51
CA THR A 1021 22.09 0.84 -4.01
C THR A 1021 21.96 1.02 -5.52
N ASP A 1022 21.49 -0.03 -6.19
CA ASP A 1022 21.13 0.05 -7.61
C ASP A 1022 19.85 0.90 -7.80
N ASN A 1023 19.63 1.42 -9.00
CA ASN A 1023 18.48 2.28 -9.29
C ASN A 1023 17.16 1.55 -8.99
N PHE A 1024 16.34 2.12 -8.12
CA PHE A 1024 15.11 1.47 -7.68
C PHE A 1024 14.04 1.50 -8.77
N VAL A 1025 13.71 0.33 -9.33
CA VAL A 1025 12.61 0.17 -10.31
C VAL A 1025 11.34 -0.30 -9.62
N SER A 1026 11.38 -1.46 -8.98
CA SER A 1026 10.26 -2.00 -8.20
C SER A 1026 10.75 -3.10 -7.24
N PHE A 1027 9.95 -3.39 -6.21
CA PHE A 1027 10.23 -4.53 -5.32
C PHE A 1027 10.20 -5.89 -6.04
N GLU A 1028 9.47 -6.01 -7.15
CA GLU A 1028 9.35 -7.26 -7.90
C GLU A 1028 10.61 -7.57 -8.73
N LYS A 1029 11.26 -6.53 -9.26
CA LYS A 1029 12.50 -6.66 -10.02
C LYS A 1029 13.74 -6.72 -9.12
N MET A 1030 13.55 -6.57 -7.82
CA MET A 1030 14.63 -6.64 -6.83
C MET A 1030 14.89 -8.10 -6.44
N GLY A 1031 16.15 -8.50 -6.48
CA GLY A 1031 16.60 -9.81 -5.98
C GLY A 1031 16.82 -9.83 -4.46
N LYS A 1032 17.69 -10.74 -3.99
CA LYS A 1032 18.13 -10.80 -2.58
C LYS A 1032 19.20 -9.76 -2.22
N GLN A 1033 19.61 -8.94 -3.20
CA GLN A 1033 20.59 -7.88 -3.02
C GLN A 1033 20.23 -6.68 -3.90
N THR A 1034 20.35 -5.48 -3.34
CA THR A 1034 20.46 -4.22 -4.09
C THR A 1034 21.60 -3.40 -3.51
N GLY A 1035 22.76 -3.49 -4.16
CA GLY A 1035 23.99 -2.89 -3.68
C GLY A 1035 24.41 -3.38 -2.28
N PHE A 1036 24.53 -2.44 -1.36
CA PHE A 1036 24.92 -2.66 0.04
C PHE A 1036 23.75 -3.12 0.94
N VAL A 1037 22.56 -3.37 0.38
CA VAL A 1037 21.39 -3.88 1.10
C VAL A 1037 21.09 -5.33 0.70
N PHE A 1038 21.05 -6.22 1.68
CA PHE A 1038 20.83 -7.67 1.51
C PHE A 1038 19.53 -8.13 2.19
N TYR A 1039 18.92 -9.17 1.64
CA TYR A 1039 17.69 -9.78 2.17
C TYR A 1039 17.92 -11.25 2.52
N VAL A 1040 17.65 -11.61 3.78
CA VAL A 1040 17.90 -12.97 4.31
C VAL A 1040 16.63 -13.61 4.88
N PRO A 1041 16.50 -14.94 4.90
CA PRO A 1041 15.33 -15.61 5.47
C PRO A 1041 15.16 -15.32 6.97
N ALA A 1042 13.93 -15.02 7.39
CA ALA A 1042 13.58 -14.73 8.79
C ALA A 1042 13.51 -15.98 9.72
N TRP A 1043 13.72 -17.19 9.18
CA TRP A 1043 13.59 -18.42 9.97
C TRP A 1043 14.64 -18.49 11.09
N ASN A 1044 14.21 -18.70 12.33
CA ASN A 1044 15.02 -18.81 13.55
C ASN A 1044 16.07 -17.69 13.73
N THR A 1045 15.64 -16.43 13.60
CA THR A 1045 16.45 -15.24 13.96
C THR A 1045 16.18 -14.77 15.40
N SER A 1046 14.92 -14.71 15.85
CA SER A 1046 14.62 -14.28 17.23
C SER A 1046 14.54 -15.43 18.26
N LYS A 1047 14.09 -16.62 17.85
CA LYS A 1047 13.85 -17.78 18.73
C LYS A 1047 15.04 -18.75 18.74
N ILE A 1048 16.20 -18.22 19.05
CA ILE A 1048 17.49 -18.93 19.03
C ILE A 1048 18.36 -18.43 20.18
N ASP A 1049 19.12 -19.33 20.79
CA ASP A 1049 20.11 -18.96 21.81
C ASP A 1049 21.35 -18.33 21.12
N PRO A 1050 21.68 -17.06 21.38
CA PRO A 1050 22.82 -16.38 20.76
C PRO A 1050 24.19 -16.93 21.18
N LYS A 1051 24.28 -17.69 22.29
CA LYS A 1051 25.53 -18.29 22.77
C LYS A 1051 25.79 -19.65 22.16
N THR A 1052 24.77 -20.52 22.12
CA THR A 1052 24.94 -21.92 21.72
C THR A 1052 24.45 -22.21 20.30
N GLY A 1053 23.56 -21.37 19.77
CA GLY A 1053 22.82 -21.61 18.53
C GLY A 1053 21.64 -22.58 18.71
N PHE A 1054 21.27 -22.94 19.94
CA PHE A 1054 20.13 -23.82 20.19
C PHE A 1054 18.81 -23.22 19.69
N VAL A 1055 18.01 -24.05 19.03
CA VAL A 1055 16.63 -23.76 18.60
C VAL A 1055 15.72 -24.91 18.98
N ASN A 1056 14.43 -24.65 19.17
CA ASN A 1056 13.47 -25.72 19.38
C ASN A 1056 13.14 -26.43 18.05
N PHE A 1057 13.61 -27.67 17.90
CA PHE A 1057 13.35 -28.55 16.76
C PHE A 1057 12.46 -29.77 17.10
N LEU A 1058 11.94 -29.87 18.32
CA LEU A 1058 11.29 -31.09 18.84
C LEU A 1058 9.83 -31.30 18.40
N HIS A 1059 9.22 -30.38 17.64
CA HIS A 1059 7.83 -30.50 17.12
C HIS A 1059 6.75 -30.94 18.15
N LEU A 1060 6.76 -30.33 19.33
CA LEU A 1060 5.96 -30.73 20.50
C LEU A 1060 4.45 -30.40 20.39
N ASN A 1061 3.65 -31.32 19.83
CA ASN A 1061 2.18 -31.26 19.82
C ASN A 1061 1.57 -32.59 20.28
N TYR A 1062 0.59 -32.53 21.18
CA TYR A 1062 -0.17 -33.71 21.59
C TYR A 1062 -1.32 -33.94 20.60
N GLU A 1063 -1.39 -35.12 19.98
CA GLU A 1063 -2.57 -35.56 19.23
C GLU A 1063 -3.26 -36.72 19.96
N ASN A 1064 -2.49 -37.76 20.28
CA ASN A 1064 -2.93 -38.94 21.03
C ASN A 1064 -1.75 -39.57 21.79
N VAL A 1065 -2.05 -40.53 22.68
CA VAL A 1065 -1.07 -41.21 23.54
C VAL A 1065 0.01 -41.94 22.72
N ASN A 1066 -0.34 -42.65 21.65
CA ASN A 1066 0.62 -43.43 20.87
C ASN A 1066 1.67 -42.54 20.21
N GLN A 1067 1.25 -41.44 19.59
CA GLN A 1067 2.19 -40.48 19.01
C GLN A 1067 3.02 -39.75 20.08
N ALA A 1068 2.44 -39.50 21.26
CA ALA A 1068 3.19 -38.93 22.38
C ALA A 1068 4.29 -39.88 22.85
N LYS A 1069 4.00 -41.19 22.93
CA LYS A 1069 5.02 -42.22 23.22
C LYS A 1069 6.11 -42.26 22.15
N GLU A 1070 5.74 -42.24 20.87
CA GLU A 1070 6.71 -42.20 19.77
C GLU A 1070 7.62 -40.96 19.83
N LEU A 1071 7.06 -39.82 20.22
CA LEU A 1071 7.82 -38.58 20.39
C LEU A 1071 8.79 -38.65 21.57
N ILE A 1072 8.35 -39.16 22.73
CA ILE A 1072 9.20 -39.27 23.93
C ILE A 1072 10.27 -40.36 23.76
N GLY A 1073 9.96 -41.45 23.04
CA GLY A 1073 10.93 -42.50 22.72
C GLY A 1073 12.09 -42.05 21.82
N LYS A 1074 12.05 -40.82 21.28
CA LYS A 1074 13.15 -40.22 20.50
C LYS A 1074 14.19 -39.49 21.37
N PHE A 1075 13.96 -39.39 22.68
CA PHE A 1075 14.93 -38.82 23.60
C PHE A 1075 15.99 -39.88 23.95
N ASP A 1076 17.26 -39.49 23.96
CA ASP A 1076 18.35 -40.43 24.26
C ASP A 1076 18.37 -40.82 25.74
N GLN A 1077 18.03 -39.86 26.61
CA GLN A 1077 17.95 -40.03 28.06
C GLN A 1077 17.10 -38.91 28.66
N ILE A 1078 16.28 -39.23 29.67
CA ILE A 1078 15.59 -38.26 30.52
C ILE A 1078 15.91 -38.59 31.96
N ARG A 1079 16.64 -37.73 32.67
CA ARG A 1079 17.01 -38.00 34.08
C ARG A 1079 16.88 -36.78 34.97
N TYR A 1080 16.86 -37.02 36.27
CA TYR A 1080 16.92 -35.98 37.27
C TYR A 1080 18.34 -35.81 37.81
N ASN A 1081 18.88 -34.61 37.72
CA ASN A 1081 20.17 -34.25 38.30
C ASN A 1081 19.95 -33.71 39.71
N GLN A 1082 20.25 -34.52 40.72
CA GLN A 1082 20.09 -34.17 42.13
C GLN A 1082 20.99 -33.00 42.54
N ASP A 1083 22.24 -32.97 42.09
CA ASP A 1083 23.22 -31.94 42.46
C ASP A 1083 22.82 -30.54 41.98
N ARG A 1084 22.12 -30.49 40.83
CA ARG A 1084 21.71 -29.24 40.17
C ARG A 1084 20.23 -28.91 40.37
N ASP A 1085 19.46 -29.81 40.98
CA ASP A 1085 18.02 -29.70 41.21
C ASP A 1085 17.20 -29.46 39.93
N TRP A 1086 17.50 -30.18 38.84
CA TRP A 1086 16.75 -30.08 37.58
C TRP A 1086 16.66 -31.40 36.81
N PHE A 1087 15.71 -31.48 35.88
CA PHE A 1087 15.67 -32.52 34.84
C PHE A 1087 16.55 -32.19 33.64
N GLU A 1088 17.24 -33.19 33.12
CA GLU A 1088 18.05 -33.19 31.89
C GLU A 1088 17.38 -34.06 30.83
N PHE A 1089 17.10 -33.46 29.67
CA PHE A 1089 16.55 -34.14 28.51
C PHE A 1089 17.62 -34.16 27.41
N GLN A 1090 18.26 -35.32 27.23
CA GLN A 1090 19.28 -35.51 26.22
C GLN A 1090 18.62 -35.87 24.88
N VAL A 1091 18.98 -35.14 23.84
CA VAL A 1091 18.46 -35.34 22.48
C VAL A 1091 19.55 -35.25 21.43
N THR A 1092 19.55 -36.19 20.50
CA THR A 1092 20.42 -36.20 19.33
C THR A 1092 19.62 -35.82 18.10
N THR A 1093 20.13 -34.87 17.33
CA THR A 1093 19.42 -34.26 16.19
C THR A 1093 18.91 -35.28 15.17
N ASP A 1094 19.64 -36.38 14.95
CA ASP A 1094 19.34 -37.39 13.94
C ASP A 1094 17.98 -38.08 14.15
N GLN A 1095 17.47 -38.08 15.38
CA GLN A 1095 16.17 -38.66 15.72
C GLN A 1095 14.98 -37.75 15.39
N PHE A 1096 15.22 -36.45 15.17
CA PHE A 1096 14.18 -35.42 15.03
C PHE A 1096 14.12 -34.75 13.65
N PHE A 1097 15.12 -34.94 12.80
CA PHE A 1097 15.15 -34.43 11.43
C PHE A 1097 14.98 -35.54 10.39
N THR A 1098 14.38 -35.22 9.24
CA THR A 1098 14.40 -36.13 8.09
C THR A 1098 15.80 -36.13 7.46
N LYS A 1099 16.29 -37.30 7.01
CA LYS A 1099 17.67 -37.48 6.51
C LYS A 1099 18.09 -36.47 5.44
N GLU A 1100 17.18 -36.08 4.55
CA GLU A 1100 17.45 -35.15 3.44
C GLU A 1100 17.70 -33.70 3.89
N ASN A 1101 17.26 -33.31 5.10
CA ASN A 1101 17.34 -31.93 5.60
C ASN A 1101 18.00 -31.84 6.99
N ALA A 1102 18.65 -32.90 7.45
CA ALA A 1102 19.28 -32.94 8.75
C ALA A 1102 20.57 -32.08 8.79
N PRO A 1103 20.72 -31.21 9.80
CA PRO A 1103 21.99 -30.56 10.12
C PRO A 1103 23.01 -31.57 10.66
N ASP A 1104 24.23 -31.12 10.95
CA ASP A 1104 25.30 -31.98 11.47
C ASP A 1104 24.87 -32.58 12.82
N THR A 1105 25.17 -33.87 13.02
CA THR A 1105 24.79 -34.59 14.24
C THR A 1105 25.31 -33.88 15.48
N ARG A 1106 24.39 -33.50 16.38
CA ARG A 1106 24.73 -32.86 17.64
C ARG A 1106 23.81 -33.35 18.75
N THR A 1107 24.39 -33.59 19.91
CA THR A 1107 23.66 -33.91 21.13
C THR A 1107 23.44 -32.64 21.95
N TRP A 1108 22.21 -32.43 22.40
CA TRP A 1108 21.78 -31.33 23.24
C TRP A 1108 21.28 -31.86 24.57
N ILE A 1109 21.63 -31.17 25.66
CA ILE A 1109 21.06 -31.43 26.99
C ILE A 1109 20.18 -30.24 27.36
N ILE A 1110 18.87 -30.45 27.31
CA ILE A 1110 17.86 -29.44 27.64
C ILE A 1110 17.56 -29.58 29.14
N CYS A 1111 17.73 -28.49 29.89
CA CYS A 1111 17.59 -28.50 31.35
C CYS A 1111 16.36 -27.71 31.78
N SER A 1112 15.53 -28.27 32.66
CA SER A 1112 14.27 -27.64 33.12
C SER A 1112 14.49 -26.36 33.92
N THR A 1113 15.42 -26.37 34.88
CA THR A 1113 15.78 -25.29 35.83
C THR A 1113 14.60 -24.73 36.65
N PRO A 1114 14.81 -24.26 37.89
CA PRO A 1114 13.76 -23.60 38.68
C PRO A 1114 13.39 -22.19 38.17
N THR A 1115 13.95 -21.75 37.05
CA THR A 1115 13.66 -20.44 36.47
C THR A 1115 12.23 -20.41 35.93
N LYS A 1116 11.44 -19.44 36.39
CA LYS A 1116 10.04 -19.30 35.99
C LYS A 1116 9.91 -18.93 34.51
N ARG A 1117 8.87 -19.48 33.87
CA ARG A 1117 8.53 -19.26 32.46
C ARG A 1117 7.09 -18.78 32.33
N PHE A 1118 6.74 -18.25 31.16
CA PHE A 1118 5.44 -17.66 30.88
C PHE A 1118 4.78 -18.32 29.66
N TYR A 1119 3.47 -18.51 29.72
CA TYR A 1119 2.68 -18.99 28.57
C TYR A 1119 1.28 -18.40 28.55
N SER A 1120 0.66 -18.33 27.38
CA SER A 1120 -0.67 -17.77 27.20
C SER A 1120 -1.78 -18.82 27.25
N LYS A 1121 -2.88 -18.53 27.96
CA LYS A 1121 -4.09 -19.36 28.07
C LYS A 1121 -5.34 -18.52 27.77
N ARG A 1122 -6.28 -19.06 26.99
CA ARG A 1122 -7.59 -18.45 26.76
C ARG A 1122 -8.51 -18.63 27.97
N THR A 1123 -9.22 -17.58 28.35
CA THR A 1123 -10.24 -17.58 29.39
C THR A 1123 -11.59 -18.06 28.82
N VAL A 1124 -12.55 -18.34 29.72
CA VAL A 1124 -13.92 -18.75 29.37
C VAL A 1124 -14.64 -17.71 28.52
N ASN A 1125 -14.29 -16.42 28.70
CA ASN A 1125 -14.89 -15.30 27.96
C ASN A 1125 -14.15 -15.00 26.64
N GLY A 1126 -13.19 -15.84 26.25
CA GLY A 1126 -12.43 -15.70 25.00
C GLY A 1126 -11.25 -14.73 25.06
N SER A 1127 -10.96 -14.08 26.19
CA SER A 1127 -9.75 -13.26 26.35
C SER A 1127 -8.50 -14.12 26.58
N VAL A 1128 -7.31 -13.59 26.33
CA VAL A 1128 -6.04 -14.32 26.54
C VAL A 1128 -5.36 -13.76 27.78
N SER A 1129 -4.92 -14.65 28.66
CA SER A 1129 -4.17 -14.33 29.89
C SER A 1129 -2.79 -14.98 29.84
N THR A 1130 -1.78 -14.31 30.40
CA THR A 1130 -0.42 -14.87 30.56
C THR A 1130 -0.29 -15.48 31.95
N ILE A 1131 0.28 -16.68 32.03
CA ILE A 1131 0.44 -17.45 33.27
C ILE A 1131 1.93 -17.73 33.49
N GLU A 1132 2.38 -17.44 34.70
CA GLU A 1132 3.71 -17.78 35.21
C GLU A 1132 3.74 -19.23 35.71
N ILE A 1133 4.80 -19.97 35.39
CA ILE A 1133 4.95 -21.39 35.72
C ILE A 1133 6.40 -21.75 36.01
N ASP A 1134 6.61 -22.50 37.10
CA ASP A 1134 7.85 -23.23 37.35
C ASP A 1134 7.74 -24.62 36.71
N VAL A 1135 8.43 -24.80 35.59
CA VAL A 1135 8.37 -26.06 34.82
C VAL A 1135 9.09 -27.19 35.56
N ASN A 1136 10.18 -26.91 36.28
CA ASN A 1136 10.91 -27.92 37.04
C ASN A 1136 10.02 -28.50 38.15
N GLN A 1137 9.36 -27.64 38.92
CA GLN A 1137 8.43 -28.09 39.96
C GLN A 1137 7.26 -28.90 39.38
N LYS A 1138 6.71 -28.47 38.24
CA LYS A 1138 5.63 -29.20 37.57
C LYS A 1138 6.06 -30.54 37.00
N LEU A 1139 7.31 -30.67 36.57
CA LEU A 1139 7.90 -31.95 36.17
C LEU A 1139 8.14 -32.86 37.38
N LYS A 1140 8.58 -32.31 38.54
CA LYS A 1140 8.68 -33.07 39.81
C LYS A 1140 7.33 -33.65 40.23
N GLU A 1141 6.26 -32.84 40.16
CA GLU A 1141 4.89 -33.29 40.41
C GLU A 1141 4.45 -34.39 39.43
N LEU A 1142 4.74 -34.21 38.13
CA LEU A 1142 4.32 -35.13 37.08
C LEU A 1142 5.08 -36.47 37.12
N PHE A 1143 6.38 -36.44 37.39
CA PHE A 1143 7.26 -37.61 37.41
C PHE A 1143 7.37 -38.26 38.78
N ASN A 1144 6.64 -37.79 39.80
CA ASN A 1144 6.63 -38.41 41.12
C ASN A 1144 6.24 -39.90 41.03
N ASP A 1145 5.27 -40.24 40.16
CA ASP A 1145 4.83 -41.62 39.89
C ASP A 1145 5.80 -42.40 38.98
N CYS A 1146 6.95 -41.82 38.61
CA CYS A 1146 8.04 -42.45 37.86
C CYS A 1146 9.31 -42.63 38.72
N ASN A 1147 9.26 -42.31 40.02
CA ASN A 1147 10.39 -42.37 40.96
C ASN A 1147 11.63 -41.63 40.47
N TYR A 1148 11.49 -40.40 40.00
CA TYR A 1148 12.59 -39.63 39.41
C TYR A 1148 13.77 -39.37 40.35
N GLN A 1149 13.57 -39.49 41.66
CA GLN A 1149 14.55 -39.15 42.67
C GLN A 1149 15.76 -40.08 42.69
N ASP A 1150 15.72 -41.26 42.06
CA ASP A 1150 16.89 -42.15 41.99
C ASP A 1150 17.97 -41.68 40.98
N GLY A 1151 17.63 -40.73 40.10
CA GLY A 1151 18.54 -40.20 39.08
C GLY A 1151 18.73 -41.09 37.86
N GLU A 1152 18.02 -42.22 37.79
CA GLU A 1152 18.05 -43.15 36.66
C GLU A 1152 17.32 -42.58 35.43
N ASP A 1153 17.48 -43.23 34.28
CA ASP A 1153 16.76 -42.86 33.07
C ASP A 1153 15.25 -43.14 33.19
N LEU A 1154 14.45 -42.15 32.82
CA LEU A 1154 13.01 -42.12 32.94
C LEU A 1154 12.29 -42.45 31.63
N VAL A 1155 12.99 -42.58 30.50
CA VAL A 1155 12.35 -42.82 29.19
C VAL A 1155 11.42 -44.04 29.23
N ASP A 1156 11.93 -45.21 29.60
CA ASP A 1156 11.13 -46.45 29.63
C ASP A 1156 9.96 -46.34 30.62
N ARG A 1157 10.20 -45.76 31.81
CA ARG A 1157 9.18 -45.53 32.84
C ARG A 1157 8.07 -44.59 32.38
N ILE A 1158 8.40 -43.61 31.54
CA ILE A 1158 7.43 -42.70 30.92
C ILE A 1158 6.63 -43.43 29.84
N LEU A 1159 7.27 -44.28 29.03
CA LEU A 1159 6.62 -45.04 27.95
C LEU A 1159 5.62 -46.09 28.46
N GLU A 1160 5.77 -46.56 29.69
CA GLU A 1160 4.80 -47.46 30.37
C GLU A 1160 3.47 -46.77 30.74
N LYS A 1161 3.41 -45.43 30.79
CA LYS A 1161 2.15 -44.72 31.11
C LYS A 1161 1.17 -44.79 29.93
N ASP A 1162 -0.15 -44.82 30.20
CA ASP A 1162 -1.21 -44.78 29.17
C ASP A 1162 -2.22 -43.63 29.35
N SER A 1163 -1.87 -42.62 30.14
CA SER A 1163 -2.76 -41.51 30.46
C SER A 1163 -2.66 -40.36 29.45
N LYS A 1164 -3.78 -40.02 28.81
CA LYS A 1164 -3.92 -38.78 28.01
C LYS A 1164 -3.55 -37.55 28.82
N ASP A 1165 -3.98 -37.47 30.07
CA ASP A 1165 -3.71 -36.32 30.94
C ASP A 1165 -2.20 -36.16 31.17
N PHE A 1166 -1.51 -37.26 31.50
CA PHE A 1166 -0.06 -37.28 31.72
C PHE A 1166 0.72 -36.79 30.49
N PHE A 1167 0.51 -37.40 29.32
CA PHE A 1167 1.25 -37.00 28.10
C PHE A 1167 0.90 -35.60 27.62
N SER A 1168 -0.37 -35.19 27.77
CA SER A 1168 -0.77 -33.83 27.40
C SER A 1168 -0.09 -32.77 28.26
N LYS A 1169 0.11 -33.04 29.57
CA LYS A 1169 0.85 -32.20 30.50
C LYS A 1169 2.35 -32.21 30.21
N LEU A 1170 2.96 -33.39 30.03
CA LEU A 1170 4.38 -33.52 29.72
C LEU A 1170 4.77 -32.73 28.46
N ILE A 1171 4.04 -32.93 27.37
CA ILE A 1171 4.28 -32.22 26.10
C ILE A 1171 4.06 -30.71 26.28
N ALA A 1172 3.04 -30.30 27.06
CA ALA A 1172 2.82 -28.89 27.35
C ALA A 1172 3.99 -28.27 28.14
N TYR A 1173 4.52 -28.95 29.16
CA TYR A 1173 5.67 -28.49 29.96
C TYR A 1173 6.94 -28.44 29.12
N LEU A 1174 7.24 -29.46 28.31
CA LEU A 1174 8.38 -29.45 27.38
C LEU A 1174 8.28 -28.30 26.37
N ARG A 1175 7.07 -27.99 25.88
CA ARG A 1175 6.84 -26.88 24.96
C ARG A 1175 7.10 -25.52 25.61
N ILE A 1176 6.72 -25.36 26.88
CA ILE A 1176 7.00 -24.15 27.65
C ILE A 1176 8.51 -24.05 27.93
N LEU A 1177 9.14 -25.16 28.33
CA LEU A 1177 10.57 -25.25 28.62
C LEU A 1177 11.42 -24.87 27.40
N THR A 1178 11.08 -25.40 26.23
CA THR A 1178 11.81 -25.12 24.97
C THR A 1178 11.31 -23.86 24.26
N SER A 1179 10.46 -23.06 24.89
CA SER A 1179 10.15 -21.71 24.40
C SER A 1179 11.27 -20.77 24.81
N LEU A 1180 12.14 -20.36 23.89
CA LEU A 1180 13.25 -19.46 24.21
C LEU A 1180 12.78 -18.01 24.46
N ARG A 1181 11.88 -17.49 23.63
CA ARG A 1181 11.32 -16.14 23.81
C ARG A 1181 10.25 -16.19 24.89
N GLN A 1182 10.43 -15.38 25.93
CA GLN A 1182 9.57 -15.29 27.10
C GLN A 1182 9.00 -13.88 27.20
N ASN A 1183 7.70 -13.77 27.50
CA ASN A 1183 7.03 -12.50 27.72
C ASN A 1183 6.15 -12.60 28.97
N ASN A 1184 6.29 -11.67 29.91
CA ASN A 1184 5.56 -11.69 31.18
C ASN A 1184 4.08 -11.29 31.07
N GLY A 1185 3.61 -10.84 29.91
CA GLY A 1185 2.23 -10.40 29.67
C GLY A 1185 1.92 -8.97 30.09
N GLU A 1186 2.88 -8.30 30.74
CA GLU A 1186 2.76 -6.91 31.15
C GLU A 1186 2.99 -5.94 29.99
N GLN A 1187 2.52 -4.71 30.13
CA GLN A 1187 2.69 -3.66 29.12
C GLN A 1187 3.48 -2.46 29.69
N GLY A 1188 4.13 -1.70 28.81
CA GLY A 1188 4.86 -0.49 29.21
C GLY A 1188 6.16 -0.80 29.94
N PHE A 1189 6.44 -0.11 31.05
CA PHE A 1189 7.73 -0.20 31.76
C PHE A 1189 7.95 -1.54 32.48
N GLU A 1190 6.87 -2.24 32.81
CA GLU A 1190 6.90 -3.56 33.47
C GLU A 1190 7.00 -4.71 32.46
N GLU A 1191 6.83 -4.44 31.17
CA GLU A 1191 6.99 -5.44 30.11
C GLU A 1191 8.41 -6.01 30.12
N ARG A 1192 8.50 -7.33 30.09
CA ARG A 1192 9.75 -8.10 29.94
C ARG A 1192 9.56 -9.04 28.77
N ASP A 1193 10.26 -8.80 27.68
CA ASP A 1193 10.31 -9.66 26.49
C ASP A 1193 11.77 -10.03 26.22
N PHE A 1194 12.13 -11.24 26.62
CA PHE A 1194 13.52 -11.66 26.81
C PHE A 1194 13.76 -13.06 26.22
N ILE A 1195 15.03 -13.42 26.08
CA ILE A 1195 15.44 -14.76 25.65
C ILE A 1195 15.97 -15.52 26.86
N LEU A 1196 15.43 -16.71 27.08
CA LEU A 1196 15.85 -17.64 28.12
C LEU A 1196 16.15 -19.00 27.50
N SER A 1197 17.43 -19.35 27.45
CA SER A 1197 17.89 -20.64 26.93
C SER A 1197 17.69 -21.75 27.96
N PRO A 1198 17.20 -22.94 27.55
CA PRO A 1198 17.20 -24.13 28.38
C PRO A 1198 18.50 -24.95 28.24
N VAL A 1199 19.52 -24.43 27.55
CA VAL A 1199 20.80 -25.12 27.32
C VAL A 1199 21.94 -24.34 27.94
N VAL A 1200 22.90 -25.06 28.51
CA VAL A 1200 24.11 -24.51 29.12
C VAL A 1200 25.13 -24.11 28.04
N GLY A 1201 25.68 -22.91 28.13
CA GLY A 1201 26.79 -22.43 27.29
C GLY A 1201 28.14 -23.01 27.68
N SER A 1202 29.18 -22.73 26.89
CA SER A 1202 30.56 -23.15 27.20
C SER A 1202 31.12 -22.51 28.48
N ASP A 1203 30.51 -21.42 28.95
CA ASP A 1203 30.81 -20.76 30.23
C ASP A 1203 30.11 -21.41 31.43
N GLY A 1204 29.38 -22.51 31.22
CA GLY A 1204 28.64 -23.22 32.26
C GLY A 1204 27.35 -22.53 32.70
N LYS A 1205 26.85 -21.52 31.96
CA LYS A 1205 25.65 -20.76 32.30
C LYS A 1205 24.56 -20.85 31.22
N PHE A 1206 23.30 -20.75 31.64
CA PHE A 1206 22.19 -20.56 30.72
C PHE A 1206 22.16 -19.12 30.22
N PHE A 1207 21.93 -18.92 28.92
CA PHE A 1207 21.74 -17.58 28.41
C PHE A 1207 20.40 -17.00 28.87
N ASN A 1208 20.46 -15.84 29.53
CA ASN A 1208 19.29 -15.03 29.89
C ASN A 1208 19.56 -13.58 29.44
N SER A 1209 18.74 -13.06 28.53
CA SER A 1209 18.97 -11.70 28.00
C SER A 1209 18.78 -10.59 29.05
N LEU A 1210 18.09 -10.88 30.16
CA LEU A 1210 17.97 -9.95 31.30
C LEU A 1210 19.32 -9.70 31.99
N ASP A 1211 20.25 -10.65 31.89
CA ASP A 1211 21.58 -10.61 32.48
C ASP A 1211 22.68 -10.36 31.42
N ALA A 1212 22.29 -10.02 30.18
CA ALA A 1212 23.20 -9.90 29.04
C ALA A 1212 24.13 -8.68 29.16
N SER A 1213 25.39 -8.89 28.77
CA SER A 1213 26.37 -7.80 28.61
C SER A 1213 26.03 -6.93 27.40
N SER A 1214 26.74 -5.80 27.22
CA SER A 1214 26.57 -4.95 26.03
C SER A 1214 26.95 -5.64 24.71
N GLN A 1215 27.70 -6.75 24.78
CA GLN A 1215 28.20 -7.53 23.65
C GLN A 1215 27.26 -8.69 23.29
N GLU A 1216 26.18 -8.88 24.04
CA GLU A 1216 25.17 -9.92 23.85
C GLU A 1216 23.80 -9.27 23.61
N PRO A 1217 22.87 -9.95 22.92
CA PRO A 1217 21.53 -9.41 22.72
C PRO A 1217 20.79 -9.16 24.04
N LYS A 1218 20.31 -7.94 24.24
CA LYS A 1218 19.66 -7.52 25.50
C LYS A 1218 18.20 -7.94 25.64
N ASP A 1219 17.54 -8.22 24.53
CA ASP A 1219 16.13 -8.59 24.48
C ASP A 1219 15.86 -9.44 23.22
N ALA A 1220 14.61 -9.91 23.07
CA ALA A 1220 14.25 -10.80 21.97
C ALA A 1220 14.31 -10.15 20.58
N ASP A 1221 14.06 -8.84 20.48
CA ASP A 1221 14.10 -8.11 19.20
C ASP A 1221 15.57 -7.76 18.84
N ALA A 1222 16.41 -7.45 19.84
CA ALA A 1222 17.87 -7.36 19.68
C ALA A 1222 18.45 -8.69 19.17
N ASN A 1223 17.96 -9.81 19.69
CA ASN A 1223 18.38 -11.13 19.27
C ASN A 1223 18.02 -11.41 17.80
N GLY A 1224 16.83 -10.99 17.39
CA GLY A 1224 16.42 -11.03 15.98
C GLY A 1224 17.37 -10.22 15.09
N ALA A 1225 17.65 -8.96 15.46
CA ALA A 1225 18.51 -8.07 14.67
C ALA A 1225 19.94 -8.60 14.57
N TYR A 1226 20.45 -9.16 15.68
CA TYR A 1226 21.76 -9.80 15.74
C TYR A 1226 21.86 -10.99 14.78
N HIS A 1227 20.90 -11.92 14.81
CA HIS A 1227 20.94 -13.10 13.92
C HIS A 1227 20.64 -12.75 12.46
N ILE A 1228 19.89 -11.69 12.18
CA ILE A 1228 19.78 -11.13 10.82
C ILE A 1228 21.15 -10.67 10.33
N ALA A 1229 21.91 -9.95 11.16
CA ALA A 1229 23.27 -9.55 10.82
C ALA A 1229 24.19 -10.76 10.60
N LEU A 1230 24.07 -11.82 11.42
CA LEU A 1230 24.84 -13.07 11.24
C LEU A 1230 24.52 -13.80 9.94
N LYS A 1231 23.27 -13.79 9.47
CA LYS A 1231 22.97 -14.29 8.11
C LYS A 1231 23.57 -13.40 7.03
N GLY A 1232 23.71 -12.11 7.29
CA GLY A 1232 24.53 -11.21 6.46
C GLY A 1232 26.00 -11.62 6.39
N LEU A 1233 26.55 -12.09 7.51
CA LEU A 1233 27.92 -12.61 7.55
C LEU A 1233 28.07 -13.87 6.67
N MET A 1234 27.07 -14.76 6.68
CA MET A 1234 27.02 -15.89 5.73
C MET A 1234 27.03 -15.41 4.27
N ASN A 1235 26.30 -14.35 3.93
CA ASN A 1235 26.36 -13.78 2.58
C ASN A 1235 27.77 -13.29 2.21
N LEU A 1236 28.54 -12.74 3.16
CA LEU A 1236 29.95 -12.38 2.91
C LEU A 1236 30.82 -13.62 2.69
N HIS A 1237 30.59 -14.71 3.40
CA HIS A 1237 31.28 -15.99 3.14
C HIS A 1237 30.97 -16.51 1.73
N VAL A 1238 29.70 -16.51 1.33
CA VAL A 1238 29.29 -16.87 -0.05
C VAL A 1238 30.02 -16.00 -1.08
N ILE A 1239 30.11 -14.69 -0.88
CA ILE A 1239 30.84 -13.79 -1.79
C ILE A 1239 32.33 -14.15 -1.86
N ASN A 1240 32.95 -14.48 -0.72
CA ASN A 1240 34.36 -14.84 -0.66
C ASN A 1240 34.67 -16.14 -1.42
N GLU A 1241 33.74 -17.09 -1.40
CA GLU A 1241 33.85 -18.39 -2.07
C GLU A 1241 33.39 -18.35 -3.54
N THR A 1242 32.66 -17.33 -3.96
CA THR A 1242 32.15 -17.19 -5.33
C THR A 1242 33.27 -16.74 -6.29
N ASP A 1243 33.44 -17.43 -7.41
CA ASP A 1243 34.37 -17.06 -8.48
C ASP A 1243 34.07 -15.68 -9.08
N ASP A 1244 35.11 -14.97 -9.53
CA ASP A 1244 35.00 -13.58 -9.98
C ASP A 1244 34.00 -13.38 -11.13
N GLU A 1245 33.93 -14.33 -12.06
CA GLU A 1245 32.98 -14.32 -13.19
C GLU A 1245 31.51 -14.45 -12.74
N SER A 1246 31.28 -15.04 -11.56
CA SER A 1246 29.95 -15.31 -10.99
C SER A 1246 29.52 -14.29 -9.92
N LEU A 1247 30.36 -13.30 -9.59
CA LEU A 1247 30.05 -12.28 -8.58
C LEU A 1247 28.82 -11.42 -8.90
N GLY A 1248 28.39 -11.39 -10.17
CA GLY A 1248 27.13 -10.74 -10.57
C GLY A 1248 25.88 -11.48 -10.11
N LYS A 1249 25.97 -12.79 -9.85
CA LYS A 1249 24.84 -13.63 -9.40
C LYS A 1249 25.29 -14.72 -8.39
N PRO A 1250 25.75 -14.35 -7.19
CA PRO A 1250 26.07 -15.34 -6.16
C PRO A 1250 24.84 -16.17 -5.74
N SER A 1251 25.08 -17.40 -5.29
CA SER A 1251 24.02 -18.29 -4.79
C SER A 1251 23.59 -17.89 -3.38
N TRP A 1252 22.61 -17.00 -3.27
CA TRP A 1252 22.06 -16.55 -1.98
C TRP A 1252 21.20 -17.59 -1.22
N LYS A 1253 21.25 -18.86 -1.61
CA LYS A 1253 20.44 -19.93 -0.99
C LYS A 1253 21.04 -20.30 0.37
N ILE A 1254 20.60 -19.62 1.43
CA ILE A 1254 20.85 -20.05 2.82
C ILE A 1254 19.70 -20.99 3.20
N SER A 1255 19.96 -22.30 3.25
CA SER A 1255 18.97 -23.25 3.75
C SER A 1255 18.86 -23.21 5.28
N ASN A 1256 17.80 -23.80 5.82
CA ASN A 1256 17.67 -23.96 7.28
C ASN A 1256 18.81 -24.80 7.86
N LYS A 1257 19.27 -25.82 7.10
CA LYS A 1257 20.40 -26.66 7.45
C LYS A 1257 21.70 -25.85 7.56
N ASP A 1258 22.01 -25.05 6.53
CA ASP A 1258 23.22 -24.23 6.49
C ASP A 1258 23.23 -23.22 7.65
N TRP A 1259 22.07 -22.64 7.96
CA TRP A 1259 21.92 -21.73 9.09
C TRP A 1259 22.24 -22.40 10.43
N LEU A 1260 21.69 -23.59 10.68
CA LEU A 1260 21.94 -24.34 11.91
C LEU A 1260 23.41 -24.73 12.04
N ASN A 1261 24.01 -25.29 11.00
CA ASN A 1261 25.42 -25.67 11.01
C ASN A 1261 26.32 -24.45 11.30
N PHE A 1262 26.05 -23.31 10.68
CA PHE A 1262 26.78 -22.06 10.91
C PHE A 1262 26.73 -21.60 12.37
N VAL A 1263 25.52 -21.50 12.96
CA VAL A 1263 25.38 -21.04 14.36
C VAL A 1263 25.86 -22.06 15.38
N TRP A 1264 25.89 -23.35 15.02
CA TRP A 1264 26.35 -24.42 15.90
C TRP A 1264 27.87 -24.53 15.98
N GLN A 1265 28.58 -24.27 14.89
CA GLN A 1265 30.05 -24.33 14.82
C GLN A 1265 30.72 -23.03 15.29
N ARG A 1266 30.00 -21.91 15.29
CA ARG A 1266 30.56 -20.61 15.68
C ARG A 1266 31.03 -20.50 17.15
N PRO A 1267 30.31 -21.05 18.15
CA PRO A 1267 30.77 -21.04 19.53
C PRO A 1267 32.10 -21.78 19.74
N SER A 1268 32.35 -22.85 18.97
CA SER A 1268 33.61 -23.61 18.99
C SER A 1268 34.78 -22.92 18.29
N LEU A 1269 34.55 -21.92 17.44
CA LEU A 1269 35.61 -21.13 16.79
C LEU A 1269 36.17 -19.99 17.68
N LYS A 1270 35.52 -19.71 18.82
CA LYS A 1270 35.95 -18.72 19.82
C LYS A 1270 36.69 -19.34 21.01
N ALA A 1271 36.77 -20.68 21.06
CA ALA A 1271 37.43 -21.44 22.12
C ALA A 1271 38.91 -21.66 21.81
#